data_AF-A0A6L2PY67-F1
#
_entry.id   AF-A0A6L2PY67-F1
#
_cell.length_a   1.000
_cell.length_b   1.000
_cell.length_c   1.000
_cell.angle_alpha   90.00
_cell.angle_beta   90.00
_cell.angle_gamma   90.00
#
_symmetry.space_group_name_H-M   'P 1'
#
loop_
_entity.id
_entity.type
_entity.pdbx_description
1 polymer ?
#
loop_
_entity_poly.entity_id
_entity_poly.type
_entity_poly.pdbx_seq_one_letter_code
_entity_poly.pdbx_strand_id
1 'polypeptide(L)'
;MPDRCSLNISDILNNLCRVFIASNVSAILFLTNYEAYGRETASAQYFLQLAGYVGIPVIAWNADNSGLERRASQSSLQLQLAPSLEHQTAAMLSILERYKWHQFSVVTSQIAGHDDFIQAVRERITEMQDRFKLTVVSTLVISKASDLSQLANTEARIILLYCTREEARQILAEATRLKLTGTNYLWLTTQSVVSNTMEAPREFPVGMLGKAVRVFLEGLEQLSLDEGSDVVLSPRLSCDGRGEASWRQGDKFFRYLRNVSVEDDHQPTLEFNQDGRLRATELIIVNLKPGHGGAASSRLWEQIGVWKSWKKEGLDIKDIVWPGNTHSPPQGVPEKVHLKITFLEEPPYINLAPPDPVTGKCTLNKGVFCRYASAADLEGVDMPTAHRNASFYQCCSGFCIDLLEKFADDLGFTYDLFRVEDGKWGAQTNGRWNGLVAALINRRADMVITSLKINFERSQAIDFSLPFLDTGIAIVVAKRTGIISPTAFLVSSDQISRTSNAVTRSDPQVTSPRGQRFSLCRTLWLVWAILFQAAVNVDCPRGYTARCMANVWAMFALIFLAIYTANLAAFMITREEFHDLTGINDTKLSNPHSLKPPFRFGTIPHGNTEAVLRRNFPTMHSYMRPFNRSTVMQGVQAVKEGKLDAFIYDATVLEYLVGQDSECVLLTVGSWFAMTGYGVGFPRHSKLRDLVNQQLMEYRENGDLERLRRFWFTGACNKPISKEKQSRSDPLALEQFFSTFLLLGSGILLAVILLLLERVYCRCHRPINKLLQFKEEPSTRAAAVKGCCSLLSRSMGRTLDPVTPPKEPQSLLSTRCHAAGCDDLLRRLEAALGAAQRRVTELEADLQFHASTAMCQVHGPRLNRYASRPRSKSLAWSWSNAAVHSSSYPGPHEEFYRSSRDIRRDYFADSYGAWPPAVCPGSAWTVQPVERVKEACDCRNAYRCGVYCVWSYTYYSPNELTHVPASTTSDVLTNPATVEEILGQEPLLQEHDDSKKDGKAGAYIMKSIAHRGAALDAPENSISAFRQAKEKGMTAVEFDVALTKDHVPIVFHDSTVDRMTEATGRIDSMTWEELKQLDISEKHPMRHKYEGERIPLFEDVVKECLDLGLRMFIDLKGDDFKLVSVIHNIYKNHKDMYRRAIVSSFNPLLIYMIRRGDPCITSSLAWRPYIYTSVSYSGVEGEGRPRYNSLPQILAARSADIVNKWAYDNFYHHMLGLSVVLLHKDTITSEVVRLWRERGVRVMPWTVNLPLEKQYFSRILKVTYLTDTLIGEN
;
A
#
# COMPACT_ATOMS: atom_id res chain seq x y z
N MET A 1 57.61 -52.89 22.77
CA MET A 1 57.38 -53.22 24.20
C MET A 1 56.53 -52.10 24.81
N PRO A 2 55.49 -52.37 25.60
CA PRO A 2 54.71 -51.33 26.27
C PRO A 2 55.29 -51.09 27.68
N ASP A 3 56.26 -50.18 27.80
CA ASP A 3 56.77 -49.77 29.11
C ASP A 3 55.84 -48.72 29.72
N ARG A 4 55.30 -49.02 30.92
CA ARG A 4 54.43 -48.09 31.67
C ARG A 4 55.27 -46.93 32.20
N CYS A 5 55.09 -45.73 31.65
CA CYS A 5 55.73 -44.52 32.12
C CYS A 5 54.89 -43.83 33.22
N SER A 6 55.50 -43.46 34.34
CA SER A 6 54.96 -42.46 35.28
C SER A 6 55.02 -41.07 34.64
N LEU A 7 53.99 -40.24 34.87
CA LEU A 7 53.87 -38.87 34.33
C LEU A 7 54.69 -37.81 35.12
N ASN A 8 55.65 -38.23 35.94
CA ASN A 8 56.55 -37.31 36.61
C ASN A 8 57.54 -36.75 35.57
N ILE A 9 57.78 -35.44 35.59
CA ILE A 9 58.56 -34.73 34.54
C ILE A 9 59.96 -35.35 34.36
N SER A 10 60.62 -35.72 35.46
CA SER A 10 61.93 -36.38 35.44
C SER A 10 61.89 -37.78 34.82
N ASP A 11 60.81 -38.51 35.01
CA ASP A 11 60.63 -39.86 34.47
C ASP A 11 60.34 -39.80 32.96
N ILE A 12 59.56 -38.81 32.52
CA ILE A 12 59.30 -38.56 31.09
C ILE A 12 60.62 -38.29 30.35
N LEU A 13 61.48 -37.42 30.88
CA LEU A 13 62.80 -37.11 30.29
C LEU A 13 63.74 -38.33 30.29
N ASN A 14 63.80 -39.06 31.39
CA ASN A 14 64.62 -40.27 31.49
C ASN A 14 64.18 -41.35 30.49
N ASN A 15 62.88 -41.55 30.33
CA ASN A 15 62.33 -42.52 29.38
C ASN A 15 62.53 -42.06 27.94
N LEU A 16 62.33 -40.77 27.64
CA LEU A 16 62.60 -40.20 26.31
C LEU A 16 64.07 -40.43 25.89
N CYS A 17 65.03 -40.17 26.78
CA CYS A 17 66.45 -40.33 26.48
C CYS A 17 66.94 -41.78 26.47
N ARG A 18 66.57 -42.59 27.47
CA ARG A 18 67.10 -43.95 27.62
C ARG A 18 66.35 -45.01 26.80
N VAL A 19 65.07 -44.79 26.51
CA VAL A 19 64.21 -45.79 25.85
C VAL A 19 63.92 -45.38 24.41
N PHE A 20 63.34 -44.19 24.19
CA PHE A 20 62.88 -43.77 22.87
C PHE A 20 64.04 -43.37 21.94
N ILE A 21 64.95 -42.51 22.41
CA ILE A 21 66.07 -42.02 21.61
C ILE A 21 67.11 -43.13 21.37
N ALA A 22 67.41 -43.94 22.38
CA ALA A 22 68.33 -45.09 22.26
C ALA A 22 67.85 -46.15 21.26
N SER A 23 66.53 -46.30 21.08
CA SER A 23 65.91 -47.25 20.15
C SER A 23 65.68 -46.69 18.73
N ASN A 24 66.12 -45.45 18.46
CA ASN A 24 66.01 -44.78 17.15
C ASN A 24 64.56 -44.75 16.61
N VAL A 25 63.61 -44.31 17.44
CA VAL A 25 62.16 -44.29 17.16
C VAL A 25 61.76 -43.13 16.23
N SER A 26 61.00 -43.42 15.17
CA SER A 26 60.57 -42.42 14.16
C SER A 26 59.19 -41.79 14.41
N ALA A 27 58.34 -42.41 15.24
CA ALA A 27 57.03 -41.87 15.64
C ALA A 27 56.65 -42.40 17.02
N ILE A 28 55.90 -41.62 17.81
CA ILE A 28 55.45 -42.02 19.15
C ILE A 28 53.93 -42.14 19.18
N LEU A 29 53.43 -43.31 19.58
CA LEU A 29 52.02 -43.51 19.89
C LEU A 29 51.76 -43.10 21.35
N PHE A 30 50.94 -42.08 21.55
CA PHE A 30 50.58 -41.57 22.87
C PHE A 30 49.20 -42.08 23.30
N LEU A 31 49.19 -42.85 24.39
CA LEU A 31 48.02 -43.48 24.99
C LEU A 31 47.89 -43.04 26.44
N THR A 32 46.76 -42.43 26.79
CA THR A 32 46.46 -42.02 28.17
C THR A 32 45.40 -42.94 28.78
N ASN A 33 45.61 -43.32 30.05
CA ASN A 33 44.56 -43.93 30.86
C ASN A 33 43.76 -42.81 31.55
N TYR A 34 42.52 -42.62 31.11
CA TYR A 34 41.64 -41.51 31.49
C TYR A 34 41.15 -41.59 32.94
N GLU A 35 41.17 -42.76 33.58
CA GLU A 35 40.54 -42.95 34.90
C GLU A 35 41.41 -42.49 36.09
N ALA A 36 42.71 -42.27 35.89
CA ALA A 36 43.65 -42.04 36.99
C ALA A 36 44.19 -40.61 37.13
N TYR A 37 44.09 -39.73 36.12
CA TYR A 37 44.85 -38.47 36.07
C TYR A 37 44.01 -37.23 35.72
N GLY A 38 42.81 -37.10 36.30
CA GLY A 38 41.78 -36.12 35.93
C GLY A 38 42.02 -34.63 36.20
N ARG A 39 43.24 -34.16 36.49
CA ARG A 39 43.52 -32.72 36.72
C ARG A 39 44.87 -32.22 36.19
N GLU A 40 45.78 -33.10 35.79
CA GLU A 40 47.16 -32.73 35.44
C GLU A 40 47.42 -32.87 33.93
N THR A 41 46.91 -31.92 33.13
CA THR A 41 47.17 -31.86 31.68
C THR A 41 48.55 -31.29 31.33
N ALA A 42 49.22 -30.67 32.31
CA ALA A 42 50.54 -30.07 32.16
C ALA A 42 51.62 -31.08 31.74
N SER A 43 51.58 -32.31 32.27
CA SER A 43 52.56 -33.35 31.92
C SER A 43 52.43 -33.83 30.47
N ALA A 44 51.19 -33.90 29.95
CA ALA A 44 50.95 -34.25 28.55
C ALA A 44 51.40 -33.13 27.60
N GLN A 45 51.11 -31.87 27.94
CA GLN A 45 51.58 -30.70 27.18
C GLN A 45 53.11 -30.63 27.14
N TYR A 46 53.76 -30.86 28.29
CA TYR A 46 55.22 -30.86 28.40
C TYR A 46 55.85 -31.95 27.52
N PHE A 47 55.29 -33.17 27.54
CA PHE A 47 55.74 -34.26 26.68
C PHE A 47 55.60 -33.93 25.20
N LEU A 48 54.45 -33.40 24.77
CA LEU A 48 54.19 -33.03 23.37
C LEU A 48 55.12 -31.92 22.90
N GLN A 49 55.39 -30.93 23.75
CA GLN A 49 56.35 -29.86 23.46
C GLN A 49 57.77 -30.39 23.29
N LEU A 50 58.20 -31.34 24.14
CA LEU A 50 59.51 -31.99 24.01
C LEU A 50 59.61 -32.84 22.74
N ALA A 51 58.60 -33.64 22.43
CA ALA A 51 58.57 -34.44 21.20
C ALA A 51 58.62 -33.55 19.95
N GLY A 52 57.85 -32.44 19.96
CA GLY A 52 57.90 -31.42 18.91
C GLY A 52 59.27 -30.75 18.79
N TYR A 53 59.95 -30.46 19.90
CA TYR A 53 61.31 -29.88 19.91
C TYR A 53 62.35 -30.82 19.29
N VAL A 54 62.26 -32.12 19.62
CA VAL A 54 63.14 -33.17 19.09
C VAL A 54 62.79 -33.53 17.64
N GLY A 55 61.63 -33.08 17.13
CA GLY A 55 61.20 -33.29 15.75
C GLY A 55 60.55 -34.66 15.49
N ILE A 56 60.15 -35.39 16.55
CA ILE A 56 59.49 -36.70 16.42
C ILE A 56 57.97 -36.49 16.42
N PRO A 57 57.23 -36.95 15.39
CA PRO A 57 55.78 -36.83 15.36
C PRO A 57 55.10 -37.73 16.40
N VAL A 58 54.05 -37.19 17.02
CA VAL A 58 53.24 -37.90 18.01
C VAL A 58 51.85 -38.19 17.46
N ILE A 59 51.43 -39.45 17.54
CA ILE A 59 50.08 -39.89 17.18
C ILE A 59 49.32 -40.16 18.48
N ALA A 60 48.32 -39.35 18.76
CA ALA A 60 47.50 -39.45 19.95
C ALA A 60 46.23 -40.26 19.67
N TRP A 61 46.11 -41.39 20.37
CA TRP A 61 45.03 -42.35 20.15
C TRP A 61 43.78 -42.09 20.99
N ASN A 62 43.93 -41.88 22.30
CA ASN A 62 42.81 -41.79 23.25
C ASN A 62 42.74 -40.43 23.97
N ALA A 63 42.75 -39.36 23.19
CA ALA A 63 42.98 -38.02 23.67
C ALA A 63 41.69 -37.24 23.97
N ASP A 64 40.91 -37.69 24.96
CA ASP A 64 39.89 -36.85 25.65
C ASP A 64 40.55 -35.78 26.57
N ASN A 65 41.88 -35.66 26.51
CA ASN A 65 42.66 -34.73 27.29
C ASN A 65 42.80 -33.39 26.54
N SER A 66 42.24 -32.33 27.11
CA SER A 66 42.28 -30.97 26.55
C SER A 66 43.71 -30.42 26.36
N GLY A 67 44.71 -31.03 27.01
CA GLY A 67 46.12 -30.67 26.83
C GLY A 67 46.65 -30.89 25.40
N LEU A 68 45.92 -31.65 24.57
CA LEU A 68 46.24 -31.88 23.16
C LEU A 68 45.62 -30.85 22.21
N GLU A 69 44.69 -30.01 22.69
CA GLU A 69 44.06 -29.00 21.85
C GLU A 69 45.05 -27.85 21.54
N ARG A 70 45.04 -27.36 20.28
CA ARG A 70 46.04 -26.44 19.71
C ARG A 70 46.22 -25.11 20.48
N ARG A 71 45.21 -24.67 21.25
CA ARG A 71 45.35 -23.47 22.11
C ARG A 71 46.31 -23.71 23.29
N ALA A 72 46.50 -24.97 23.68
CA ALA A 72 47.29 -25.36 24.84
C ALA A 72 48.63 -26.02 24.48
N SER A 73 48.79 -26.55 23.26
CA SER A 73 50.01 -27.16 22.74
C SER A 73 50.67 -26.27 21.64
N GLN A 74 51.93 -25.86 21.84
CA GLN A 74 52.71 -25.11 20.84
C GLN A 74 53.38 -26.01 19.78
N SER A 75 53.29 -27.34 19.89
CA SER A 75 53.97 -28.27 18.99
C SER A 75 53.18 -28.53 17.71
N SER A 76 53.79 -28.34 16.53
CA SER A 76 53.17 -28.51 15.21
C SER A 76 53.19 -29.96 14.67
N LEU A 77 53.72 -30.93 15.42
CA LEU A 77 53.97 -32.31 14.96
C LEU A 77 53.11 -33.35 15.69
N GLN A 78 51.82 -33.07 15.86
CA GLN A 78 50.87 -33.98 16.51
C GLN A 78 49.71 -34.35 15.57
N LEU A 79 49.32 -35.63 15.57
CA LEU A 79 48.13 -36.14 14.91
C LEU A 79 47.16 -36.69 15.96
N GLN A 80 45.92 -36.22 15.95
CA GLN A 80 44.86 -36.66 16.86
C GLN A 80 43.91 -37.59 16.11
N LEU A 81 43.89 -38.87 16.51
CA LEU A 81 42.96 -39.88 15.97
C LEU A 81 41.62 -39.88 16.70
N ALA A 82 41.56 -39.30 17.90
CA ALA A 82 40.31 -39.11 18.64
C ALA A 82 39.52 -37.91 18.09
N PRO A 83 38.17 -37.95 18.13
CA PRO A 83 37.35 -36.80 17.77
C PRO A 83 37.54 -35.62 18.72
N SER A 84 37.77 -34.43 18.16
CA SER A 84 37.93 -33.18 18.93
C SER A 84 36.65 -32.74 19.65
N LEU A 85 36.80 -31.81 20.62
CA LEU A 85 35.66 -31.20 21.33
C LEU A 85 34.66 -30.54 20.38
N GLU A 86 35.13 -29.96 19.25
CA GLU A 86 34.27 -29.38 18.21
C GLU A 86 33.34 -30.43 17.56
N HIS A 87 33.85 -31.62 17.29
CA HIS A 87 33.01 -32.72 16.78
C HIS A 87 32.01 -33.19 17.85
N GLN A 88 32.44 -33.24 19.10
CA GLN A 88 31.58 -33.61 20.22
C GLN A 88 30.46 -32.57 20.43
N THR A 89 30.74 -31.27 20.42
CA THR A 89 29.70 -30.23 20.57
C THR A 89 28.77 -30.17 19.37
N ALA A 90 29.29 -30.28 18.14
CA ALA A 90 28.48 -30.31 16.92
C ALA A 90 27.44 -31.44 16.96
N ALA A 91 27.85 -32.64 17.36
CA ALA A 91 26.93 -33.75 17.53
C ALA A 91 25.88 -33.52 18.65
N MET A 92 26.18 -32.75 19.70
CA MET A 92 25.22 -32.48 20.79
C MET A 92 24.15 -31.52 20.28
N LEU A 93 24.58 -30.46 19.59
CA LEU A 93 23.68 -29.46 19.03
C LEU A 93 22.83 -30.00 17.88
N SER A 94 23.33 -30.96 17.10
CA SER A 94 22.50 -31.69 16.11
C SER A 94 21.35 -32.47 16.75
N ILE A 95 21.52 -32.99 17.98
CA ILE A 95 20.42 -33.63 18.72
C ILE A 95 19.38 -32.59 19.12
N LEU A 96 19.81 -31.42 19.60
CA LEU A 96 18.90 -30.32 19.95
C LEU A 96 18.10 -29.82 18.74
N GLU A 97 18.77 -29.68 17.59
CA GLU A 97 18.17 -29.29 16.31
C GLU A 97 17.10 -30.30 15.87
N ARG A 98 17.39 -31.61 15.94
CA ARG A 98 16.45 -32.68 15.54
C ARG A 98 15.15 -32.67 16.35
N TYR A 99 15.23 -32.41 17.65
CA TYR A 99 14.07 -32.37 18.55
C TYR A 99 13.50 -30.96 18.77
N LYS A 100 14.02 -29.96 18.04
CA LYS A 100 13.61 -28.55 18.12
C LYS A 100 13.66 -27.98 19.55
N TRP A 101 14.69 -28.32 20.30
CA TRP A 101 14.93 -27.72 21.62
C TRP A 101 15.74 -26.44 21.47
N HIS A 102 15.12 -25.30 21.76
CA HIS A 102 15.70 -23.97 21.57
C HIS A 102 16.47 -23.46 22.80
N GLN A 103 16.18 -24.02 23.98
CA GLN A 103 16.72 -23.58 25.27
C GLN A 103 17.45 -24.73 25.97
N PHE A 104 18.66 -24.47 26.45
CA PHE A 104 19.42 -25.44 27.24
C PHE A 104 20.41 -24.74 28.18
N SER A 105 20.93 -25.48 29.15
CA SER A 105 22.01 -25.02 30.04
C SER A 105 23.27 -25.86 29.86
N VAL A 106 24.42 -25.24 30.07
CA VAL A 106 25.73 -25.90 30.02
C VAL A 106 26.27 -26.04 31.44
N VAL A 107 26.61 -27.25 31.84
CA VAL A 107 27.16 -27.60 33.14
C VAL A 107 28.51 -28.28 32.93
N THR A 108 29.54 -27.75 33.55
CA THR A 108 30.89 -28.33 33.48
C THR A 108 31.53 -28.42 34.86
N SER A 109 32.39 -29.39 35.10
CA SER A 109 33.30 -29.37 36.26
C SER A 109 34.56 -28.55 35.94
N GLN A 110 35.46 -28.37 36.92
CA GLN A 110 36.80 -27.81 36.72
C GLN A 110 37.76 -28.80 36.02
N ILE A 111 37.24 -29.72 35.20
CA ILE A 111 38.05 -30.57 34.33
C ILE A 111 38.83 -29.69 33.35
N ALA A 112 40.03 -30.12 32.97
CA ALA A 112 40.80 -29.42 31.95
C ALA A 112 40.04 -29.38 30.61
N GLY A 113 40.07 -28.22 29.95
CA GLY A 113 39.34 -27.98 28.69
C GLY A 113 37.87 -27.60 28.84
N HIS A 114 37.39 -27.34 30.07
CA HIS A 114 36.02 -26.87 30.28
C HIS A 114 35.74 -25.53 29.58
N ASP A 115 36.69 -24.60 29.59
CA ASP A 115 36.58 -23.32 28.89
C ASP A 115 36.54 -23.51 27.37
N ASP A 116 37.37 -24.40 26.84
CA ASP A 116 37.38 -24.76 25.41
C ASP A 116 36.06 -25.39 24.99
N PHE A 117 35.46 -26.23 25.83
CA PHE A 117 34.15 -26.81 25.60
C PHE A 117 33.04 -25.74 25.55
N ILE A 118 32.99 -24.82 26.52
CA ILE A 118 32.02 -23.72 26.55
C ILE A 118 32.17 -22.84 25.29
N GLN A 119 33.41 -22.54 24.92
CA GLN A 119 33.71 -21.74 23.74
C GLN A 119 33.30 -22.46 22.45
N ALA A 120 33.60 -23.75 22.30
CA ALA A 120 33.20 -24.55 21.15
C ALA A 120 31.67 -24.62 21.00
N VAL A 121 30.91 -24.67 22.11
CA VAL A 121 29.45 -24.56 22.07
C VAL A 121 29.02 -23.19 21.55
N ARG A 122 29.61 -22.09 22.03
CA ARG A 122 29.25 -20.71 21.59
C ARG A 122 29.59 -20.43 20.13
N GLU A 123 30.77 -20.86 19.68
CA GLU A 123 31.19 -20.73 18.29
C GLU A 123 30.21 -21.48 17.38
N ARG A 124 29.84 -22.71 17.74
CA ARG A 124 28.91 -23.52 16.96
C ARG A 124 27.47 -22.98 16.94
N ILE A 125 27.00 -22.39 18.05
CA ILE A 125 25.69 -21.68 18.06
C ILE A 125 25.72 -20.53 17.06
N THR A 126 26.81 -19.77 17.02
CA THR A 126 26.95 -18.61 16.11
C THR A 126 26.87 -19.05 14.65
N GLU A 127 27.49 -20.17 14.29
CA GLU A 127 27.39 -20.75 12.94
C GLU A 127 26.00 -21.28 12.59
N MET A 128 25.22 -21.73 13.58
CA MET A 128 23.89 -22.32 13.37
C MET A 128 22.76 -21.30 13.43
N GLN A 129 23.02 -20.08 13.92
CA GLN A 129 22.03 -19.05 14.22
C GLN A 129 21.11 -18.69 13.04
N ASP A 130 21.63 -18.76 11.80
CA ASP A 130 20.88 -18.47 10.58
C ASP A 130 19.81 -19.53 10.24
N ARG A 131 19.94 -20.74 10.77
CA ARG A 131 19.04 -21.88 10.48
C ARG A 131 18.18 -22.27 11.68
N PHE A 132 18.75 -22.28 12.88
CA PHE A 132 18.08 -22.71 14.11
C PHE A 132 18.55 -21.90 15.31
N LYS A 133 17.63 -21.18 15.96
CA LYS A 133 17.95 -20.28 17.08
C LYS A 133 18.10 -21.06 18.38
N LEU A 134 19.34 -21.17 18.85
CA LEU A 134 19.69 -21.79 20.12
C LEU A 134 20.01 -20.72 21.16
N THR A 135 19.55 -20.93 22.39
CA THR A 135 19.76 -20.02 23.52
C THR A 135 20.30 -20.76 24.73
N VAL A 136 21.42 -20.28 25.25
CA VAL A 136 22.03 -20.79 26.49
C VAL A 136 21.42 -20.04 27.66
N VAL A 137 20.61 -20.72 28.47
CA VAL A 137 19.92 -20.13 29.64
C VAL A 137 20.90 -19.85 30.77
N SER A 138 21.80 -20.80 31.05
CA SER A 138 22.85 -20.63 32.04
C SER A 138 24.09 -21.45 31.69
N THR A 139 25.26 -20.95 32.09
CA THR A 139 26.53 -21.68 32.06
C THR A 139 27.04 -21.80 33.50
N LEU A 140 27.20 -23.02 34.01
CA LEU A 140 27.61 -23.28 35.39
C LEU A 140 28.91 -24.09 35.41
N VAL A 141 29.92 -23.57 36.10
CA VAL A 141 31.16 -24.29 36.40
C VAL A 141 31.11 -24.77 37.85
N ILE A 142 31.00 -26.09 38.05
CA ILE A 142 30.82 -26.71 39.35
C ILE A 142 32.18 -26.91 40.01
N SER A 143 32.38 -26.22 41.13
CA SER A 143 33.54 -26.45 42.02
C SER A 143 33.13 -27.28 43.23
N LYS A 144 31.89 -27.10 43.71
CA LYS A 144 31.26 -27.88 44.78
C LYS A 144 29.87 -28.32 44.34
N ALA A 145 29.42 -29.50 44.78
CA ALA A 145 28.09 -30.03 44.42
C ALA A 145 26.93 -29.06 44.77
N SER A 146 27.08 -28.23 45.80
CA SER A 146 26.10 -27.20 46.20
C SER A 146 25.80 -26.15 45.12
N ASP A 147 26.74 -25.89 44.21
CA ASP A 147 26.60 -24.86 43.17
C ASP A 147 25.45 -25.19 42.20
N LEU A 148 25.05 -26.47 42.16
CA LEU A 148 23.96 -26.98 41.34
C LEU A 148 22.58 -26.42 41.73
N SER A 149 22.42 -25.85 42.93
CA SER A 149 21.15 -25.23 43.33
C SER A 149 20.75 -24.04 42.44
N GLN A 150 21.72 -23.37 41.82
CA GLN A 150 21.47 -22.28 40.88
C GLN A 150 20.72 -22.78 39.64
N LEU A 151 20.99 -24.02 39.21
CA LEU A 151 20.34 -24.63 38.05
C LEU A 151 18.88 -25.01 38.33
N ALA A 152 18.52 -25.29 39.59
CA ALA A 152 17.14 -25.60 39.95
C ALA A 152 16.19 -24.39 39.78
N ASN A 153 16.73 -23.18 39.83
CA ASN A 153 15.97 -21.95 39.63
C ASN A 153 15.84 -21.54 38.16
N THR A 154 16.50 -22.24 37.22
CA THR A 154 16.44 -21.88 35.80
C THR A 154 15.31 -22.62 35.06
N GLU A 155 14.89 -22.01 33.96
CA GLU A 155 13.85 -22.55 33.08
C GLU A 155 14.40 -23.66 32.15
N ALA A 156 15.71 -23.89 32.12
CA ALA A 156 16.29 -24.93 31.29
C ALA A 156 15.82 -26.33 31.73
N ARG A 157 15.42 -27.15 30.75
CA ARG A 157 15.06 -28.56 30.95
C ARG A 157 16.04 -29.52 30.26
N ILE A 158 16.81 -29.01 29.31
CA ILE A 158 17.89 -29.74 28.64
C ILE A 158 19.23 -29.25 29.18
N ILE A 159 20.10 -30.17 29.59
CA ILE A 159 21.37 -29.86 30.26
C ILE A 159 22.51 -30.60 29.54
N LEU A 160 23.53 -29.86 29.10
CA LEU A 160 24.78 -30.43 28.57
C LEU A 160 25.79 -30.57 29.71
N LEU A 161 26.34 -31.76 29.91
CA LEU A 161 27.26 -32.08 31.01
C LEU A 161 28.64 -32.47 30.48
N TYR A 162 29.66 -31.70 30.87
CA TYR A 162 31.08 -31.97 30.59
C TYR A 162 31.86 -32.13 31.91
N CYS A 163 32.23 -33.37 32.25
CA CYS A 163 32.99 -33.69 33.47
C CYS A 163 33.60 -35.09 33.40
N THR A 164 34.36 -35.48 34.42
CA THR A 164 34.83 -36.87 34.56
C THR A 164 33.73 -37.78 35.11
N ARG A 165 33.85 -39.11 34.90
CA ARG A 165 32.89 -40.10 35.43
C ARG A 165 32.67 -40.00 36.95
N GLU A 166 33.73 -39.78 37.74
CA GLU A 166 33.61 -39.69 39.20
C GLU A 166 32.98 -38.37 39.65
N GLU A 167 33.27 -37.27 38.96
CA GLU A 167 32.59 -35.98 39.20
C GLU A 167 31.12 -36.04 38.78
N ALA A 168 30.80 -36.72 37.66
CA ALA A 168 29.43 -36.94 37.22
C ALA A 168 28.62 -37.70 38.27
N ARG A 169 29.22 -38.69 38.95
CA ARG A 169 28.58 -39.43 40.04
C ARG A 169 28.15 -38.51 41.18
N GLN A 170 29.02 -37.56 41.55
CA GLN A 170 28.72 -36.58 42.60
C GLN A 170 27.68 -35.55 42.14
N ILE A 171 27.79 -35.03 40.91
CA ILE A 171 26.86 -34.04 40.33
C ILE A 171 25.46 -34.63 40.20
N LEU A 172 25.33 -35.85 39.67
CA LEU A 172 24.04 -36.50 39.42
C LEU A 172 23.38 -37.02 40.71
N ALA A 173 24.18 -37.39 41.73
CA ALA A 173 23.66 -37.66 43.06
C ALA A 173 22.97 -36.43 43.66
N GLU A 174 23.59 -35.25 43.53
CA GLU A 174 23.04 -33.99 44.00
C GLU A 174 21.87 -33.50 43.13
N ALA A 175 21.94 -33.71 41.80
CA ALA A 175 20.84 -33.43 40.88
C ALA A 175 19.58 -34.21 41.26
N THR A 176 19.75 -35.46 41.70
CA THR A 176 18.65 -36.31 42.17
C THR A 176 18.04 -35.75 43.46
N ARG A 177 18.85 -35.23 44.38
CA ARG A 177 18.39 -34.54 45.60
C ARG A 177 17.56 -33.29 45.28
N LEU A 178 17.94 -32.55 44.24
CA LEU A 178 17.27 -31.34 43.75
C LEU A 178 16.12 -31.61 42.77
N LYS A 179 15.76 -32.88 42.52
CA LYS A 179 14.72 -33.30 41.55
C LYS A 179 14.98 -32.86 40.10
N LEU A 180 16.24 -32.65 39.73
CA LEU A 180 16.67 -32.33 38.36
C LEU A 180 16.85 -33.56 37.46
N THR A 181 16.43 -34.73 37.93
CA THR A 181 16.43 -36.01 37.19
C THR A 181 15.01 -36.52 36.91
N GLY A 182 14.01 -35.66 37.07
CA GLY A 182 12.60 -35.99 36.78
C GLY A 182 12.34 -36.21 35.29
N THR A 183 11.11 -36.60 34.96
CA THR A 183 10.66 -36.92 33.58
C THR A 183 10.82 -35.78 32.59
N ASN A 184 10.89 -34.54 33.09
CA ASN A 184 10.99 -33.33 32.27
C ASN A 184 12.43 -32.87 32.05
N TYR A 185 13.43 -33.48 32.70
CA TYR A 185 14.83 -33.09 32.61
C TYR A 185 15.65 -34.09 31.80
N LEU A 186 16.40 -33.61 30.82
CA LEU A 186 17.28 -34.42 30.00
C LEU A 186 18.74 -34.01 30.20
N TRP A 187 19.59 -35.01 30.46
CA TRP A 187 21.03 -34.84 30.58
C TRP A 187 21.73 -35.43 29.35
N LEU A 188 22.48 -34.58 28.64
CA LEU A 188 23.34 -34.96 27.52
C LEU A 188 24.79 -34.90 27.97
N THR A 189 25.56 -35.96 27.78
CA THR A 189 26.95 -36.03 28.25
C THR A 189 27.94 -36.41 27.16
N THR A 190 29.22 -36.14 27.44
CA THR A 190 30.37 -36.45 26.58
C THR A 190 30.93 -37.83 26.87
N GLN A 191 31.91 -38.26 26.07
CA GLN A 191 32.55 -39.57 26.19
C GLN A 191 33.20 -39.82 27.56
N SER A 192 33.75 -38.78 28.17
CA SER A 192 34.50 -38.86 29.43
C SER A 192 33.65 -39.33 30.63
N VAL A 193 32.31 -39.29 30.52
CA VAL A 193 31.36 -39.78 31.51
C VAL A 193 30.89 -41.22 31.21
N VAL A 194 30.76 -41.57 29.92
CA VAL A 194 30.29 -42.90 29.48
C VAL A 194 31.32 -43.98 29.80
N SER A 195 32.62 -43.68 29.67
CA SER A 195 33.73 -44.62 29.94
C SER A 195 33.74 -45.82 28.98
N ASN A 196 34.78 -46.64 29.00
CA ASN A 196 34.87 -47.85 28.15
C ASN A 196 34.09 -49.06 28.70
N THR A 197 33.52 -48.94 29.92
CA THR A 197 32.69 -49.98 30.53
C THR A 197 31.22 -49.74 30.18
N MET A 198 30.54 -50.76 29.64
CA MET A 198 29.12 -50.66 29.28
C MET A 198 28.17 -50.52 30.50
N GLU A 199 28.66 -50.75 31.72
CA GLU A 199 27.89 -50.60 32.96
C GLU A 199 28.05 -49.22 33.59
N ALA A 200 26.93 -48.58 33.91
CA ALA A 200 26.87 -47.24 34.52
C ALA A 200 26.62 -47.28 36.04
N PRO A 201 27.11 -46.28 36.80
CA PRO A 201 26.78 -46.12 38.22
C PRO A 201 25.28 -45.96 38.50
N ARG A 202 24.85 -46.33 39.71
CA ARG A 202 23.43 -46.27 40.13
C ARG A 202 22.89 -44.85 40.26
N GLU A 203 23.76 -43.85 40.27
CA GLU A 203 23.41 -42.44 40.38
C GLU A 203 22.97 -41.82 39.03
N PHE A 204 23.21 -42.48 37.89
CA PHE A 204 23.01 -41.90 36.55
C PHE A 204 21.58 -42.11 36.01
N PRO A 205 20.76 -41.07 35.79
CA PRO A 205 19.34 -41.22 35.48
C PRO A 205 19.08 -41.99 34.16
N VAL A 206 18.02 -42.80 34.15
CA VAL A 206 17.58 -43.52 32.94
C VAL A 206 17.15 -42.51 31.86
N GLY A 207 17.48 -42.79 30.61
CA GLY A 207 17.22 -41.89 29.48
C GLY A 207 18.26 -40.78 29.27
N MET A 208 19.39 -40.86 29.98
CA MET A 208 20.58 -40.04 29.72
C MET A 208 21.20 -40.44 28.38
N LEU A 209 21.62 -39.45 27.59
CA LEU A 209 22.29 -39.69 26.32
C LEU A 209 23.78 -39.37 26.44
N GLY A 210 24.60 -40.32 26.02
CA GLY A 210 26.05 -40.21 26.00
C GLY A 210 26.61 -40.43 24.60
N LYS A 211 27.93 -40.22 24.46
CA LYS A 211 28.65 -40.44 23.22
C LYS A 211 29.80 -41.40 23.42
N ALA A 212 30.08 -42.20 22.41
CA ALA A 212 31.23 -43.08 22.35
C ALA A 212 31.93 -42.93 20.99
N VAL A 213 33.23 -43.20 20.97
CA VAL A 213 34.05 -43.10 19.75
C VAL A 213 34.20 -44.46 19.12
N ARG A 214 34.03 -44.53 17.80
CA ARG A 214 34.38 -45.73 17.04
C ARG A 214 35.88 -45.72 16.80
N VAL A 215 36.54 -46.79 17.22
CA VAL A 215 38.00 -46.90 17.22
C VAL A 215 38.48 -47.49 15.89
N PHE A 216 39.34 -46.78 15.16
CA PHE A 216 39.93 -47.22 13.89
C PHE A 216 41.25 -47.96 14.13
N LEU A 217 41.20 -49.24 14.55
CA LEU A 217 42.40 -50.08 14.74
C LEU A 217 43.07 -50.49 13.42
N GLU A 218 42.31 -50.62 12.34
CA GLU A 218 42.82 -51.06 11.03
C GLU A 218 43.61 -49.96 10.27
N GLY A 219 43.37 -48.67 10.56
CA GLY A 219 44.04 -47.57 9.86
C GLY A 219 45.53 -47.44 10.18
N LEU A 220 45.98 -48.00 11.32
CA LEU A 220 47.37 -47.94 11.77
C LEU A 220 48.23 -49.08 11.18
N GLU A 221 47.63 -50.24 10.89
CA GLU A 221 48.33 -51.35 10.21
C GLU A 221 48.61 -51.03 8.73
N GLN A 222 47.74 -50.26 8.07
CA GLN A 222 47.92 -49.84 6.68
C GLN A 222 48.82 -48.60 6.50
N LEU A 223 49.10 -47.84 7.57
CA LEU A 223 50.05 -46.71 7.55
C LEU A 223 51.51 -47.16 7.37
N SER A 224 51.78 -48.47 7.47
CA SER A 224 53.12 -49.07 7.49
C SER A 224 53.65 -49.51 6.11
N LEU A 225 52.91 -49.32 5.02
CA LEU A 225 53.26 -49.91 3.72
C LEU A 225 53.07 -48.93 2.56
N ASP A 226 54.08 -48.10 2.32
CA ASP A 226 54.28 -47.46 1.02
C ASP A 226 55.79 -47.25 0.81
N GLU A 227 56.44 -48.23 0.17
CA GLU A 227 57.90 -48.26 -0.10
C GLU A 227 58.32 -47.31 -1.25
N GLY A 228 57.83 -46.06 -1.24
CA GLY A 228 57.90 -45.17 -2.40
C GLY A 228 58.63 -43.83 -2.21
N SER A 229 59.25 -43.52 -1.06
CA SER A 229 59.83 -42.19 -0.82
C SER A 229 61.24 -42.19 -0.20
N ASP A 230 62.10 -41.28 -0.69
CA ASP A 230 63.49 -41.01 -0.27
C ASP A 230 63.65 -40.45 1.18
N VAL A 231 62.77 -40.83 2.12
CA VAL A 231 62.80 -40.32 3.51
C VAL A 231 63.59 -41.30 4.38
N VAL A 232 64.69 -40.83 4.97
CA VAL A 232 65.49 -41.64 5.90
C VAL A 232 64.78 -41.69 7.25
N LEU A 233 64.11 -42.80 7.54
CA LEU A 233 63.32 -43.02 8.76
C LEU A 233 64.16 -43.20 10.04
N SER A 234 65.47 -42.93 10.01
CA SER A 234 66.39 -43.07 11.14
C SER A 234 66.80 -41.71 11.71
N PRO A 235 66.21 -41.25 12.83
CA PRO A 235 66.48 -39.92 13.38
C PRO A 235 67.88 -39.72 14.00
N ARG A 236 68.59 -40.79 14.43
CA ARG A 236 69.97 -40.76 14.97
C ARG A 236 70.22 -39.67 16.03
N LEU A 237 69.25 -39.46 16.91
CA LEU A 237 69.30 -38.48 17.99
C LEU A 237 70.15 -38.98 19.17
N SER A 238 70.73 -38.07 19.95
CA SER A 238 71.48 -38.42 21.15
C SER A 238 71.28 -37.40 22.26
N CYS A 239 71.03 -37.87 23.49
CA CYS A 239 70.93 -37.00 24.67
C CYS A 239 72.29 -36.62 25.28
N ASP A 240 73.38 -37.29 24.89
CA ASP A 240 74.72 -37.11 25.47
C ASP A 240 75.54 -35.98 24.79
N GLY A 241 74.90 -35.17 23.96
CA GLY A 241 75.51 -34.02 23.27
C GLY A 241 76.43 -34.37 22.09
N ARG A 242 76.55 -35.64 21.71
CA ARG A 242 77.37 -36.13 20.58
C ARG A 242 76.57 -36.54 19.33
N GLY A 243 75.37 -35.98 19.15
CA GLY A 243 74.48 -36.22 18.00
C GLY A 243 73.66 -34.99 17.61
N GLU A 244 72.77 -35.13 16.62
CA GLU A 244 71.85 -34.04 16.26
C GLU A 244 70.80 -33.82 17.37
N ALA A 245 70.48 -32.56 17.66
CA ALA A 245 69.54 -32.18 18.71
C ALA A 245 68.06 -32.29 18.29
N SER A 246 67.78 -32.25 16.98
CA SER A 246 66.44 -32.37 16.43
C SER A 246 66.45 -33.06 15.07
N TRP A 247 65.40 -33.83 14.79
CA TRP A 247 65.27 -34.61 13.57
C TRP A 247 64.74 -33.72 12.43
N ARG A 248 65.66 -33.21 11.59
CA ARG A 248 65.33 -32.28 10.48
C ARG A 248 64.37 -32.85 9.44
N GLN A 249 64.32 -34.18 9.27
CA GLN A 249 63.41 -34.83 8.34
C GLN A 249 62.04 -35.15 8.96
N GLY A 250 61.88 -34.94 10.26
CA GLY A 250 60.64 -35.23 11.00
C GLY A 250 59.44 -34.42 10.52
N ASP A 251 59.64 -33.15 10.14
CA ASP A 251 58.58 -32.32 9.54
C ASP A 251 58.07 -32.87 8.20
N LYS A 252 58.99 -33.42 7.38
CA LYS A 252 58.63 -34.03 6.09
C LYS A 252 57.85 -35.32 6.31
N PHE A 253 58.31 -36.14 7.25
CA PHE A 253 57.62 -37.35 7.65
C PHE A 253 56.23 -37.06 8.25
N PHE A 254 56.08 -36.03 9.07
CA PHE A 254 54.79 -35.60 9.59
C PHE A 254 53.83 -35.14 8.49
N ARG A 255 54.30 -34.38 7.49
CA ARG A 255 53.47 -33.99 6.34
C ARG A 255 53.00 -35.20 5.54
N TYR A 256 53.84 -36.23 5.43
CA TYR A 256 53.48 -37.50 4.82
C TYR A 256 52.37 -38.19 5.63
N LEU A 257 52.56 -38.38 6.94
CA LEU A 257 51.55 -38.96 7.84
C LEU A 257 50.20 -38.22 7.82
N ARG A 258 50.23 -36.90 7.66
CA ARG A 258 49.01 -36.06 7.56
C ARG A 258 48.24 -36.25 6.25
N ASN A 259 48.91 -36.66 5.18
CA ASN A 259 48.36 -36.73 3.82
C ASN A 259 48.11 -38.18 3.34
N VAL A 260 48.14 -39.16 4.24
CA VAL A 260 47.77 -40.54 3.94
C VAL A 260 46.24 -40.60 3.80
N SER A 261 45.75 -41.05 2.65
CA SER A 261 44.33 -41.36 2.43
C SER A 261 44.15 -42.86 2.33
N VAL A 262 43.38 -43.44 3.25
CA VAL A 262 42.98 -44.86 3.19
C VAL A 262 41.61 -44.95 2.54
N GLU A 263 41.52 -45.53 1.34
CA GLU A 263 40.23 -45.81 0.68
C GLU A 263 39.66 -47.13 1.19
N ASP A 264 38.49 -47.08 1.84
CA ASP A 264 37.67 -48.24 2.21
C ASP A 264 36.22 -47.98 1.72
N ASP A 265 35.60 -48.95 1.05
CA ASP A 265 34.28 -48.82 0.38
C ASP A 265 33.11 -48.58 1.37
N HIS A 266 33.34 -48.76 2.67
CA HIS A 266 32.32 -48.61 3.73
C HIS A 266 32.66 -47.59 4.82
N GLN A 267 33.83 -46.94 4.75
CA GLN A 267 34.33 -46.03 5.79
C GLN A 267 34.88 -44.73 5.20
N PRO A 268 34.86 -43.59 5.93
CA PRO A 268 35.44 -42.35 5.45
C PRO A 268 36.96 -42.48 5.29
N THR A 269 37.51 -41.82 4.28
CA THR A 269 38.96 -41.65 4.13
C THR A 269 39.52 -40.99 5.39
N LEU A 270 40.54 -41.61 5.99
CA LEU A 270 41.24 -41.05 7.15
C LEU A 270 42.00 -39.80 6.68
N GLU A 271 41.42 -38.62 6.87
CA GLU A 271 42.02 -37.33 6.48
C GLU A 271 42.25 -36.43 7.70
N PHE A 272 43.40 -35.76 7.72
CA PHE A 272 43.74 -34.80 8.77
C PHE A 272 43.71 -33.36 8.24
N ASN A 273 43.19 -32.45 9.07
CA ASN A 273 43.28 -31.01 8.87
C ASN A 273 44.75 -30.55 8.95
N GLN A 274 45.00 -29.31 8.53
CA GLN A 274 46.34 -28.71 8.66
C GLN A 274 46.86 -28.70 10.11
N ASP A 275 45.93 -28.68 11.07
CA ASP A 275 46.17 -28.72 12.52
C ASP A 275 46.43 -30.12 13.09
N GLY A 276 46.39 -31.17 12.27
CA GLY A 276 46.61 -32.56 12.71
C GLY A 276 45.40 -33.22 13.37
N ARG A 277 44.23 -32.57 13.37
CA ARG A 277 42.95 -33.16 13.79
C ARG A 277 42.26 -33.91 12.64
N LEU A 278 41.43 -34.89 12.93
CA LEU A 278 40.59 -35.54 11.91
C LEU A 278 39.62 -34.55 11.24
N ARG A 279 39.47 -34.66 9.93
CA ARG A 279 38.51 -33.88 9.13
C ARG A 279 37.11 -34.49 9.15
N ALA A 280 37.04 -35.82 9.06
CA ALA A 280 35.81 -36.59 9.06
C ALA A 280 35.81 -37.57 10.25
N THR A 281 34.71 -37.63 10.99
CA THR A 281 34.60 -38.54 12.13
C THR A 281 33.18 -39.04 12.35
N GLU A 282 33.09 -40.26 12.86
CA GLU A 282 31.85 -40.97 13.19
C GLU A 282 31.76 -41.11 14.72
N LEU A 283 30.72 -40.54 15.31
CA LEU A 283 30.43 -40.62 16.75
C LEU A 283 29.25 -41.54 17.01
N ILE A 284 29.42 -42.50 17.90
CA ILE A 284 28.36 -43.39 18.35
C ILE A 284 27.56 -42.68 19.43
N ILE A 285 26.24 -42.75 19.35
CA ILE A 285 25.33 -42.19 20.36
C ILE A 285 24.78 -43.36 21.17
N VAL A 286 24.91 -43.25 22.49
CA VAL A 286 24.46 -44.26 23.44
C VAL A 286 23.36 -43.71 24.33
N ASN A 287 22.43 -44.56 24.73
CA ASN A 287 21.37 -44.26 25.67
C ASN A 287 21.46 -45.18 26.88
N LEU A 288 21.27 -44.62 28.07
CA LEU A 288 21.25 -45.38 29.30
C LEU A 288 19.88 -46.03 29.54
N LYS A 289 19.82 -47.36 29.37
CA LYS A 289 18.60 -48.15 29.59
C LYS A 289 18.68 -48.97 30.89
N PRO A 290 17.53 -49.30 31.50
CA PRO A 290 17.51 -50.24 32.61
C PRO A 290 17.86 -51.66 32.10
N GLY A 291 18.74 -52.37 32.82
CA GLY A 291 19.11 -53.74 32.48
C GLY A 291 17.89 -54.67 32.49
N HIS A 292 17.82 -55.58 31.51
CA HIS A 292 16.77 -56.61 31.43
C HIS A 292 17.14 -57.86 32.25
N GLY A 293 16.22 -58.34 33.10
CA GLY A 293 16.36 -59.56 33.91
C GLY A 293 16.64 -59.32 35.39
N GLY A 294 16.85 -60.40 36.17
CA GLY A 294 16.96 -60.41 37.66
C GLY A 294 18.05 -59.53 38.30
N ALA A 295 18.78 -58.75 37.50
CA ALA A 295 19.66 -57.66 37.91
C ALA A 295 19.00 -56.29 37.66
N ALA A 296 17.77 -56.07 38.14
CA ALA A 296 16.98 -54.84 37.95
C ALA A 296 17.66 -53.54 38.48
N SER A 297 18.83 -53.67 39.10
CA SER A 297 19.65 -52.59 39.63
C SER A 297 20.85 -52.19 38.76
N SER A 298 21.14 -52.87 37.64
CA SER A 298 22.20 -52.48 36.71
C SER A 298 21.64 -51.59 35.58
N ARG A 299 22.40 -50.54 35.22
CA ARG A 299 22.09 -49.62 34.11
C ARG A 299 23.13 -49.82 33.02
N LEU A 300 22.70 -50.06 31.79
CA LEU A 300 23.58 -50.39 30.67
C LEU A 300 23.50 -49.31 29.60
N TRP A 301 24.65 -48.91 29.07
CA TRP A 301 24.73 -48.06 27.88
C TRP A 301 24.48 -48.90 26.64
N GLU A 302 23.42 -48.57 25.89
CA GLU A 302 23.11 -49.20 24.61
C GLU A 302 23.29 -48.22 23.46
N GLN A 303 23.87 -48.68 22.35
CA GLN A 303 23.96 -47.89 21.13
C GLN A 303 22.59 -47.70 20.49
N ILE A 304 22.23 -46.45 20.22
CA ILE A 304 20.94 -46.04 19.62
C ILE A 304 21.11 -45.41 18.24
N GLY A 305 22.32 -44.99 17.89
CA GLY A 305 22.53 -44.21 16.69
C GLY A 305 23.97 -43.82 16.45
N VAL A 306 24.17 -43.13 15.33
CA VAL A 306 25.47 -42.67 14.86
C VAL A 306 25.34 -41.27 14.27
N TRP A 307 26.31 -40.42 14.58
CA TRP A 307 26.48 -39.10 14.00
C TRP A 307 27.70 -39.06 13.08
N LYS A 308 27.52 -38.56 11.86
CA LYS A 308 28.55 -38.46 10.82
C LYS A 308 28.82 -37.00 10.49
N SER A 309 30.06 -36.54 10.66
CA SER A 309 30.40 -35.12 10.47
C SER A 309 30.28 -34.63 9.01
N TRP A 310 30.47 -35.52 8.03
CA TRP A 310 30.50 -35.18 6.60
C TRP A 310 29.13 -35.22 5.89
N LYS A 311 28.06 -35.65 6.57
CA LYS A 311 26.69 -35.70 6.01
C LYS A 311 25.86 -34.52 6.51
N LYS A 312 25.06 -33.90 5.61
CA LYS A 312 24.17 -32.78 5.94
C LYS A 312 23.09 -33.16 6.97
N GLU A 313 22.45 -34.31 6.79
CA GLU A 313 21.62 -34.96 7.82
C GLU A 313 22.45 -36.06 8.48
N GLY A 314 23.47 -35.62 9.24
CA GLY A 314 24.48 -36.52 9.79
C GLY A 314 24.03 -37.39 10.94
N LEU A 315 22.83 -37.17 11.50
CA LEU A 315 22.35 -37.79 12.74
C LEU A 315 21.31 -38.88 12.46
N ASP A 316 21.67 -40.15 12.65
CA ASP A 316 20.74 -41.28 12.59
C ASP A 316 20.59 -41.91 13.99
N ILE A 317 19.39 -41.87 14.57
CA ILE A 317 19.09 -42.40 15.90
C ILE A 317 17.70 -43.07 15.88
N LYS A 318 17.58 -44.23 16.52
CA LYS A 318 16.34 -45.00 16.74
C LYS A 318 16.28 -45.56 18.18
N ASP A 319 15.09 -45.92 18.64
CA ASP A 319 14.84 -46.63 19.91
C ASP A 319 15.39 -45.96 21.19
N ILE A 320 15.07 -44.67 21.35
CA ILE A 320 15.42 -43.90 22.56
C ILE A 320 14.37 -44.14 23.65
N VAL A 321 14.82 -44.56 24.83
CA VAL A 321 14.08 -44.45 26.10
C VAL A 321 14.40 -43.09 26.72
N TRP A 322 13.38 -42.33 27.07
CA TRP A 322 13.51 -41.02 27.69
C TRP A 322 13.37 -41.08 29.22
N PRO A 323 13.77 -40.01 29.94
CA PRO A 323 13.56 -39.91 31.38
C PRO A 323 12.12 -40.23 31.78
N GLY A 324 11.95 -41.12 32.77
CA GLY A 324 10.63 -41.66 33.14
C GLY A 324 10.21 -42.93 32.41
N ASN A 325 11.11 -43.57 31.65
CA ASN A 325 10.85 -44.78 30.88
C ASN A 325 9.76 -44.60 29.81
N THR A 326 9.72 -43.42 29.21
CA THR A 326 8.76 -43.05 28.15
C THR A 326 9.41 -43.16 26.77
N HIS A 327 8.59 -43.35 25.73
CA HIS A 327 9.05 -43.38 24.34
C HIS A 327 8.96 -41.99 23.65
N SER A 328 8.32 -41.02 24.29
CA SER A 328 8.15 -39.65 23.79
C SER A 328 9.23 -38.71 24.35
N PRO A 329 9.87 -37.87 23.52
CA PRO A 329 10.87 -36.91 23.99
C PRO A 329 10.25 -35.87 24.96
N PRO A 330 11.02 -35.38 25.95
CA PRO A 330 10.59 -34.26 26.77
C PRO A 330 10.45 -32.98 25.92
N GLN A 331 9.53 -32.10 26.29
CA GLN A 331 9.24 -30.88 25.52
C GLN A 331 10.39 -29.85 25.55
N GLY A 332 11.30 -29.93 26.52
CA GLY A 332 12.47 -29.06 26.61
C GLY A 332 12.18 -27.62 27.11
N VAL A 333 10.94 -27.33 27.49
CA VAL A 333 10.46 -26.05 28.03
C VAL A 333 9.70 -26.34 29.34
N PRO A 334 9.71 -25.44 30.36
CA PRO A 334 8.85 -25.58 31.54
C PRO A 334 7.37 -25.70 31.15
N GLU A 335 6.55 -26.30 32.03
CA GLU A 335 5.09 -26.26 31.85
C GLU A 335 4.64 -24.80 31.69
N LYS A 336 4.14 -24.49 30.49
CA LYS A 336 3.57 -23.20 30.12
C LYS A 336 2.50 -22.80 31.14
N VAL A 337 2.52 -21.54 31.61
CA VAL A 337 1.46 -20.99 32.49
C VAL A 337 0.08 -21.26 31.85
N HIS A 338 -0.87 -21.83 32.59
CA HIS A 338 -2.20 -22.16 32.07
C HIS A 338 -3.22 -21.06 32.42
N LEU A 339 -3.82 -20.44 31.40
CA LEU A 339 -4.74 -19.30 31.55
C LEU A 339 -6.18 -19.67 31.22
N LYS A 340 -7.14 -19.12 31.98
CA LYS A 340 -8.57 -19.23 31.65
C LYS A 340 -9.01 -18.00 30.86
N ILE A 341 -9.42 -18.19 29.62
CA ILE A 341 -9.75 -17.10 28.70
C ILE A 341 -11.23 -17.17 28.35
N THR A 342 -11.93 -16.05 28.48
CA THR A 342 -13.34 -15.96 28.10
C THR A 342 -13.58 -15.01 26.93
N PHE A 343 -14.60 -15.31 26.15
CA PHE A 343 -14.97 -14.58 24.96
C PHE A 343 -16.49 -14.52 24.76
N LEU A 344 -16.90 -13.67 23.82
CA LEU A 344 -18.25 -13.62 23.27
C LEU A 344 -18.14 -13.64 21.74
N GLU A 345 -19.07 -14.32 21.09
CA GLU A 345 -19.11 -14.48 19.64
C GLU A 345 -19.51 -13.20 18.90
N GLU A 346 -18.70 -12.79 17.92
CA GLU A 346 -19.00 -11.67 17.03
C GLU A 346 -18.15 -11.77 15.74
N PRO A 347 -18.74 -12.00 14.56
CA PRO A 347 -18.02 -11.96 13.29
C PRO A 347 -17.52 -10.55 12.96
N PRO A 348 -16.27 -10.36 12.46
CA PRO A 348 -15.27 -11.36 12.05
C PRO A 348 -14.25 -11.75 13.15
N TYR A 349 -14.46 -11.31 14.39
CA TYR A 349 -13.49 -11.50 15.48
C TYR A 349 -13.47 -12.94 15.99
N ILE A 350 -14.65 -13.50 16.27
CA ILE A 350 -14.82 -14.89 16.70
C ILE A 350 -16.09 -15.46 16.05
N ASN A 351 -15.90 -16.47 15.22
CA ASN A 351 -16.90 -17.26 14.55
C ASN A 351 -16.94 -18.66 15.18
N LEU A 352 -18.15 -19.19 15.34
CA LEU A 352 -18.40 -20.51 15.87
C LEU A 352 -18.83 -21.47 14.76
N ALA A 353 -18.22 -22.65 14.72
CA ALA A 353 -18.59 -23.75 13.84
C ALA A 353 -18.69 -25.05 14.64
N PRO A 354 -19.63 -25.95 14.31
CA PRO A 354 -19.67 -27.26 14.94
C PRO A 354 -18.43 -28.09 14.55
N PRO A 355 -17.89 -28.94 15.46
CA PRO A 355 -16.81 -29.86 15.14
C PRO A 355 -17.30 -30.94 14.16
N ASP A 356 -16.37 -31.57 13.43
CA ASP A 356 -16.71 -32.71 12.58
C ASP A 356 -17.28 -33.86 13.42
N PRO A 357 -18.51 -34.34 13.15
CA PRO A 357 -19.14 -35.39 13.94
C PRO A 357 -18.38 -36.72 13.92
N VAL A 358 -17.52 -36.97 12.93
CA VAL A 358 -16.78 -38.24 12.79
C VAL A 358 -15.41 -38.16 13.46
N THR A 359 -14.59 -37.19 13.06
CA THR A 359 -13.22 -37.07 13.58
C THR A 359 -13.16 -36.41 14.95
N GLY A 360 -14.22 -35.68 15.33
CA GLY A 360 -14.24 -34.85 16.53
C GLY A 360 -13.16 -33.77 16.49
N LYS A 361 -12.66 -33.40 15.31
CA LYS A 361 -11.64 -32.36 15.07
C LYS A 361 -12.25 -31.19 14.32
N CYS A 362 -11.63 -30.02 14.44
CA CYS A 362 -12.02 -28.85 13.67
C CYS A 362 -11.57 -29.00 12.22
N THR A 363 -12.49 -28.79 11.27
CA THR A 363 -12.28 -28.96 9.81
C THR A 363 -11.40 -27.87 9.19
N LEU A 364 -11.17 -26.78 9.90
CA LEU A 364 -10.24 -25.72 9.53
C LEU A 364 -8.91 -25.99 10.20
N ASN A 365 -7.80 -25.96 9.44
CA ASN A 365 -6.41 -26.07 9.94
C ASN A 365 -6.01 -25.00 10.99
N LYS A 366 -6.95 -24.11 11.38
CA LYS A 366 -6.78 -23.00 12.33
C LYS A 366 -7.95 -22.87 13.33
N GLY A 367 -8.83 -23.87 13.41
CA GLY A 367 -9.95 -23.85 14.37
C GLY A 367 -9.51 -24.40 15.73
N VAL A 368 -9.69 -23.61 16.79
CA VAL A 368 -9.37 -24.01 18.18
C VAL A 368 -10.63 -24.49 18.88
N PHE A 369 -10.51 -25.50 19.75
CA PHE A 369 -11.65 -25.91 20.59
C PHE A 369 -12.01 -24.83 21.60
N CYS A 370 -13.30 -24.55 21.71
CA CYS A 370 -13.83 -23.66 22.72
C CYS A 370 -15.06 -24.27 23.41
N ARG A 371 -15.11 -24.11 24.73
CA ARG A 371 -16.23 -24.57 25.54
C ARG A 371 -17.43 -23.66 25.34
N TYR A 372 -18.54 -24.25 24.90
CA TYR A 372 -19.81 -23.58 24.68
C TYR A 372 -20.79 -23.76 25.85
N ALA A 373 -20.78 -24.94 26.50
CA ALA A 373 -21.63 -25.23 27.65
C ALA A 373 -21.15 -24.54 28.94
N SER A 374 -22.07 -24.38 29.90
CA SER A 374 -21.75 -23.86 31.22
C SER A 374 -20.90 -24.87 32.01
N ALA A 375 -20.17 -24.40 33.03
CA ALA A 375 -19.36 -25.28 33.85
C ALA A 375 -20.20 -26.32 34.62
N ALA A 376 -21.45 -25.98 34.99
CA ALA A 376 -22.36 -26.86 35.70
C ALA A 376 -22.86 -28.03 34.84
N ASP A 377 -23.05 -27.80 33.53
CA ASP A 377 -23.53 -28.83 32.60
C ASP A 377 -22.47 -29.90 32.29
N LEU A 378 -21.21 -29.62 32.63
CA LEU A 378 -20.06 -30.49 32.37
C LEU A 378 -19.71 -31.39 33.56
N GLU A 379 -20.32 -31.19 34.73
CA GLU A 379 -20.10 -32.02 35.91
C GLU A 379 -20.62 -33.46 35.68
N GLY A 380 -19.70 -34.43 35.56
CA GLY A 380 -20.02 -35.85 35.39
C GLY A 380 -20.02 -36.37 33.95
N VAL A 381 -19.60 -35.57 32.97
CA VAL A 381 -19.50 -35.97 31.56
C VAL A 381 -18.05 -36.32 31.19
N ASP A 382 -17.84 -37.45 30.50
CA ASP A 382 -16.52 -37.88 30.04
C ASP A 382 -15.99 -36.98 28.90
N MET A 383 -14.75 -36.52 29.01
CA MET A 383 -14.16 -35.49 28.15
C MET A 383 -14.15 -35.85 26.65
N PRO A 384 -13.79 -37.06 26.19
CA PRO A 384 -13.83 -37.43 24.77
C PRO A 384 -15.23 -37.38 24.16
N THR A 385 -16.26 -37.68 24.97
CA THR A 385 -17.67 -37.61 24.56
C THR A 385 -18.14 -36.16 24.48
N ALA A 386 -17.66 -35.31 25.39
CA ALA A 386 -17.94 -33.87 25.37
C ALA A 386 -17.36 -33.18 24.12
N HIS A 387 -16.15 -33.53 23.68
CA HIS A 387 -15.51 -32.91 22.51
C HIS A 387 -16.22 -33.19 21.17
N ARG A 388 -16.93 -34.31 21.07
CA ARG A 388 -17.70 -34.67 19.85
C ARG A 388 -19.07 -34.01 19.81
N ASN A 389 -19.58 -33.57 20.95
CA ASN A 389 -20.92 -33.04 21.06
C ASN A 389 -20.89 -31.51 20.93
N ALA A 390 -21.51 -31.00 19.85
CA ALA A 390 -21.58 -29.58 19.51
C ALA A 390 -22.27 -28.69 20.56
N SER A 391 -23.02 -29.29 21.50
CA SER A 391 -23.61 -28.58 22.64
C SER A 391 -22.59 -28.25 23.73
N PHE A 392 -21.52 -29.04 23.87
CA PHE A 392 -20.48 -28.83 24.89
C PHE A 392 -19.29 -28.06 24.34
N TYR A 393 -18.76 -28.49 23.18
CA TYR A 393 -17.60 -27.88 22.54
C TYR A 393 -17.89 -27.49 21.09
N GLN A 394 -17.35 -26.34 20.68
CA GLN A 394 -17.41 -25.83 19.31
C GLN A 394 -16.02 -25.44 18.82
N CYS A 395 -15.88 -25.29 17.51
CA CYS A 395 -14.67 -24.80 16.88
C CYS A 395 -14.75 -23.28 16.74
N CYS A 396 -13.85 -22.59 17.43
CA CYS A 396 -13.69 -21.15 17.37
C CYS A 396 -12.63 -20.77 16.32
N SER A 397 -12.93 -19.78 15.50
CA SER A 397 -12.00 -19.20 14.52
C SER A 397 -12.26 -17.72 14.34
N GLY A 398 -11.27 -16.92 13.95
CA GLY A 398 -11.46 -15.50 13.70
C GLY A 398 -10.23 -14.66 14.04
N PHE A 399 -10.33 -13.35 13.82
CA PHE A 399 -9.22 -12.41 14.06
C PHE A 399 -8.66 -12.50 15.50
N CYS A 400 -9.53 -12.60 16.50
CA CYS A 400 -9.10 -12.67 17.91
C CYS A 400 -8.50 -14.03 18.28
N ILE A 401 -8.88 -15.11 17.57
CA ILE A 401 -8.34 -16.46 17.80
C ILE A 401 -6.92 -16.56 17.21
N ASP A 402 -6.73 -16.09 15.97
CA ASP A 402 -5.39 -16.02 15.36
C ASP A 402 -4.43 -15.16 16.20
N LEU A 403 -4.92 -14.04 16.74
CA LEU A 403 -4.15 -13.18 17.64
C LEU A 403 -3.83 -13.89 18.98
N LEU A 404 -4.77 -14.66 19.52
CA LEU A 404 -4.57 -15.44 20.75
C LEU A 404 -3.53 -16.55 20.57
N GLU A 405 -3.60 -17.31 19.47
CA GLU A 405 -2.61 -18.33 19.16
C GLU A 405 -1.20 -17.72 19.06
N LYS A 406 -1.08 -16.56 18.39
CA LYS A 406 0.18 -15.83 18.29
C LYS A 406 0.70 -15.41 19.67
N PHE A 407 -0.17 -14.88 20.55
CA PHE A 407 0.23 -14.57 21.93
C PHE A 407 0.68 -15.83 22.70
N ALA A 408 -0.01 -16.95 22.54
CA ALA A 408 0.32 -18.19 23.25
C ALA A 408 1.67 -18.79 22.82
N ASP A 409 2.03 -18.61 21.55
CA ASP A 409 3.32 -19.02 21.00
C ASP A 409 4.45 -18.10 21.44
N ASP A 410 4.27 -16.78 21.34
CA ASP A 410 5.32 -15.80 21.64
C ASP A 410 5.55 -15.60 23.15
N LEU A 411 4.47 -15.62 23.96
CA LEU A 411 4.56 -15.50 25.43
C LEU A 411 4.70 -16.87 26.13
N GLY A 412 4.51 -17.98 25.42
CA GLY A 412 4.72 -19.33 25.96
C GLY A 412 3.72 -19.77 27.04
N PHE A 413 2.42 -19.50 26.86
CA PHE A 413 1.36 -19.96 27.78
C PHE A 413 0.42 -20.99 27.11
N THR A 414 -0.31 -21.77 27.91
CA THR A 414 -1.44 -22.61 27.45
C THR A 414 -2.74 -21.99 27.94
N TYR A 415 -3.85 -22.28 27.29
CA TYR A 415 -5.13 -21.67 27.65
C TYR A 415 -6.32 -22.63 27.50
N ASP A 416 -7.36 -22.36 28.29
CA ASP A 416 -8.71 -22.90 28.12
C ASP A 416 -9.65 -21.77 27.70
N LEU A 417 -10.35 -21.95 26.58
CA LEU A 417 -11.18 -20.93 25.95
C LEU A 417 -12.66 -21.28 26.15
N PHE A 418 -13.42 -20.41 26.82
CA PHE A 418 -14.84 -20.63 27.08
C PHE A 418 -15.73 -19.41 26.83
N ARG A 419 -16.93 -19.66 26.31
CA ARG A 419 -17.94 -18.62 26.09
C ARG A 419 -18.48 -18.10 27.42
N VAL A 420 -18.76 -16.80 27.50
CA VAL A 420 -19.44 -16.21 28.67
C VAL A 420 -20.87 -16.75 28.83
N GLU A 421 -21.22 -17.18 30.05
CA GLU A 421 -22.49 -17.84 30.37
C GLU A 421 -23.72 -16.94 30.10
N ASP A 422 -23.62 -15.64 30.39
CA ASP A 422 -24.73 -14.69 30.26
C ASP A 422 -24.99 -14.20 28.81
N GLY A 423 -24.06 -14.46 27.87
CA GLY A 423 -24.13 -13.93 26.49
C GLY A 423 -24.12 -12.41 26.38
N LYS A 424 -23.59 -11.68 27.39
CA LYS A 424 -23.59 -10.21 27.46
C LYS A 424 -22.18 -9.63 27.49
N TRP A 425 -22.02 -8.43 26.94
CA TRP A 425 -20.73 -7.71 26.87
C TRP A 425 -20.20 -7.19 28.23
N GLY A 426 -21.10 -6.93 29.18
CA GLY A 426 -20.76 -6.32 30.46
C GLY A 426 -21.10 -4.83 30.51
N ALA A 427 -22.31 -4.55 30.99
CA ALA A 427 -22.83 -3.22 31.28
C ALA A 427 -23.31 -3.18 32.73
N GLN A 428 -23.07 -2.05 33.40
CA GLN A 428 -23.42 -1.92 34.81
C GLN A 428 -24.94 -1.76 34.97
N THR A 429 -25.58 -2.69 35.69
CA THR A 429 -27.02 -2.65 36.00
C THR A 429 -27.19 -2.74 37.52
N ASN A 430 -27.87 -1.76 38.12
CA ASN A 430 -28.10 -1.69 39.58
C ASN A 430 -26.81 -1.83 40.42
N GLY A 431 -25.72 -1.22 39.98
CA GLY A 431 -24.42 -1.25 40.67
C GLY A 431 -23.63 -2.56 40.50
N ARG A 432 -24.19 -3.62 39.90
CA ARG A 432 -23.48 -4.87 39.60
C ARG A 432 -23.09 -4.94 38.12
N TRP A 433 -21.96 -5.59 37.86
CA TRP A 433 -21.50 -5.92 36.52
C TRP A 433 -22.07 -7.27 36.07
N ASN A 434 -22.40 -7.40 34.79
CA ASN A 434 -22.78 -8.66 34.16
C ASN A 434 -21.75 -9.05 33.06
N GLY A 435 -21.95 -10.20 32.41
CA GLY A 435 -21.22 -10.54 31.19
C GLY A 435 -19.69 -10.67 31.34
N LEU A 436 -18.95 -10.31 30.29
CA LEU A 436 -17.49 -10.47 30.23
C LEU A 436 -16.75 -9.74 31.36
N VAL A 437 -17.19 -8.53 31.72
CA VAL A 437 -16.58 -7.74 32.79
C VAL A 437 -16.79 -8.42 34.15
N ALA A 438 -17.95 -9.01 34.39
CA ALA A 438 -18.22 -9.75 35.63
C ALA A 438 -17.34 -11.01 35.75
N ALA A 439 -17.05 -11.69 34.63
CA ALA A 439 -16.18 -12.87 34.63
C ALA A 439 -14.74 -12.55 35.09
N LEU A 440 -14.21 -11.37 34.72
CA LEU A 440 -12.90 -10.88 35.16
C LEU A 440 -12.91 -10.45 36.64
N ILE A 441 -13.94 -9.72 37.08
CA ILE A 441 -14.05 -9.25 38.48
C ILE A 441 -14.17 -10.44 39.44
N ASN A 442 -14.97 -11.44 39.06
CA ASN A 442 -15.18 -12.66 39.86
C ASN A 442 -14.01 -13.65 39.75
N ARG A 443 -12.91 -13.30 39.04
CA ARG A 443 -11.75 -14.18 38.77
C ARG A 443 -12.12 -15.55 38.20
N ARG A 444 -13.18 -15.61 37.39
CA ARG A 444 -13.52 -16.81 36.60
C ARG A 444 -12.67 -16.92 35.34
N ALA A 445 -12.24 -15.78 34.81
CA ALA A 445 -11.30 -15.66 33.70
C ALA A 445 -10.11 -14.78 34.11
N ASP A 446 -8.94 -15.12 33.59
CA ASP A 446 -7.68 -14.38 33.78
C ASP A 446 -7.44 -13.36 32.65
N MET A 447 -8.09 -13.56 31.51
CA MET A 447 -8.01 -12.71 30.32
C MET A 447 -9.33 -12.77 29.53
N VAL A 448 -9.72 -11.65 28.93
CA VAL A 448 -10.81 -11.56 27.95
C VAL A 448 -10.24 -11.09 26.63
N ILE A 449 -10.47 -11.88 25.57
CA ILE A 449 -10.12 -11.49 24.19
C ILE A 449 -11.33 -11.67 23.28
N THR A 450 -11.84 -10.55 22.79
CA THR A 450 -12.96 -10.43 21.82
C THR A 450 -13.02 -8.94 21.41
N SER A 451 -14.04 -8.53 20.66
CA SER A 451 -14.37 -7.14 20.33
C SER A 451 -14.90 -6.33 21.53
N LEU A 452 -14.21 -6.41 22.68
CA LEU A 452 -14.54 -5.65 23.88
C LEU A 452 -14.06 -4.20 23.74
N LYS A 453 -15.00 -3.27 23.55
CA LYS A 453 -14.70 -1.84 23.50
C LYS A 453 -14.21 -1.28 24.83
N ILE A 454 -13.14 -0.49 24.75
CA ILE A 454 -12.62 0.31 25.86
C ILE A 454 -13.60 1.48 26.12
N ASN A 455 -14.07 1.59 27.36
CA ASN A 455 -14.96 2.65 27.83
C ASN A 455 -14.55 3.02 29.26
N PHE A 456 -14.73 4.29 29.62
CA PHE A 456 -14.46 4.84 30.95
C PHE A 456 -15.05 4.00 32.09
N GLU A 457 -16.32 3.61 32.02
CA GLU A 457 -16.96 2.80 33.08
C GLU A 457 -16.28 1.44 33.27
N ARG A 458 -15.86 0.80 32.17
CA ARG A 458 -15.17 -0.51 32.21
C ARG A 458 -13.74 -0.37 32.68
N SER A 459 -13.00 0.65 32.24
CA SER A 459 -11.62 0.93 32.66
C SER A 459 -11.50 1.31 34.14
N GLN A 460 -12.62 1.68 34.79
CA GLN A 460 -12.67 1.81 36.24
C GLN A 460 -12.74 0.45 36.97
N ALA A 461 -13.33 -0.57 36.36
CA ALA A 461 -13.52 -1.88 36.99
C ALA A 461 -12.40 -2.88 36.66
N ILE A 462 -11.88 -2.85 35.43
CA ILE A 462 -10.87 -3.78 34.92
C ILE A 462 -9.72 -3.02 34.22
N ASP A 463 -8.60 -3.68 34.00
CA ASP A 463 -7.47 -3.12 33.24
C ASP A 463 -7.55 -3.56 31.78
N PHE A 464 -7.26 -2.65 30.85
CA PHE A 464 -7.20 -2.94 29.42
C PHE A 464 -5.76 -2.90 28.90
N SER A 465 -5.50 -3.68 27.85
CA SER A 465 -4.33 -3.49 26.99
C SER A 465 -4.41 -2.21 26.16
N LEU A 466 -3.33 -1.91 25.44
CA LEU A 466 -3.37 -1.01 24.29
C LEU A 466 -4.39 -1.52 23.26
N PRO A 467 -5.09 -0.63 22.53
CA PRO A 467 -6.06 -1.04 21.54
C PRO A 467 -5.36 -1.72 20.36
N PHE A 468 -5.77 -2.95 20.04
CA PHE A 468 -5.22 -3.71 18.90
C PHE A 468 -5.89 -3.33 17.57
N LEU A 469 -7.10 -2.78 17.63
CA LEU A 469 -7.84 -2.30 16.47
C LEU A 469 -8.72 -1.10 16.87
N ASP A 470 -8.67 -0.03 16.07
CA ASP A 470 -9.48 1.16 16.26
C ASP A 470 -10.88 0.98 15.65
N THR A 471 -11.89 1.52 16.30
CA THR A 471 -13.30 1.37 15.93
C THR A 471 -14.11 2.59 16.38
N GLY A 472 -15.35 2.69 15.91
CA GLY A 472 -16.29 3.72 16.34
C GLY A 472 -17.72 3.21 16.29
N ILE A 473 -18.66 4.15 16.29
CA ILE A 473 -20.08 3.91 16.03
C ILE A 473 -20.37 4.41 14.61
N ALA A 474 -20.96 3.54 13.79
CA ALA A 474 -21.42 3.90 12.45
C ALA A 474 -22.90 3.54 12.28
N ILE A 475 -23.47 4.03 11.18
CA ILE A 475 -24.87 3.81 10.83
C ILE A 475 -24.89 3.07 9.50
N VAL A 476 -25.59 1.94 9.45
CA VAL A 476 -25.86 1.22 8.19
C VAL A 476 -27.24 1.58 7.67
N VAL A 477 -27.34 1.84 6.38
CA VAL A 477 -28.59 2.11 5.65
C VAL A 477 -28.61 1.32 4.33
N ALA A 478 -29.80 1.12 3.77
CA ALA A 478 -29.96 0.57 2.43
C ALA A 478 -29.83 1.68 1.36
N LYS A 479 -29.12 1.39 0.27
CA LYS A 479 -29.03 2.24 -0.93
C LYS A 479 -30.41 2.37 -1.57
N ARG A 480 -30.72 3.59 -2.03
CA ARG A 480 -31.91 3.87 -2.84
C ARG A 480 -31.48 4.42 -4.19
N THR A 481 -32.11 3.95 -5.26
CA THR A 481 -31.82 4.41 -6.62
C THR A 481 -32.46 5.78 -6.86
N GLY A 482 -31.65 6.80 -7.17
CA GLY A 482 -32.10 8.14 -7.56
C GLY A 482 -33.13 8.14 -8.69
N ILE A 483 -34.35 8.58 -8.39
CA ILE A 483 -35.29 8.99 -9.43
C ILE A 483 -34.82 10.35 -9.94
N ILE A 484 -34.47 10.45 -11.22
CA ILE A 484 -34.17 11.74 -11.85
C ILE A 484 -35.37 12.67 -11.63
N SER A 485 -35.13 13.84 -11.04
CA SER A 485 -36.19 14.82 -10.81
C SER A 485 -36.91 15.13 -12.14
N PRO A 486 -38.25 15.11 -12.20
CA PRO A 486 -39.02 15.43 -13.41
C PRO A 486 -38.69 16.79 -14.03
N THR A 487 -38.05 17.69 -13.27
CA THR A 487 -37.63 19.03 -13.71
C THR A 487 -36.31 19.05 -14.47
N ALA A 488 -35.52 17.96 -14.47
CA ALA A 488 -34.19 17.92 -15.09
C ALA A 488 -34.18 18.33 -16.57
N PHE A 489 -35.25 18.02 -17.32
CA PHE A 489 -35.41 18.41 -18.73
C PHE A 489 -35.55 19.92 -18.95
N LEU A 490 -35.96 20.68 -17.93
CA LEU A 490 -36.18 22.12 -17.99
C LEU A 490 -35.02 22.93 -17.38
N VAL A 491 -34.22 22.31 -16.49
CA VAL A 491 -33.13 22.98 -15.77
C VAL A 491 -32.02 23.47 -16.71
N SER A 492 -31.80 22.81 -17.85
CA SER A 492 -30.83 23.27 -18.86
C SER A 492 -31.25 24.52 -19.64
N SER A 493 -32.53 24.94 -19.58
CA SER A 493 -33.05 26.08 -20.35
C SER A 493 -33.08 27.40 -19.56
N ASP A 494 -32.90 27.37 -18.23
CA ASP A 494 -33.10 28.54 -17.37
C ASP A 494 -31.93 29.56 -17.43
N GLN A 495 -30.77 29.17 -17.97
CA GLN A 495 -29.66 30.11 -18.21
C GLN A 495 -29.79 30.94 -19.50
N ILE A 496 -30.55 30.46 -20.50
CA ILE A 496 -30.67 31.13 -21.81
C ILE A 496 -31.77 32.23 -21.78
N SER A 497 -32.74 32.13 -20.87
CA SER A 497 -33.83 33.10 -20.71
C SER A 497 -33.36 34.46 -20.15
N ARG A 498 -32.30 34.48 -19.33
CA ARG A 498 -31.82 35.72 -18.69
C ARG A 498 -31.03 36.66 -19.60
N THR A 499 -30.51 36.18 -20.73
CA THR A 499 -29.72 37.00 -21.67
C THR A 499 -30.51 37.57 -22.85
N SER A 500 -31.75 37.11 -23.09
CA SER A 500 -32.58 37.63 -24.20
C SER A 500 -33.32 38.93 -23.89
N ASN A 501 -33.37 39.38 -22.63
CA ASN A 501 -34.08 40.61 -22.25
C ASN A 501 -33.27 41.90 -22.39
N ALA A 502 -32.02 41.84 -22.89
CA ALA A 502 -31.12 42.99 -23.00
C ALA A 502 -30.96 43.56 -24.42
N VAL A 503 -31.52 42.93 -25.46
CA VAL A 503 -31.36 43.36 -26.87
C VAL A 503 -32.71 43.55 -27.55
N THR A 504 -33.58 44.38 -26.97
CA THR A 504 -34.66 45.03 -27.74
C THR A 504 -35.02 46.36 -27.09
N ARG A 505 -34.11 47.34 -27.18
CA ARG A 505 -34.49 48.74 -27.01
C ARG A 505 -33.60 49.62 -27.90
N SER A 506 -33.96 49.68 -29.17
CA SER A 506 -33.56 50.77 -30.06
C SER A 506 -34.72 51.18 -30.97
N ASP A 507 -34.89 52.49 -31.00
CA ASP A 507 -35.83 53.39 -31.66
C ASP A 507 -36.48 52.97 -33.00
N PRO A 508 -37.77 53.28 -33.25
CA PRO A 508 -38.37 53.16 -34.57
C PRO A 508 -38.36 54.51 -35.31
N GLN A 509 -37.43 54.67 -36.27
CA GLN A 509 -37.62 55.62 -37.37
C GLN A 509 -37.04 55.04 -38.67
N VAL A 510 -37.85 54.32 -39.44
CA VAL A 510 -37.73 54.29 -40.92
C VAL A 510 -39.12 54.12 -41.53
N THR A 511 -39.51 55.12 -42.32
CA THR A 511 -40.66 55.13 -43.20
C THR A 511 -40.55 54.04 -44.29
N SER A 512 -41.65 53.31 -44.51
CA SER A 512 -41.74 52.30 -45.59
C SER A 512 -42.10 52.95 -46.93
N PRO A 513 -41.46 52.55 -48.04
CA PRO A 513 -42.13 52.39 -49.31
C PRO A 513 -42.62 50.95 -49.46
N ARG A 514 -43.84 50.83 -49.99
CA ARG A 514 -44.60 49.59 -50.22
C ARG A 514 -43.88 48.65 -51.20
N GLY A 515 -43.96 47.33 -50.97
CA GLY A 515 -43.82 46.35 -52.06
C GLY A 515 -42.96 45.10 -51.88
N GLN A 516 -42.78 44.52 -50.68
CA GLN A 516 -42.14 43.20 -50.56
C GLN A 516 -43.07 42.12 -49.97
N ARG A 517 -43.06 40.93 -50.60
CA ARG A 517 -43.84 39.73 -50.23
C ARG A 517 -43.28 38.95 -49.02
N PHE A 518 -42.23 39.45 -48.37
CA PHE A 518 -41.69 38.85 -47.14
C PHE A 518 -42.27 39.57 -45.92
N SER A 519 -43.08 38.85 -45.14
CA SER A 519 -43.70 39.33 -43.89
C SER A 519 -42.85 38.88 -42.70
N LEU A 520 -42.68 39.74 -41.69
CA LEU A 520 -41.89 39.47 -40.48
C LEU A 520 -42.28 38.15 -39.79
N CYS A 521 -43.58 37.82 -39.76
CA CYS A 521 -44.08 36.57 -39.19
C CYS A 521 -43.62 35.33 -40.00
N ARG A 522 -43.46 35.44 -41.32
CA ARG A 522 -42.94 34.34 -42.15
C ARG A 522 -41.46 34.10 -41.91
N THR A 523 -40.69 35.18 -41.71
CA THR A 523 -39.27 35.08 -41.37
C THR A 523 -39.09 34.52 -39.96
N LEU A 524 -39.91 34.93 -38.99
CA LEU A 524 -39.90 34.35 -37.64
C LEU A 524 -40.24 32.85 -37.67
N TRP A 525 -41.21 32.45 -38.50
CA TRP A 525 -41.57 31.04 -38.68
C TRP A 525 -40.48 30.22 -39.34
N LEU A 526 -39.76 30.77 -40.34
CA LEU A 526 -38.58 30.14 -40.94
C LEU A 526 -37.48 29.90 -39.91
N VAL A 527 -37.19 30.91 -39.06
CA VAL A 527 -36.20 30.82 -37.98
C VAL A 527 -36.58 29.74 -36.97
N TRP A 528 -37.86 29.67 -36.58
CA TRP A 528 -38.40 28.64 -35.69
C TRP A 528 -38.34 27.22 -36.30
N ALA A 529 -38.74 27.07 -37.56
CA ALA A 529 -38.72 25.77 -38.23
C ALA A 529 -37.30 25.18 -38.34
N ILE A 530 -36.30 26.03 -38.64
CA ILE A 530 -34.89 25.63 -38.69
C ILE A 530 -34.36 25.25 -37.30
N LEU A 531 -34.73 26.00 -36.25
CA LEU A 531 -34.26 25.74 -34.88
C LEU A 531 -34.75 24.40 -34.32
N PHE A 532 -36.01 24.04 -34.58
CA PHE A 532 -36.64 22.82 -34.07
C PHE A 532 -36.62 21.64 -35.07
N GLN A 533 -35.95 21.80 -36.22
CA GLN A 533 -35.94 20.81 -37.31
C GLN A 533 -37.34 20.34 -37.73
N ALA A 534 -38.34 21.23 -37.65
CA ALA A 534 -39.71 20.89 -37.99
C ALA A 534 -39.85 20.75 -39.52
N ALA A 535 -40.38 19.62 -39.99
CA ALA A 535 -40.60 19.33 -41.42
C ALA A 535 -41.82 20.08 -41.99
N VAL A 536 -41.86 21.40 -41.81
CA VAL A 536 -42.93 22.27 -42.31
C VAL A 536 -42.48 22.93 -43.61
N ASN A 537 -43.36 23.01 -44.61
CA ASN A 537 -43.08 23.67 -45.88
C ASN A 537 -42.89 25.18 -45.67
N VAL A 538 -41.65 25.67 -45.79
CA VAL A 538 -41.33 27.10 -45.69
C VAL A 538 -40.77 27.63 -47.01
N ASP A 539 -41.14 28.86 -47.36
CA ASP A 539 -40.62 29.57 -48.54
C ASP A 539 -39.14 29.92 -48.35
N CYS A 540 -38.26 29.37 -49.21
CA CYS A 540 -36.83 29.70 -49.19
C CYS A 540 -36.57 31.16 -49.58
N PRO A 541 -35.68 31.89 -48.87
CA PRO A 541 -35.30 33.24 -49.26
C PRO A 541 -34.65 33.23 -50.66
N ARG A 542 -35.08 34.15 -51.53
CA ARG A 542 -34.58 34.25 -52.91
C ARG A 542 -33.28 35.04 -53.04
N GLY A 543 -32.99 35.95 -52.09
CA GLY A 543 -31.77 36.75 -52.09
C GLY A 543 -30.54 35.95 -51.66
N TYR A 544 -29.39 36.20 -52.30
CA TYR A 544 -28.13 35.50 -52.01
C TYR A 544 -27.67 35.74 -50.56
N THR A 545 -27.81 36.97 -50.06
CA THR A 545 -27.52 37.37 -48.67
C THR A 545 -28.41 36.65 -47.67
N ALA A 546 -29.72 36.58 -47.94
CA ALA A 546 -30.68 35.91 -47.07
C ALA A 546 -30.50 34.37 -47.05
N ARG A 547 -30.06 33.76 -48.16
CA ARG A 547 -29.65 32.35 -48.18
C ARG A 547 -28.41 32.09 -47.35
N CYS A 548 -27.41 32.96 -47.44
CA CYS A 548 -26.21 32.88 -46.62
C CYS A 548 -26.57 32.97 -45.11
N MET A 549 -27.41 33.94 -44.74
CA MET A 549 -27.89 34.08 -43.35
C MET A 549 -28.69 32.86 -42.88
N ALA A 550 -29.57 32.30 -43.72
CA ALA A 550 -30.32 31.09 -43.40
C ALA A 550 -29.39 29.88 -43.18
N ASN A 551 -28.31 29.75 -43.97
CA ASN A 551 -27.31 28.70 -43.82
C ASN A 551 -26.48 28.86 -42.53
N VAL A 552 -26.07 30.09 -42.19
CA VAL A 552 -25.38 30.37 -40.91
C VAL A 552 -26.30 30.08 -39.72
N TRP A 553 -27.57 30.46 -39.81
CA TRP A 553 -28.58 30.14 -38.80
C TRP A 553 -28.84 28.64 -38.68
N ALA A 554 -28.89 27.91 -39.79
CA ALA A 554 -29.04 26.46 -39.79
C ALA A 554 -27.83 25.76 -39.15
N MET A 555 -26.61 26.23 -39.41
CA MET A 555 -25.40 25.74 -38.74
C MET A 555 -25.46 26.00 -37.23
N PHE A 556 -25.86 27.20 -36.82
CA PHE A 556 -26.06 27.52 -35.40
C PHE A 556 -27.12 26.60 -34.75
N ALA A 557 -28.26 26.38 -35.40
CA ALA A 557 -29.32 25.52 -34.90
C ALA A 557 -28.86 24.06 -34.73
N LEU A 558 -28.07 23.54 -35.68
CA LEU A 558 -27.50 22.20 -35.60
C LEU A 558 -26.49 22.07 -34.45
N ILE A 559 -25.60 23.05 -34.28
CA ILE A 559 -24.64 23.09 -33.17
C ILE A 559 -25.38 23.20 -31.82
N PHE A 560 -26.40 24.05 -31.73
CA PHE A 560 -27.21 24.20 -30.53
C PHE A 560 -27.91 22.90 -30.13
N LEU A 561 -28.52 22.21 -31.09
CA LEU A 561 -29.15 20.91 -30.85
C LEU A 561 -28.13 19.85 -30.42
N ALA A 562 -26.94 19.82 -31.05
CA ALA A 562 -25.87 18.90 -30.69
C ALA A 562 -25.34 19.14 -29.27
N ILE A 563 -25.22 20.40 -28.84
CA ILE A 563 -24.81 20.75 -27.47
C ILE A 563 -25.90 20.38 -26.47
N TYR A 564 -27.18 20.62 -26.80
CA TYR A 564 -28.29 20.23 -25.93
C TYR A 564 -28.36 18.70 -25.75
N THR A 565 -28.22 17.93 -26.83
CA THR A 565 -28.21 16.45 -26.74
C THR A 565 -26.98 15.93 -26.01
N ALA A 566 -25.80 16.55 -26.20
CA ALA A 566 -24.60 16.21 -25.46
C ALA A 566 -24.72 16.51 -23.96
N ASN A 567 -25.31 17.65 -23.59
CA ASN A 567 -25.53 18.02 -22.19
C ASN A 567 -26.57 17.12 -21.51
N LEU A 568 -27.65 16.79 -22.21
CA LEU A 568 -28.64 15.84 -21.71
C LEU A 568 -28.02 14.45 -21.52
N ALA A 569 -27.23 13.97 -22.50
CA ALA A 569 -26.52 12.71 -22.39
C ALA A 569 -25.51 12.71 -21.22
N ALA A 570 -24.75 13.80 -21.05
CA ALA A 570 -23.82 13.96 -19.93
C ALA A 570 -24.53 13.91 -18.58
N PHE A 571 -25.69 14.57 -18.46
CA PHE A 571 -26.50 14.53 -17.24
C PHE A 571 -27.12 13.15 -16.97
N MET A 572 -27.51 12.42 -18.03
CA MET A 572 -28.04 11.05 -17.90
C MET A 572 -26.97 10.04 -17.49
N ILE A 573 -25.69 10.29 -17.78
CA ILE A 573 -24.56 9.44 -17.39
C ILE A 573 -24.27 9.56 -15.88
N THR A 574 -24.48 10.73 -15.29
CA THR A 574 -24.29 10.96 -13.85
C THR A 574 -25.54 10.53 -13.07
N ARG A 575 -25.68 9.25 -12.71
CA ARG A 575 -26.62 8.84 -11.65
C ARG A 575 -26.02 9.16 -10.28
N GLU A 576 -26.70 9.98 -9.50
CA GLU A 576 -26.40 10.15 -8.08
C GLU A 576 -27.15 9.06 -7.29
N GLU A 577 -26.39 8.14 -6.68
CA GLU A 577 -26.93 7.27 -5.62
C GLU A 577 -27.21 8.13 -4.39
N PHE A 578 -28.47 8.18 -3.92
CA PHE A 578 -28.81 8.97 -2.74
C PHE A 578 -28.96 8.08 -1.51
N HIS A 579 -28.48 8.58 -0.38
CA HIS A 579 -28.66 8.01 0.94
C HIS A 579 -29.25 9.09 1.85
N ASP A 580 -30.17 8.68 2.72
CA ASP A 580 -31.04 9.61 3.44
C ASP A 580 -30.38 10.30 4.63
N LEU A 581 -29.21 9.84 5.09
CA LEU A 581 -28.56 10.33 6.30
C LEU A 581 -27.20 10.94 6.00
N THR A 582 -26.83 11.97 6.75
CA THR A 582 -25.48 12.55 6.69
C THR A 582 -24.55 12.03 7.80
N GLY A 583 -25.12 11.66 8.96
CA GLY A 583 -24.39 11.14 10.10
C GLY A 583 -25.25 11.08 11.36
N ILE A 584 -24.63 10.99 12.54
CA ILE A 584 -25.34 10.82 13.82
C ILE A 584 -26.13 12.06 14.25
N ASN A 585 -25.69 13.26 13.86
CA ASN A 585 -26.32 14.54 14.22
C ASN A 585 -27.43 14.95 13.24
N ASP A 586 -27.86 14.05 12.36
CA ASP A 586 -28.88 14.35 11.37
C ASP A 586 -30.22 14.71 12.04
N THR A 587 -30.91 15.69 11.47
CA THR A 587 -32.26 16.11 11.89
C THR A 587 -33.25 14.94 11.88
N LYS A 588 -33.09 13.98 10.96
CA LYS A 588 -33.95 12.79 10.85
C LYS A 588 -33.81 11.83 12.05
N LEU A 589 -32.64 11.80 12.71
CA LEU A 589 -32.40 10.98 13.91
C LEU A 589 -32.79 11.72 15.19
N SER A 590 -32.57 13.03 15.24
CA SER A 590 -32.94 13.85 16.40
C SER A 590 -34.44 14.12 16.50
N ASN A 591 -35.14 14.27 15.37
CA ASN A 591 -36.61 14.39 15.30
C ASN A 591 -37.24 13.40 14.31
N PRO A 592 -37.47 12.14 14.73
CA PRO A 592 -37.91 11.05 13.83
C PRO A 592 -39.32 11.22 13.28
N HIS A 593 -40.17 12.00 13.97
CA HIS A 593 -41.56 12.25 13.59
C HIS A 593 -41.74 13.35 12.53
N SER A 594 -40.65 14.00 12.11
CA SER A 594 -40.67 15.02 11.05
C SER A 594 -41.01 14.45 9.68
N LEU A 595 -40.72 13.16 9.44
CA LEU A 595 -41.10 12.42 8.24
C LEU A 595 -42.39 11.61 8.46
N LYS A 596 -43.18 11.49 7.38
CA LYS A 596 -44.32 10.56 7.29
C LYS A 596 -44.05 9.57 6.16
N PRO A 597 -43.83 8.26 6.45
CA PRO A 597 -43.79 7.62 7.77
C PRO A 597 -42.57 8.04 8.63
N PRO A 598 -42.63 7.88 9.97
CA PRO A 598 -41.54 8.26 10.87
C PRO A 598 -40.29 7.41 10.63
N PHE A 599 -39.12 8.01 10.84
CA PHE A 599 -37.83 7.36 10.59
C PHE A 599 -37.51 6.34 11.69
N ARG A 600 -37.38 5.05 11.36
CA ARG A 600 -37.19 3.96 12.33
C ARG A 600 -35.73 3.54 12.41
N PHE A 601 -35.15 3.59 13.61
CA PHE A 601 -33.79 3.14 13.86
C PHE A 601 -33.64 2.50 15.24
N GLY A 602 -32.67 1.61 15.37
CA GLY A 602 -32.43 0.84 16.59
C GLY A 602 -30.97 0.42 16.74
N THR A 603 -30.64 -0.13 17.91
CA THR A 603 -29.32 -0.69 18.24
C THR A 603 -29.46 -1.99 19.05
N ILE A 604 -28.36 -2.50 19.60
CA ILE A 604 -28.32 -3.67 20.47
C ILE A 604 -28.37 -3.25 21.95
N PRO A 605 -29.27 -3.82 22.77
CA PRO A 605 -29.37 -3.49 24.18
C PRO A 605 -28.20 -4.03 25.00
N HIS A 606 -27.89 -3.38 26.12
CA HIS A 606 -26.80 -3.71 27.06
C HIS A 606 -25.39 -3.71 26.42
N GLY A 607 -25.22 -3.02 25.29
CA GLY A 607 -23.94 -2.81 24.61
C GLY A 607 -23.30 -1.45 24.90
N ASN A 608 -22.08 -1.26 24.41
CA ASN A 608 -21.39 0.04 24.53
C ASN A 608 -22.12 1.14 23.72
N THR A 609 -22.61 0.80 22.52
CA THR A 609 -23.33 1.73 21.63
C THR A 609 -24.58 2.29 22.31
N GLU A 610 -25.39 1.45 22.97
CA GLU A 610 -26.54 1.93 23.74
C GLU A 610 -26.11 2.83 24.91
N ALA A 611 -25.06 2.45 25.66
CA ALA A 611 -24.57 3.24 26.79
C ALA A 611 -24.13 4.65 26.36
N VAL A 612 -23.41 4.74 25.22
CA VAL A 612 -22.97 6.01 24.63
C VAL A 612 -24.16 6.84 24.15
N LEU A 613 -25.13 6.23 23.45
CA LEU A 613 -26.32 6.93 22.96
C LEU A 613 -27.21 7.41 24.12
N ARG A 614 -27.35 6.62 25.18
CA ARG A 614 -28.10 7.01 26.39
C ARG A 614 -27.48 8.22 27.09
N ARG A 615 -26.15 8.32 27.11
CA ARG A 615 -25.42 9.44 27.74
C ARG A 615 -25.44 10.70 26.89
N ASN A 616 -25.22 10.57 25.58
CA ASN A 616 -25.05 11.72 24.69
C ASN A 616 -26.37 12.20 24.06
N PHE A 617 -27.32 11.29 23.78
CA PHE A 617 -28.58 11.58 23.09
C PHE A 617 -29.79 10.91 23.78
N PRO A 618 -30.23 11.41 24.95
CA PRO A 618 -31.27 10.76 25.76
C PRO A 618 -32.66 10.70 25.07
N THR A 619 -33.00 11.71 24.27
CA THR A 619 -34.25 11.76 23.49
C THR A 619 -34.24 10.69 22.39
N MET A 620 -33.14 10.60 21.65
CA MET A 620 -32.89 9.58 20.64
C MET A 620 -32.94 8.17 21.27
N HIS A 621 -32.30 7.96 22.43
CA HIS A 621 -32.33 6.69 23.17
C HIS A 621 -33.74 6.28 23.59
N SER A 622 -34.56 7.24 24.02
CA SER A 622 -35.94 6.95 24.41
C SER A 622 -36.77 6.47 23.21
N TYR A 623 -36.56 7.07 22.03
CA TYR A 623 -37.24 6.68 20.79
C TYR A 623 -36.76 5.33 20.24
N MET A 624 -35.47 5.00 20.33
CA MET A 624 -34.93 3.76 19.72
C MET A 624 -35.34 2.48 20.45
N ARG A 625 -35.69 2.54 21.76
CA ARG A 625 -35.95 1.36 22.61
C ARG A 625 -36.90 0.31 21.99
N PRO A 626 -38.06 0.68 21.39
CA PRO A 626 -38.97 -0.29 20.79
C PRO A 626 -38.43 -0.95 19.52
N PHE A 627 -37.44 -0.34 18.88
CA PHE A 627 -36.86 -0.77 17.60
C PHE A 627 -35.55 -1.54 17.74
N ASN A 628 -35.06 -1.73 18.97
CA ASN A 628 -33.83 -2.48 19.25
C ASN A 628 -33.93 -3.95 18.81
N ARG A 629 -32.76 -4.54 18.52
CA ARG A 629 -32.61 -5.94 18.09
C ARG A 629 -31.60 -6.65 18.99
N SER A 630 -31.72 -7.96 19.14
CA SER A 630 -30.86 -8.75 20.04
C SER A 630 -29.48 -9.04 19.43
N THR A 631 -29.40 -9.24 18.11
CA THR A 631 -28.15 -9.57 17.40
C THR A 631 -27.90 -8.62 16.23
N VAL A 632 -26.62 -8.45 15.88
CA VAL A 632 -26.19 -7.58 14.78
C VAL A 632 -26.78 -8.05 13.45
N MET A 633 -26.74 -9.37 13.20
CA MET A 633 -27.26 -9.97 11.97
C MET A 633 -28.75 -9.69 11.78
N GLN A 634 -29.56 -9.77 12.84
CA GLN A 634 -30.98 -9.40 12.77
C GLN A 634 -31.20 -7.91 12.52
N GLY A 635 -30.33 -7.05 13.06
CA GLY A 635 -30.35 -5.61 12.81
C GLY A 635 -30.12 -5.27 11.33
N VAL A 636 -29.06 -5.81 10.76
CA VAL A 636 -28.70 -5.62 9.34
C VAL A 636 -29.76 -6.19 8.41
N GLN A 637 -30.27 -7.39 8.70
CA GLN A 637 -31.35 -8.00 7.93
C GLN A 637 -32.64 -7.16 7.96
N ALA A 638 -32.97 -6.57 9.11
CA ALA A 638 -34.14 -5.69 9.23
C ALA A 638 -34.01 -4.41 8.39
N VAL A 639 -32.79 -3.90 8.16
CA VAL A 639 -32.53 -2.79 7.25
C VAL A 639 -32.71 -3.21 5.79
N LYS A 640 -32.21 -4.38 5.40
CA LYS A 640 -32.42 -4.95 4.05
C LYS A 640 -33.91 -5.15 3.73
N GLU A 641 -34.67 -5.67 4.70
CA GLU A 641 -36.11 -5.91 4.56
C GLU A 641 -36.97 -4.63 4.65
N GLY A 642 -36.37 -3.47 4.91
CA GLY A 642 -37.11 -2.21 5.08
C GLY A 642 -37.98 -2.14 6.35
N LYS A 643 -37.74 -3.00 7.34
CA LYS A 643 -38.36 -2.95 8.67
C LYS A 643 -37.73 -1.87 9.55
N LEU A 644 -36.44 -1.62 9.36
CA LEU A 644 -35.70 -0.49 9.92
C LEU A 644 -35.14 0.36 8.77
N ASP A 645 -35.12 1.66 8.95
CA ASP A 645 -34.58 2.59 7.95
C ASP A 645 -33.07 2.82 8.18
N ALA A 646 -32.61 2.71 9.43
CA ALA A 646 -31.20 2.75 9.81
C ALA A 646 -30.90 1.84 11.01
N PHE A 647 -29.68 1.30 11.08
CA PHE A 647 -29.20 0.54 12.24
C PHE A 647 -27.87 1.08 12.73
N ILE A 648 -27.77 1.34 14.04
CA ILE A 648 -26.63 2.01 14.67
C ILE A 648 -25.85 0.99 15.48
N TYR A 649 -24.59 0.73 15.11
CA TYR A 649 -23.74 -0.23 15.79
C TYR A 649 -22.25 0.07 15.55
N ASP A 650 -21.39 -0.86 15.95
CA ASP A 650 -19.95 -0.78 15.79
C ASP A 650 -19.54 -0.69 14.33
N ALA A 651 -18.67 0.29 14.02
CA ALA A 651 -18.28 0.60 12.65
C ALA A 651 -17.63 -0.58 11.93
N THR A 652 -16.61 -1.20 12.55
CA THR A 652 -15.84 -2.28 11.93
C THR A 652 -16.68 -3.55 11.68
N VAL A 653 -17.61 -3.86 12.58
CA VAL A 653 -18.55 -4.98 12.42
C VAL A 653 -19.53 -4.68 11.27
N LEU A 654 -20.09 -3.47 11.22
CA LEU A 654 -20.99 -3.08 10.15
C LEU A 654 -20.29 -3.04 8.78
N GLU A 655 -19.08 -2.50 8.71
CA GLU A 655 -18.28 -2.47 7.47
C GLU A 655 -17.96 -3.88 6.96
N TYR A 656 -17.63 -4.81 7.87
CA TYR A 656 -17.46 -6.22 7.53
C TYR A 656 -18.76 -6.81 6.95
N LEU A 657 -19.90 -6.60 7.60
CA LEU A 657 -21.19 -7.14 7.15
C LEU A 657 -21.66 -6.51 5.82
N VAL A 658 -21.39 -5.22 5.61
CA VAL A 658 -21.64 -4.54 4.33
C VAL A 658 -20.70 -5.07 3.24
N GLY A 659 -19.43 -5.33 3.58
CA GLY A 659 -18.44 -5.90 2.67
C GLY A 659 -18.76 -7.35 2.25
N GLN A 660 -19.40 -8.14 3.13
CA GLN A 660 -19.83 -9.52 2.86
C GLN A 660 -21.19 -9.62 2.17
N ASP A 661 -21.89 -8.50 1.95
CA ASP A 661 -23.20 -8.51 1.29
C ASP A 661 -23.08 -9.07 -0.14
N SER A 662 -23.95 -9.99 -0.56
CA SER A 662 -23.93 -10.51 -1.93
C SER A 662 -24.51 -9.52 -2.94
N GLU A 663 -25.43 -8.66 -2.51
CA GLU A 663 -26.18 -7.73 -3.37
C GLU A 663 -25.62 -6.30 -3.34
N CYS A 664 -24.64 -6.02 -2.47
CA CYS A 664 -24.06 -4.70 -2.21
C CYS A 664 -25.10 -3.56 -2.01
N VAL A 665 -26.27 -3.88 -1.44
CA VAL A 665 -27.40 -2.96 -1.25
C VAL A 665 -27.15 -2.06 -0.05
N LEU A 666 -26.38 -2.52 0.93
CA LEU A 666 -26.11 -1.75 2.14
C LEU A 666 -24.93 -0.78 1.96
N LEU A 667 -24.92 0.29 2.75
CA LEU A 667 -23.75 1.15 2.95
C LEU A 667 -23.66 1.64 4.40
N THR A 668 -22.45 1.91 4.86
CA THR A 668 -22.21 2.69 6.08
C THR A 668 -22.18 4.18 5.76
N VAL A 669 -22.74 5.01 6.64
CA VAL A 669 -22.94 6.45 6.42
C VAL A 669 -22.35 7.27 7.57
N GLY A 670 -21.75 8.41 7.20
CA GLY A 670 -21.18 9.39 8.11
C GLY A 670 -19.76 9.05 8.57
N SER A 671 -19.14 9.99 9.28
CA SER A 671 -17.89 9.72 10.00
C SER A 671 -18.16 8.88 11.24
N TRP A 672 -17.18 8.07 11.64
CA TRP A 672 -17.28 7.26 12.84
C TRP A 672 -17.45 8.17 14.08
N PHE A 673 -18.55 7.97 14.81
CA PHE A 673 -18.84 8.70 16.03
C PHE A 673 -18.24 7.98 17.25
N ALA A 674 -17.77 8.74 18.24
CA ALA A 674 -17.20 8.20 19.48
C ALA A 674 -16.11 7.14 19.22
N MET A 675 -15.05 7.55 18.50
CA MET A 675 -13.90 6.68 18.21
C MET A 675 -13.25 6.15 19.50
N THR A 676 -12.96 4.85 19.51
CA THR A 676 -12.31 4.10 20.58
C THR A 676 -11.55 2.91 19.96
N GLY A 677 -11.06 1.98 20.77
CA GLY A 677 -10.47 0.74 20.28
C GLY A 677 -10.97 -0.49 21.01
N TYR A 678 -10.74 -1.64 20.40
CA TYR A 678 -10.87 -2.94 21.05
C TYR A 678 -9.59 -3.25 21.82
N GLY A 679 -9.74 -3.63 23.09
CA GLY A 679 -8.63 -3.97 23.96
C GLY A 679 -8.82 -5.32 24.62
N VAL A 680 -7.72 -6.00 24.95
CA VAL A 680 -7.71 -7.22 25.76
C VAL A 680 -7.98 -6.82 27.22
N GLY A 681 -8.95 -7.49 27.85
CA GLY A 681 -9.35 -7.21 29.23
C GLY A 681 -8.61 -8.09 30.23
N PHE A 682 -8.17 -7.50 31.34
CA PHE A 682 -7.48 -8.17 32.44
C PHE A 682 -8.10 -7.82 33.79
N PRO A 683 -8.00 -8.71 34.79
CA PRO A 683 -8.25 -8.35 36.18
C PRO A 683 -7.32 -7.20 36.61
N ARG A 684 -7.78 -6.36 37.54
CA ARG A 684 -6.97 -5.25 38.08
C ARG A 684 -5.61 -5.73 38.57
N HIS A 685 -4.55 -5.01 38.19
CA HIS A 685 -3.15 -5.25 38.56
C HIS A 685 -2.55 -6.57 38.04
N SER A 686 -3.03 -7.07 36.89
CA SER A 686 -2.43 -8.25 36.25
C SER A 686 -1.07 -7.94 35.63
N LYS A 687 -0.07 -8.80 35.90
CA LYS A 687 1.27 -8.74 35.29
C LYS A 687 1.25 -9.03 33.78
N LEU A 688 0.24 -9.77 33.30
CA LEU A 688 0.10 -10.14 31.89
C LEU A 688 -0.16 -8.93 30.99
N ARG A 689 -0.74 -7.86 31.54
CA ARG A 689 -1.07 -6.64 30.78
C ARG A 689 0.18 -6.04 30.13
N ASP A 690 1.27 -5.92 30.90
CA ASP A 690 2.47 -5.24 30.42
C ASP A 690 3.20 -6.08 29.37
N LEU A 691 3.22 -7.41 29.54
CA LEU A 691 3.76 -8.36 28.55
C LEU A 691 2.96 -8.33 27.23
N VAL A 692 1.63 -8.35 27.31
CA VAL A 692 0.76 -8.29 26.12
C VAL A 692 0.86 -6.93 25.44
N ASN A 693 1.01 -5.83 26.18
CA ASN A 693 1.22 -4.51 25.60
C ASN A 693 2.53 -4.44 24.80
N GLN A 694 3.61 -5.01 25.32
CA GLN A 694 4.88 -5.06 24.60
C GLN A 694 4.76 -5.85 23.29
N GLN A 695 4.11 -7.02 23.33
CA GLN A 695 3.88 -7.84 22.13
C GLN A 695 2.96 -7.16 21.11
N LEU A 696 1.91 -6.46 21.56
CA LEU A 696 1.02 -5.70 20.68
C LEU A 696 1.75 -4.57 19.94
N MET A 697 2.69 -3.90 20.60
CA MET A 697 3.53 -2.89 19.97
C MET A 697 4.41 -3.51 18.89
N GLU A 698 5.05 -4.63 19.19
CA GLU A 698 5.86 -5.38 18.21
C GLU A 698 5.03 -5.85 17.01
N TYR A 699 3.82 -6.38 17.22
CA TYR A 699 2.94 -6.81 16.12
C TYR A 699 2.45 -5.64 15.26
N ARG A 700 2.30 -4.45 15.85
CA ARG A 700 1.97 -3.23 15.11
C ARG A 700 3.16 -2.75 14.28
N GLU A 701 4.37 -2.79 14.83
CA GLU A 701 5.61 -2.42 14.13
C GLU A 701 5.94 -3.39 12.98
N ASN A 702 5.79 -4.69 13.20
CA ASN A 702 6.01 -5.73 12.18
C ASN A 702 4.92 -5.76 11.09
N GLY A 703 3.78 -5.08 11.30
CA GLY A 703 2.64 -5.09 10.38
C GLY A 703 1.78 -6.35 10.42
N ASP A 704 1.98 -7.22 11.43
CA ASP A 704 1.22 -8.47 11.60
C ASP A 704 -0.27 -8.22 11.84
N LEU A 705 -0.61 -7.20 12.63
CA LEU A 705 -2.01 -6.82 12.89
C LEU A 705 -2.71 -6.38 11.60
N GLU A 706 -2.02 -5.66 10.72
CA GLU A 706 -2.56 -5.23 9.42
C GLU A 706 -2.76 -6.42 8.48
N ARG A 707 -1.85 -7.41 8.51
CA ARG A 707 -1.99 -8.65 7.75
C ARG A 707 -3.21 -9.46 8.19
N LEU A 708 -3.38 -9.64 9.50
CA LEU A 708 -4.56 -10.32 10.06
C LEU A 708 -5.84 -9.55 9.73
N ARG A 709 -5.81 -8.21 9.81
CA ARG A 709 -6.95 -7.37 9.45
C ARG A 709 -7.35 -7.56 7.99
N ARG A 710 -6.40 -7.52 7.05
CA ARG A 710 -6.70 -7.76 5.63
C ARG A 710 -7.26 -9.16 5.38
N PHE A 711 -6.72 -10.18 6.05
CA PHE A 711 -7.22 -11.54 5.90
C PHE A 711 -8.68 -11.69 6.35
N TRP A 712 -9.04 -11.17 7.53
CA TRP A 712 -10.38 -11.37 8.10
C TRP A 712 -11.43 -10.34 7.64
N PHE A 713 -11.03 -9.12 7.30
CA PHE A 713 -11.94 -8.02 6.94
C PHE A 713 -12.10 -7.81 5.42
N THR A 714 -11.51 -8.68 4.59
CA THR A 714 -11.74 -8.60 3.13
C THR A 714 -13.15 -9.08 2.77
N GLY A 715 -13.85 -8.29 1.95
CA GLY A 715 -15.22 -8.57 1.49
C GLY A 715 -15.38 -8.36 -0.01
N ALA A 716 -16.44 -8.95 -0.57
CA ALA A 716 -16.78 -8.87 -2.00
C ALA A 716 -17.25 -7.46 -2.43
N CYS A 717 -17.89 -6.72 -1.51
CA CYS A 717 -18.36 -5.35 -1.72
C CYS A 717 -17.37 -4.31 -1.20
N ASN A 718 -16.07 -4.49 -1.47
CA ASN A 718 -15.08 -3.44 -1.20
C ASN A 718 -15.02 -2.47 -2.39
N LYS A 719 -15.18 -1.18 -2.14
CA LYS A 719 -14.80 -0.14 -3.09
C LYS A 719 -13.76 0.79 -2.43
N PRO A 720 -12.76 1.24 -3.20
CA PRO A 720 -12.94 2.37 -4.08
C PRO A 720 -13.48 1.89 -5.41
N ILE A 721 -14.34 2.71 -6.02
CA ILE A 721 -14.90 2.48 -7.34
C ILE A 721 -13.72 2.35 -8.33
N SER A 722 -13.23 1.14 -8.57
CA SER A 722 -12.70 0.82 -9.88
C SER A 722 -13.89 0.95 -10.83
N LYS A 723 -13.73 1.81 -11.82
CA LYS A 723 -14.73 2.21 -12.82
C LYS A 723 -15.18 1.06 -13.75
N GLU A 724 -15.12 -0.20 -13.32
CA GLU A 724 -15.24 -1.38 -14.19
C GLU A 724 -16.33 -2.40 -13.81
N LYS A 725 -17.33 -2.01 -13.00
CA LYS A 725 -18.65 -2.63 -13.14
C LYS A 725 -19.59 -1.59 -13.73
N GLN A 726 -19.65 -1.56 -15.06
CA GLN A 726 -20.77 -1.00 -15.79
C GLN A 726 -22.04 -1.74 -15.32
N SER A 727 -22.73 -1.22 -14.32
CA SER A 727 -24.14 -1.55 -14.12
C SER A 727 -24.86 -1.07 -15.39
N ARG A 728 -25.39 -2.00 -16.18
CA ARG A 728 -26.29 -1.66 -17.28
C ARG A 728 -27.35 -0.70 -16.74
N SER A 729 -27.53 0.42 -17.41
CA SER A 729 -28.56 1.39 -17.09
C SER A 729 -29.94 0.75 -17.32
N ASP A 730 -30.75 0.69 -16.26
CA ASP A 730 -32.19 0.45 -16.44
C ASP A 730 -32.79 1.61 -17.26
N PRO A 731 -33.69 1.31 -18.22
CA PRO A 731 -34.33 2.33 -19.05
C PRO A 731 -35.06 3.37 -18.20
N LEU A 732 -35.14 4.61 -18.68
CA LEU A 732 -35.88 5.67 -18.00
C LEU A 732 -37.35 5.28 -17.85
N ALA A 733 -37.89 5.44 -16.64
CA ALA A 733 -39.28 5.11 -16.35
C ALA A 733 -40.23 6.19 -16.89
N LEU A 734 -41.48 5.81 -17.19
CA LEU A 734 -42.52 6.71 -17.74
C LEU A 734 -42.78 7.94 -16.83
N GLU A 735 -42.63 7.77 -15.51
CA GLU A 735 -42.82 8.82 -14.51
C GLU A 735 -41.88 10.02 -14.71
N GLN A 736 -40.70 9.79 -15.28
CA GLN A 736 -39.70 10.83 -15.51
C GLN A 736 -40.06 11.76 -16.68
N PHE A 737 -40.92 11.32 -17.60
CA PHE A 737 -41.42 12.12 -18.73
C PHE A 737 -42.73 12.87 -18.44
N PHE A 738 -43.26 12.74 -17.22
CA PHE A 738 -44.56 13.31 -16.84
C PHE A 738 -44.62 14.84 -17.02
N SER A 739 -43.54 15.56 -16.74
CA SER A 739 -43.45 17.02 -16.91
C SER A 739 -43.55 17.45 -18.38
N THR A 740 -42.94 16.71 -19.32
CA THR A 740 -43.04 16.98 -20.76
C THR A 740 -44.46 16.75 -21.28
N PHE A 741 -45.15 15.72 -20.80
CA PHE A 741 -46.54 15.47 -21.14
C PHE A 741 -47.48 16.57 -20.62
N LEU A 742 -47.24 17.09 -19.42
CA LEU A 742 -47.98 18.24 -18.89
C LEU A 742 -47.76 19.50 -19.73
N LEU A 743 -46.53 19.77 -20.16
CA LEU A 743 -46.23 20.91 -21.03
C LEU A 743 -46.96 20.80 -22.38
N LEU A 744 -46.92 19.63 -23.01
CA LEU A 744 -47.64 19.35 -24.25
C LEU A 744 -49.16 19.54 -24.06
N GLY A 745 -49.72 19.02 -22.97
CA GLY A 745 -51.13 19.20 -22.62
C GLY A 745 -51.49 20.68 -22.46
N SER A 746 -50.65 21.46 -21.78
CA SER A 746 -50.85 22.91 -21.64
C SER A 746 -50.77 23.67 -22.98
N GLY A 747 -49.87 23.26 -23.88
CA GLY A 747 -49.71 23.85 -25.21
C GLY A 747 -50.90 23.59 -26.12
N ILE A 748 -51.46 22.38 -26.09
CA ILE A 748 -52.70 22.03 -26.81
C ILE A 748 -53.87 22.86 -26.27
N LEU A 749 -54.00 23.00 -24.95
CA LEU A 749 -55.05 23.81 -24.33
C LEU A 749 -54.95 25.28 -24.77
N LEU A 750 -53.75 25.85 -24.73
CA LEU A 750 -53.50 27.23 -25.18
C LEU A 750 -53.82 27.40 -26.68
N ALA A 751 -53.45 26.43 -27.52
CA ALA A 751 -53.76 26.46 -28.95
C ALA A 751 -55.28 26.44 -29.21
N VAL A 752 -56.04 25.63 -28.47
CA VAL A 752 -57.51 25.61 -28.54
C VAL A 752 -58.09 26.96 -28.12
N ILE A 753 -57.59 27.57 -27.04
CA ILE A 753 -58.02 28.89 -26.59
C ILE A 753 -57.72 29.97 -27.65
N LEU A 754 -56.51 29.97 -28.22
CA LEU A 754 -56.12 30.93 -29.26
C LEU A 754 -56.97 30.76 -30.53
N LEU A 755 -57.29 29.52 -30.93
CA LEU A 755 -58.14 29.24 -32.08
C LEU A 755 -59.59 29.67 -31.83
N LEU A 756 -60.10 29.50 -30.59
CA LEU A 756 -61.39 30.05 -30.17
C LEU A 756 -61.39 31.58 -30.20
N LEU A 757 -60.33 32.23 -29.69
CA LEU A 757 -60.16 33.68 -29.74
C LEU A 757 -60.06 34.20 -31.17
N GLU A 758 -59.33 33.53 -32.07
CA GLU A 758 -59.28 33.86 -33.50
C GLU A 758 -60.67 33.72 -34.13
N ARG A 759 -61.39 32.64 -33.82
CA ARG A 759 -62.74 32.39 -34.33
C ARG A 759 -63.73 33.45 -33.83
N VAL A 760 -63.64 33.87 -32.57
CA VAL A 760 -64.44 34.97 -32.00
C VAL A 760 -64.05 36.31 -32.62
N TYR A 761 -62.75 36.58 -32.76
CA TYR A 761 -62.23 37.79 -33.38
C TYR A 761 -62.70 37.94 -34.85
N CYS A 762 -62.57 36.87 -35.66
CA CYS A 762 -63.03 36.87 -37.04
C CYS A 762 -64.56 36.96 -37.17
N ARG A 763 -65.32 36.45 -36.20
CA ARG A 763 -66.79 36.44 -36.23
C ARG A 763 -67.40 37.76 -35.72
N CYS A 764 -66.80 38.41 -34.72
CA CYS A 764 -67.27 39.69 -34.18
C CYS A 764 -66.78 40.92 -34.97
N HIS A 765 -65.61 40.86 -35.63
CA HIS A 765 -65.04 42.03 -36.31
C HIS A 765 -65.38 42.14 -37.82
N ARG A 766 -65.89 41.06 -38.46
CA ARG A 766 -66.38 41.09 -39.85
C ARG A 766 -67.75 41.77 -40.08
N PRO A 767 -68.75 41.77 -39.16
CA PRO A 767 -70.01 42.46 -39.40
C PRO A 767 -69.96 43.97 -39.15
N ILE A 768 -69.12 44.46 -38.22
CA ILE A 768 -69.03 45.91 -37.89
C ILE A 768 -68.41 46.73 -39.04
N ASN A 769 -67.54 46.11 -39.84
CA ASN A 769 -66.85 46.78 -40.94
C ASN A 769 -67.62 46.86 -42.27
N LYS A 770 -68.81 46.27 -42.35
CA LYS A 770 -69.76 46.42 -43.48
C LYS A 770 -70.82 47.51 -43.23
N LEU A 771 -71.01 47.99 -41.99
CA LEU A 771 -72.02 49.00 -41.64
C LEU A 771 -71.51 50.45 -41.65
N LEU A 772 -70.21 50.69 -41.85
CA LEU A 772 -69.58 52.03 -41.82
C LEU A 772 -69.08 52.53 -43.19
N GLN A 773 -69.63 52.03 -44.31
CA GLN A 773 -69.25 52.48 -45.68
C GLN A 773 -70.43 53.01 -46.50
N PHE A 774 -71.39 53.67 -45.85
CA PHE A 774 -72.40 54.49 -46.54
C PHE A 774 -72.37 55.93 -46.00
N LYS A 775 -71.32 56.68 -46.34
CA LYS A 775 -71.34 58.11 -46.70
C LYS A 775 -69.92 58.68 -46.86
N GLU A 776 -69.71 59.30 -48.03
CA GLU A 776 -68.77 60.40 -48.35
C GLU A 776 -67.24 60.15 -48.30
N GLU A 777 -66.57 60.43 -49.43
CA GLU A 777 -65.15 60.79 -49.53
C GLU A 777 -64.89 62.19 -48.91
N PRO A 778 -63.63 62.65 -48.70
CA PRO A 778 -62.37 61.96 -48.43
C PRO A 778 -61.67 62.54 -47.17
N SER A 779 -61.02 61.71 -46.34
CA SER A 779 -59.78 62.09 -45.63
C SER A 779 -59.24 60.95 -44.76
N THR A 780 -58.01 60.57 -45.10
CA THR A 780 -56.92 60.11 -44.24
C THR A 780 -57.24 59.94 -42.74
N ARG A 781 -57.77 58.76 -42.33
CA ARG A 781 -57.41 58.11 -41.05
C ARG A 781 -58.06 56.74 -40.78
N ALA A 782 -59.03 56.28 -41.57
CA ALA A 782 -59.76 55.04 -41.28
C ALA A 782 -59.15 53.72 -41.84
N ALA A 783 -57.95 53.72 -42.42
CA ALA A 783 -57.33 52.53 -43.02
C ALA A 783 -56.36 51.74 -42.11
N ALA A 784 -56.04 52.24 -40.90
CA ALA A 784 -54.98 51.67 -40.06
C ALA A 784 -55.41 50.42 -39.27
N VAL A 785 -56.71 50.18 -39.05
CA VAL A 785 -57.17 49.11 -38.12
C VAL A 785 -57.51 47.80 -38.83
N LYS A 786 -57.76 47.79 -40.16
CA LYS A 786 -58.07 46.57 -40.93
C LYS A 786 -56.84 45.73 -41.33
N GLY A 787 -55.62 46.26 -41.18
CA GLY A 787 -54.39 45.59 -41.63
C GLY A 787 -53.79 44.58 -40.65
N CYS A 788 -53.89 44.84 -39.33
CA CYS A 788 -53.07 44.12 -38.35
C CYS A 788 -53.51 42.66 -38.13
N CYS A 789 -54.81 42.36 -38.14
CA CYS A 789 -55.29 40.99 -37.87
C CYS A 789 -55.54 40.14 -39.12
N SER A 790 -55.52 40.71 -40.33
CA SER A 790 -55.45 39.89 -41.56
C SER A 790 -54.03 39.38 -41.85
N LEU A 791 -53.01 39.94 -41.19
CA LEU A 791 -51.59 39.58 -41.38
C LEU A 791 -51.24 38.26 -40.68
N LEU A 792 -51.79 37.99 -39.50
CA LEU A 792 -51.55 36.74 -38.76
C LEU A 792 -52.17 35.51 -39.46
N SER A 793 -53.40 35.63 -39.97
CA SER A 793 -54.10 34.51 -40.61
C SER A 793 -53.59 34.21 -42.04
N ARG A 794 -53.13 35.23 -42.81
CA ARG A 794 -52.52 35.02 -44.15
C ARG A 794 -51.03 34.64 -44.13
N SER A 795 -50.34 34.80 -42.99
CA SER A 795 -48.92 34.43 -42.89
C SER A 795 -48.69 33.00 -42.38
N MET A 796 -49.69 32.37 -41.74
CA MET A 796 -49.54 31.03 -41.14
C MET A 796 -50.31 29.90 -41.86
N GLY A 797 -51.01 30.18 -42.96
CA GLY A 797 -51.66 29.13 -43.73
C GLY A 797 -52.02 29.53 -45.16
N ARG A 798 -51.32 28.98 -46.15
CA ARG A 798 -52.07 28.41 -47.28
C ARG A 798 -52.59 27.08 -46.75
N THR A 799 -53.86 27.05 -46.42
CA THR A 799 -54.60 25.80 -46.21
C THR A 799 -54.40 24.92 -47.44
N LEU A 800 -54.19 23.62 -47.19
CA LEU A 800 -54.32 22.55 -48.16
C LEU A 800 -55.65 22.75 -48.90
N ASP A 801 -55.62 23.26 -50.13
CA ASP A 801 -56.72 23.04 -51.05
C ASP A 801 -56.71 21.53 -51.36
N PRO A 802 -57.82 20.81 -51.21
CA PRO A 802 -57.89 19.41 -51.61
C PRO A 802 -57.54 19.35 -53.09
N VAL A 803 -56.64 18.42 -53.43
CA VAL A 803 -56.26 18.07 -54.79
C VAL A 803 -57.52 17.88 -55.64
N THR A 804 -57.94 18.92 -56.34
CA THR A 804 -58.67 18.77 -57.59
C THR A 804 -57.63 18.36 -58.62
N PRO A 805 -57.82 17.26 -59.35
CA PRO A 805 -56.89 16.86 -60.40
C PRO A 805 -56.80 18.00 -61.41
N PRO A 806 -55.60 18.29 -61.97
CA PRO A 806 -55.49 19.29 -63.02
C PRO A 806 -56.33 18.84 -64.22
N LYS A 807 -57.41 19.58 -64.49
CA LYS A 807 -57.98 19.62 -65.84
C LYS A 807 -56.91 20.24 -66.75
N GLU A 808 -56.62 19.58 -67.86
CA GLU A 808 -55.79 20.11 -68.93
C GLU A 808 -56.16 21.57 -69.26
N PRO A 809 -55.20 22.51 -69.29
CA PRO A 809 -55.37 23.74 -70.02
C PRO A 809 -54.92 23.52 -71.48
N GLN A 810 -55.76 22.88 -72.30
CA GLN A 810 -55.60 22.85 -73.76
C GLN A 810 -55.99 24.18 -74.45
N SER A 811 -56.09 25.31 -73.75
CA SER A 811 -56.68 26.52 -74.33
C SER A 811 -55.94 27.83 -74.00
N LEU A 812 -54.62 27.85 -74.10
CA LEU A 812 -53.84 29.11 -74.23
C LEU A 812 -52.66 28.96 -75.21
N LEU A 813 -52.79 28.05 -76.18
CA LEU A 813 -51.97 28.01 -77.39
C LEU A 813 -52.61 28.90 -78.46
N SER A 814 -52.47 30.22 -78.31
CA SER A 814 -52.73 31.18 -79.39
C SER A 814 -52.26 32.57 -78.98
N THR A 815 -50.98 32.87 -79.16
CA THR A 815 -50.49 34.09 -79.84
C THR A 815 -48.97 34.04 -79.96
N ARG A 816 -48.48 34.34 -81.16
CA ARG A 816 -47.08 34.26 -81.60
C ARG A 816 -46.15 35.18 -80.80
N CYS A 817 -45.00 34.68 -80.34
CA CYS A 817 -43.85 35.52 -79.99
C CYS A 817 -43.02 35.80 -81.26
N HIS A 818 -42.98 37.06 -81.69
CA HIS A 818 -42.11 37.52 -82.78
C HIS A 818 -40.71 37.86 -82.22
N ALA A 819 -39.78 36.91 -82.26
CA ALA A 819 -38.34 37.18 -82.18
C ALA A 819 -37.56 35.98 -82.73
N ALA A 820 -36.70 36.21 -83.74
CA ALA A 820 -35.80 35.19 -84.27
C ALA A 820 -34.78 34.79 -83.18
N GLY A 821 -34.75 33.50 -82.82
CA GLY A 821 -33.87 32.94 -81.77
C GLY A 821 -34.58 32.20 -80.64
N CYS A 822 -35.92 32.22 -80.59
CA CYS A 822 -36.69 31.52 -79.55
C CYS A 822 -36.66 29.98 -79.69
N ASP A 823 -36.59 29.46 -80.92
CA ASP A 823 -36.62 28.01 -81.19
C ASP A 823 -35.31 27.27 -80.83
N ASP A 824 -34.18 27.97 -80.77
CA ASP A 824 -32.91 27.38 -80.28
C ASP A 824 -32.90 27.31 -78.75
N LEU A 825 -33.45 28.32 -78.09
CA LEU A 825 -33.59 28.37 -76.63
C LEU A 825 -34.61 27.32 -76.14
N LEU A 826 -35.71 27.14 -76.86
CA LEU A 826 -36.73 26.12 -76.55
C LEU A 826 -36.15 24.71 -76.65
N ARG A 827 -35.38 24.40 -77.71
CA ARG A 827 -34.71 23.10 -77.87
C ARG A 827 -33.63 22.86 -76.81
N ARG A 828 -32.87 23.88 -76.41
CA ARG A 828 -31.89 23.77 -75.30
C ARG A 828 -32.57 23.54 -73.96
N LEU A 829 -33.72 24.18 -73.72
CA LEU A 829 -34.53 23.98 -72.51
C LEU A 829 -35.17 22.59 -72.48
N GLU A 830 -35.68 22.09 -73.61
CA GLU A 830 -36.21 20.72 -73.73
C GLU A 830 -35.11 19.66 -73.53
N ALA A 831 -33.91 19.87 -74.09
CA ALA A 831 -32.77 18.99 -73.87
C ALA A 831 -32.29 19.01 -72.42
N ALA A 832 -32.24 20.18 -71.78
CA ALA A 832 -31.87 20.33 -70.37
C ALA A 832 -32.93 19.71 -69.43
N LEU A 833 -34.22 19.85 -69.76
CA LEU A 833 -35.32 19.25 -69.02
C LEU A 833 -35.28 17.71 -69.12
N GLY A 834 -35.04 17.18 -70.31
CA GLY A 834 -34.86 15.74 -70.51
C GLY A 834 -33.65 15.15 -69.79
N ALA A 835 -32.53 15.88 -69.74
CA ALA A 835 -31.34 15.48 -68.97
C ALA A 835 -31.59 15.50 -67.45
N ALA A 836 -32.30 16.52 -66.95
CA ALA A 836 -32.67 16.63 -65.54
C ALA A 836 -33.64 15.53 -65.12
N GLN A 837 -34.63 15.19 -65.95
CA GLN A 837 -35.57 14.10 -65.67
C GLN A 837 -34.88 12.74 -65.61
N ARG A 838 -33.92 12.45 -66.50
CA ARG A 838 -33.11 11.22 -66.42
C ARG A 838 -32.29 11.13 -65.13
N ARG A 839 -31.70 12.26 -64.71
CA ARG A 839 -30.91 12.34 -63.48
C ARG A 839 -31.75 12.10 -62.22
N VAL A 840 -33.00 12.57 -62.22
CA VAL A 840 -33.95 12.31 -61.13
C VAL A 840 -34.33 10.83 -61.10
N THR A 841 -34.59 10.20 -62.25
CA THR A 841 -34.89 8.75 -62.30
C THR A 841 -33.68 7.88 -61.91
N GLU A 842 -32.45 8.28 -62.26
CA GLU A 842 -31.23 7.62 -61.77
C GLU A 842 -31.10 7.74 -60.24
N LEU A 843 -31.31 8.94 -59.69
CA LEU A 843 -31.24 9.19 -58.26
C LEU A 843 -32.35 8.47 -57.49
N GLU A 844 -33.56 8.37 -58.04
CA GLU A 844 -34.66 7.59 -57.45
C GLU A 844 -34.37 6.08 -57.46
N ALA A 845 -33.73 5.56 -58.52
CA ALA A 845 -33.27 4.18 -58.57
C ALA A 845 -32.17 3.89 -57.54
N ASP A 846 -31.19 4.79 -57.38
CA ASP A 846 -30.15 4.69 -56.35
C ASP A 846 -30.73 4.80 -54.93
N LEU A 847 -31.74 5.65 -54.72
CA LEU A 847 -32.41 5.79 -53.43
C LEU A 847 -33.24 4.53 -53.09
N GLN A 848 -33.87 3.89 -54.08
CA GLN A 848 -34.57 2.61 -53.90
C GLN A 848 -33.60 1.45 -53.67
N PHE A 849 -32.42 1.45 -54.30
CA PHE A 849 -31.35 0.49 -54.05
C PHE A 849 -30.77 0.64 -52.64
N HIS A 850 -30.51 1.87 -52.18
CA HIS A 850 -30.04 2.12 -50.81
C HIS A 850 -31.13 1.87 -49.74
N ALA A 851 -32.41 2.16 -50.03
CA ALA A 851 -33.52 1.86 -49.12
C ALA A 851 -33.81 0.35 -48.99
N SER A 852 -33.61 -0.43 -50.05
CA SER A 852 -33.71 -1.91 -50.00
C SER A 852 -32.49 -2.56 -49.33
N THR A 853 -31.33 -1.92 -49.36
CA THR A 853 -30.12 -2.39 -48.65
C THR A 853 -30.14 -2.02 -47.15
N ALA A 854 -30.80 -0.91 -46.77
CA ALA A 854 -30.89 -0.44 -45.38
C ALA A 854 -32.02 -1.10 -44.55
N MET A 855 -32.95 -1.84 -45.17
CA MET A 855 -33.95 -2.68 -44.44
C MET A 855 -33.46 -4.11 -44.16
N CYS A 856 -32.25 -4.49 -44.59
CA CYS A 856 -31.64 -5.78 -44.30
C CYS A 856 -30.44 -5.67 -43.35
N GLN A 857 -30.62 -5.07 -42.16
CA GLN A 857 -29.66 -5.29 -41.04
C GLN A 857 -30.15 -4.93 -39.62
N VAL A 858 -31.43 -5.14 -39.25
CA VAL A 858 -31.86 -5.29 -37.83
C VAL A 858 -33.02 -6.29 -37.71
N HIS A 859 -32.73 -7.56 -37.99
CA HIS A 859 -33.10 -8.72 -37.16
C HIS A 859 -32.45 -9.95 -37.78
N GLY A 860 -31.37 -10.44 -37.14
CA GLY A 860 -30.87 -11.78 -37.38
C GLY A 860 -31.93 -12.79 -36.96
N PRO A 861 -32.35 -13.73 -37.82
CA PRO A 861 -33.26 -14.81 -37.47
C PRO A 861 -32.50 -15.91 -36.72
N ARG A 862 -33.07 -16.40 -35.62
CA ARG A 862 -32.93 -17.84 -35.31
C ARG A 862 -33.78 -18.58 -36.34
N LEU A 863 -33.13 -19.32 -37.23
CA LEU A 863 -33.75 -20.37 -38.01
C LEU A 863 -33.51 -21.70 -37.29
N ASN A 864 -34.59 -22.30 -36.77
CA ASN A 864 -34.73 -23.74 -36.87
C ASN A 864 -36.15 -24.08 -37.32
N ARG A 865 -36.21 -25.14 -38.13
CA ARG A 865 -37.19 -25.48 -39.14
C ARG A 865 -38.55 -25.97 -38.61
N TYR A 866 -39.51 -25.99 -39.55
CA TYR A 866 -40.79 -26.72 -39.62
C TYR A 866 -41.97 -26.12 -38.87
N ALA A 867 -43.21 -26.19 -39.32
CA ALA A 867 -43.87 -26.24 -40.63
C ALA A 867 -45.38 -26.10 -40.31
N SER A 868 -46.13 -25.58 -41.28
CA SER A 868 -47.58 -25.74 -41.46
C SER A 868 -48.59 -25.23 -40.41
N ARG A 869 -49.29 -24.16 -40.83
CA ARG A 869 -50.73 -23.80 -40.73
C ARG A 869 -51.73 -24.99 -40.60
N PRO A 870 -53.07 -24.76 -40.41
CA PRO A 870 -53.79 -23.67 -39.69
C PRO A 870 -55.05 -24.16 -38.90
N ARG A 871 -55.60 -23.33 -37.99
CA ARG A 871 -57.03 -22.91 -37.87
C ARG A 871 -57.46 -22.55 -36.43
N SER A 872 -57.97 -21.32 -36.31
CA SER A 872 -59.24 -20.89 -35.68
C SER A 872 -59.64 -21.30 -34.24
N LYS A 873 -59.97 -20.23 -33.49
CA LYS A 873 -61.04 -20.04 -32.49
C LYS A 873 -60.84 -20.52 -31.04
N SER A 874 -60.84 -19.48 -30.18
CA SER A 874 -61.66 -19.28 -28.98
C SER A 874 -61.43 -20.10 -27.70
N LEU A 875 -61.31 -19.31 -26.62
CA LEU A 875 -61.93 -19.44 -25.31
C LEU A 875 -61.43 -20.51 -24.31
N ALA A 876 -61.12 -19.97 -23.13
CA ALA A 876 -61.48 -20.44 -21.80
C ALA A 876 -60.51 -21.36 -20.99
N TRP A 877 -60.09 -20.76 -19.86
CA TRP A 877 -60.18 -21.25 -18.47
C TRP A 877 -59.37 -22.47 -17.97
N SER A 878 -58.67 -22.17 -16.87
CA SER A 878 -58.39 -23.02 -15.69
C SER A 878 -57.39 -24.16 -15.86
N TRP A 879 -56.74 -24.72 -14.85
CA TRP A 879 -56.40 -24.42 -13.45
C TRP A 879 -55.39 -25.53 -13.09
N SER A 880 -54.52 -25.26 -12.12
CA SER A 880 -53.95 -26.20 -11.12
C SER A 880 -52.98 -27.33 -11.51
N ASN A 881 -51.93 -27.40 -10.66
CA ASN A 881 -51.32 -28.59 -10.02
C ASN A 881 -50.48 -29.55 -10.90
N ALA A 882 -49.42 -30.21 -10.43
CA ALA A 882 -48.63 -30.19 -9.21
C ALA A 882 -47.46 -31.19 -9.40
N ALA A 883 -46.40 -31.08 -8.57
CA ALA A 883 -45.59 -32.19 -8.02
C ALA A 883 -44.70 -32.97 -9.05
N VAL A 884 -43.56 -33.63 -8.76
CA VAL A 884 -42.86 -34.03 -7.53
C VAL A 884 -41.53 -34.77 -7.91
N HIS A 885 -40.49 -34.73 -7.05
CA HIS A 885 -39.33 -35.66 -6.86
C HIS A 885 -38.40 -36.05 -8.04
N SER A 886 -37.10 -36.43 -7.90
CA SER A 886 -36.12 -36.64 -6.82
C SER A 886 -34.74 -37.03 -7.41
N SER A 887 -33.65 -36.71 -6.69
CA SER A 887 -32.40 -37.48 -6.43
C SER A 887 -31.56 -38.12 -7.56
N SER A 888 -30.22 -37.93 -7.53
CA SER A 888 -29.19 -38.92 -7.07
C SER A 888 -27.78 -38.64 -7.64
N TYR A 889 -26.76 -38.76 -6.77
CA TYR A 889 -25.30 -38.84 -7.03
C TYR A 889 -24.87 -40.28 -7.46
N PRO A 890 -23.66 -40.55 -8.00
CA PRO A 890 -22.40 -40.70 -7.22
C PRO A 890 -21.05 -40.32 -7.93
N GLY A 891 -19.96 -40.16 -7.16
CA GLY A 891 -18.52 -40.18 -7.61
C GLY A 891 -17.95 -41.62 -7.65
N PRO A 892 -16.62 -41.96 -7.50
CA PRO A 892 -15.39 -41.17 -7.22
C PRO A 892 -14.07 -41.64 -7.95
N HIS A 893 -12.88 -41.11 -7.55
CA HIS A 893 -11.44 -41.60 -7.58
C HIS A 893 -10.44 -40.44 -7.92
N GLU A 894 -9.54 -39.90 -7.06
CA GLU A 894 -8.23 -40.36 -6.46
C GLU A 894 -7.14 -40.73 -7.50
N GLU A 895 -5.84 -40.34 -7.51
CA GLU A 895 -4.88 -39.81 -6.50
C GLU A 895 -3.48 -39.42 -7.14
N PHE A 896 -2.60 -38.72 -6.39
CA PHE A 896 -1.11 -38.65 -6.41
C PHE A 896 -0.19 -37.60 -7.13
N TYR A 897 0.88 -37.24 -6.38
CA TYR A 897 1.93 -36.18 -6.37
C TYR A 897 3.03 -36.13 -7.47
N ARG A 898 3.61 -34.94 -7.76
CA ARG A 898 5.01 -34.51 -7.44
C ARG A 898 5.45 -33.16 -8.08
N SER A 899 6.40 -32.51 -7.41
CA SER A 899 7.12 -31.25 -7.74
C SER A 899 8.35 -31.49 -8.63
N SER A 900 8.68 -30.57 -9.56
CA SER A 900 10.04 -30.02 -9.79
C SER A 900 10.10 -28.97 -10.91
N ARG A 901 11.16 -28.14 -10.85
CA ARG A 901 11.49 -26.93 -11.62
C ARG A 901 11.86 -27.12 -13.09
N ASP A 902 11.84 -25.96 -13.78
CA ASP A 902 12.67 -25.52 -14.91
C ASP A 902 12.41 -26.05 -16.33
N ILE A 903 12.63 -25.12 -17.28
CA ILE A 903 12.83 -25.24 -18.73
C ILE A 903 11.63 -24.87 -19.64
N ARG A 904 11.82 -23.72 -20.30
CA ARG A 904 11.47 -23.30 -21.68
C ARG A 904 10.61 -24.22 -22.56
N ARG A 905 9.70 -23.57 -23.32
CA ARG A 905 9.40 -23.69 -24.78
C ARG A 905 9.45 -25.09 -25.40
N ASP A 906 8.53 -25.58 -26.20
CA ASP A 906 7.47 -25.04 -27.09
C ASP A 906 6.54 -26.24 -27.40
N TYR A 907 5.47 -26.02 -28.18
CA TYR A 907 4.88 -26.94 -29.19
C TYR A 907 3.35 -26.70 -29.27
N PHE A 908 2.67 -26.72 -30.41
CA PHE A 908 3.06 -27.00 -31.79
C PHE A 908 2.05 -26.24 -32.65
N ALA A 909 2.56 -25.47 -33.61
CA ALA A 909 1.81 -25.05 -34.78
C ALA A 909 1.97 -26.13 -35.84
N ASP A 910 0.85 -26.60 -36.36
CA ASP A 910 0.69 -27.46 -37.52
C ASP A 910 -0.55 -26.90 -38.23
N SER A 911 -0.66 -26.75 -39.55
CA SER A 911 0.03 -27.45 -40.62
C SER A 911 -0.48 -26.90 -41.99
N TYR A 912 0.42 -26.86 -43.01
CA TYR A 912 0.22 -26.77 -44.49
C TYR A 912 -0.55 -25.54 -45.08
N GLY A 913 -0.10 -24.78 -46.11
CA GLY A 913 0.67 -25.04 -47.34
C GLY A 913 -0.27 -24.90 -48.57
N ALA A 914 0.02 -24.32 -49.75
CA ALA A 914 1.13 -23.56 -50.33
C ALA A 914 0.76 -23.10 -51.80
N TRP A 915 1.54 -22.16 -52.39
CA TRP A 915 1.80 -21.89 -53.84
C TRP A 915 0.90 -20.91 -54.68
N PRO A 916 1.46 -20.17 -55.70
CA PRO A 916 1.57 -18.68 -55.68
C PRO A 916 1.38 -17.97 -57.10
N PRO A 917 2.18 -16.99 -57.64
CA PRO A 917 1.71 -15.72 -58.25
C PRO A 917 2.23 -15.40 -59.70
N ALA A 918 1.89 -14.23 -60.27
CA ALA A 918 2.68 -13.37 -61.22
C ALA A 918 1.78 -12.24 -61.77
N VAL A 919 2.19 -10.98 -62.03
CA VAL A 919 3.24 -10.51 -62.97
C VAL A 919 3.78 -9.09 -62.57
N CYS A 920 5.11 -8.89 -62.73
CA CYS A 920 5.96 -7.67 -62.62
C CYS A 920 5.81 -6.71 -63.85
N PRO A 921 6.61 -5.63 -64.13
CA PRO A 921 7.90 -5.12 -63.55
C PRO A 921 7.97 -3.58 -63.37
N GLY A 922 9.03 -2.92 -62.87
CA GLY A 922 10.33 -3.36 -62.40
C GLY A 922 11.29 -2.21 -62.03
N SER A 923 12.48 -2.61 -61.55
CA SER A 923 13.81 -1.96 -61.51
C SER A 923 14.01 -0.62 -60.77
N ALA A 924 15.14 -0.29 -60.14
CA ALA A 924 16.33 -0.99 -59.63
C ALA A 924 17.26 0.10 -58.99
N TRP A 925 18.16 -0.35 -58.12
CA TRP A 925 19.43 0.27 -57.67
C TRP A 925 19.51 0.99 -56.31
N THR A 926 20.66 0.67 -55.70
CA THR A 926 21.15 0.77 -54.34
C THR A 926 22.18 1.91 -54.16
N VAL A 927 22.57 2.12 -52.90
CA VAL A 927 23.85 2.63 -52.35
C VAL A 927 23.90 4.12 -51.87
N GLN A 928 24.28 4.27 -50.59
CA GLN A 928 24.69 5.47 -49.83
C GLN A 928 26.03 6.09 -50.35
N PRO A 929 26.71 7.05 -49.67
CA PRO A 929 26.34 8.28 -48.95
C PRO A 929 27.17 9.52 -49.48
N VAL A 930 27.15 10.64 -48.73
CA VAL A 930 28.23 11.65 -48.51
C VAL A 930 27.87 13.12 -48.83
N GLU A 931 27.97 13.92 -47.76
CA GLU A 931 28.36 15.33 -47.58
C GLU A 931 28.19 16.42 -48.68
N ARG A 932 27.45 17.46 -48.26
CA ARG A 932 27.85 18.88 -48.16
C ARG A 932 27.96 19.71 -49.47
N VAL A 933 27.20 20.82 -49.48
CA VAL A 933 27.57 22.23 -49.77
C VAL A 933 26.52 22.99 -50.62
N LYS A 934 25.91 23.97 -49.95
CA LYS A 934 25.53 25.36 -50.32
C LYS A 934 24.90 25.74 -51.67
N GLU A 935 23.88 26.60 -51.50
CA GLU A 935 23.48 27.76 -52.34
C GLU A 935 22.84 27.43 -53.72
N ALA A 936 21.79 28.09 -54.23
CA ALA A 936 21.18 29.39 -53.95
C ALA A 936 19.72 29.47 -54.48
N CYS A 937 19.04 30.57 -54.12
CA CYS A 937 17.96 31.25 -54.87
C CYS A 937 16.51 30.75 -54.75
N ASP A 938 15.92 31.10 -53.61
CA ASP A 938 14.77 32.03 -53.46
C ASP A 938 13.95 32.46 -54.71
N CYS A 939 12.64 32.13 -54.72
CA CYS A 939 11.55 33.12 -54.88
C CYS A 939 10.13 32.51 -54.92
N ARG A 940 9.31 32.96 -53.97
CA ARG A 940 7.87 33.39 -54.06
C ARG A 940 6.69 32.38 -54.02
N ASN A 941 6.00 32.50 -52.88
CA ASN A 941 4.56 32.83 -52.67
C ASN A 941 3.42 31.87 -53.03
N ALA A 942 2.74 31.37 -51.97
CA ALA A 942 1.27 31.38 -51.80
C ALA A 942 0.94 31.13 -50.30
N TYR A 943 0.55 32.12 -49.50
CA TYR A 943 -0.77 32.73 -49.28
C TYR A 943 -1.77 31.95 -48.38
N ARG A 944 -2.09 32.63 -47.26
CA ARG A 944 -3.35 32.69 -46.49
C ARG A 944 -3.77 31.52 -45.59
N CYS A 945 -3.83 31.80 -44.29
CA CYS A 945 -5.07 32.28 -43.68
C CYS A 945 -4.80 32.99 -42.33
N GLY A 946 -5.34 34.20 -42.16
CA GLY A 946 -5.42 34.89 -40.87
C GLY A 946 -6.88 35.03 -40.44
N VAL A 947 -7.10 35.52 -39.21
CA VAL A 947 -8.02 36.63 -38.85
C VAL A 947 -8.07 36.83 -37.32
N TYR A 948 -7.53 37.99 -36.90
CA TYR A 948 -7.89 38.96 -35.83
C TYR A 948 -7.94 38.56 -34.33
N CYS A 949 -7.24 39.20 -33.37
CA CYS A 949 -6.98 40.62 -32.98
C CYS A 949 -8.19 41.42 -32.47
N VAL A 950 -8.16 41.81 -31.17
CA VAL A 950 -8.71 43.07 -30.61
C VAL A 950 -7.91 43.51 -29.36
N TRP A 951 -7.18 44.65 -29.51
CA TRP A 951 -6.77 45.72 -28.55
C TRP A 951 -5.70 45.47 -27.46
N SER A 952 -4.80 46.39 -27.07
CA SER A 952 -3.98 47.49 -27.68
C SER A 952 -3.31 48.29 -26.52
N TYR A 953 -2.16 48.94 -26.80
CA TYR A 953 -1.41 49.97 -26.03
C TYR A 953 -0.50 49.47 -24.86
N THR A 954 0.76 49.89 -24.64
CA THR A 954 1.65 50.95 -25.18
C THR A 954 3.11 50.69 -24.72
N TYR A 955 4.09 51.01 -25.58
CA TYR A 955 5.46 51.51 -25.34
C TYR A 955 6.28 51.04 -24.11
N TYR A 956 7.43 50.39 -24.35
CA TYR A 956 8.77 50.90 -23.99
C TYR A 956 9.86 50.10 -24.74
N SER A 957 10.82 50.82 -25.33
CA SER A 957 12.12 50.32 -25.83
C SER A 957 13.14 50.48 -24.70
N PRO A 958 14.14 49.58 -24.53
CA PRO A 958 15.41 49.84 -25.21
C PRO A 958 16.11 48.60 -25.80
N ASN A 959 16.92 48.90 -26.81
CA ASN A 959 17.96 48.09 -27.42
C ASN A 959 18.99 47.54 -26.41
N GLU A 960 19.76 46.57 -26.93
CA GLU A 960 21.02 45.99 -26.42
C GLU A 960 20.89 44.75 -25.53
N LEU A 961 20.83 43.58 -26.19
CA LEU A 961 21.83 42.51 -25.99
C LEU A 961 21.74 41.50 -27.14
N THR A 962 22.89 41.27 -27.74
CA THR A 962 23.16 40.56 -28.98
C THR A 962 23.21 39.03 -28.80
N HIS A 963 22.70 38.32 -29.81
CA HIS A 963 23.01 36.94 -30.24
C HIS A 963 22.96 35.77 -29.22
N VAL A 964 21.90 34.96 -29.30
CA VAL A 964 21.92 33.49 -29.12
C VAL A 964 20.97 32.88 -30.17
N PRO A 965 21.34 31.80 -30.91
CA PRO A 965 20.61 31.35 -32.10
C PRO A 965 19.27 30.68 -31.76
N ALA A 966 18.29 30.88 -32.64
CA ALA A 966 17.00 30.19 -32.61
C ALA A 966 17.18 28.72 -33.00
N SER A 967 17.14 27.81 -32.02
CA SER A 967 16.93 26.37 -32.22
C SER A 967 15.50 25.99 -31.80
N THR A 968 14.73 25.50 -32.78
CA THR A 968 13.73 24.42 -32.67
C THR A 968 12.88 24.33 -31.40
N THR A 969 11.58 24.57 -31.57
CA THR A 969 10.48 24.44 -30.59
C THR A 969 10.18 23.00 -30.16
N SER A 970 11.17 22.27 -29.63
CA SER A 970 11.00 20.97 -28.96
C SER A 970 11.76 20.81 -27.63
N ASP A 971 12.55 21.80 -27.19
CA ASP A 971 13.49 21.66 -26.05
C ASP A 971 13.13 22.58 -24.85
N VAL A 972 11.87 22.61 -24.39
CA VAL A 972 11.46 23.43 -23.21
C VAL A 972 11.51 22.66 -21.88
N LEU A 973 11.78 21.36 -21.93
CA LEU A 973 11.89 20.50 -20.73
C LEU A 973 13.31 20.55 -20.16
N THR A 974 13.43 20.88 -18.87
CA THR A 974 14.69 20.83 -18.13
C THR A 974 15.28 19.42 -18.17
N ASN A 975 16.60 19.33 -18.38
CA ASN A 975 17.29 18.04 -18.43
C ASN A 975 17.03 17.24 -17.14
N PRO A 976 16.41 16.04 -17.20
CA PRO A 976 16.11 15.23 -16.03
C PRO A 976 17.32 14.95 -15.15
N ALA A 977 18.52 14.85 -15.75
CA ALA A 977 19.77 14.62 -15.03
C ALA A 977 20.14 15.79 -14.11
N THR A 978 19.86 17.04 -14.50
CA THR A 978 20.12 18.23 -13.67
C THR A 978 19.15 18.29 -12.49
N VAL A 979 17.88 17.91 -12.72
CA VAL A 979 16.87 17.84 -11.67
C VAL A 979 17.23 16.76 -10.64
N GLU A 980 17.76 15.62 -11.10
CA GLU A 980 18.24 14.54 -10.23
C GLU A 980 19.54 14.90 -9.50
N GLU A 981 20.44 15.68 -10.11
CA GLU A 981 21.65 16.20 -9.44
C GLU A 981 21.29 17.16 -8.28
N ILE A 982 20.30 18.04 -8.51
CA ILE A 982 19.81 18.97 -7.49
C ILE A 982 18.99 18.23 -6.43
N LEU A 983 17.99 17.45 -6.79
CA LEU A 983 17.01 16.89 -5.82
C LEU A 983 17.37 15.50 -5.29
N GLY A 984 18.30 14.81 -5.93
CA GLY A 984 18.62 13.42 -5.64
C GLY A 984 17.57 12.43 -6.17
N GLN A 985 17.75 11.17 -5.80
CA GLN A 985 16.82 10.09 -6.13
C GLN A 985 15.47 10.32 -5.41
N GLU A 986 14.37 9.94 -6.05
CA GLU A 986 13.03 10.11 -5.47
C GLU A 986 12.80 9.14 -4.30
N PRO A 987 12.32 9.61 -3.12
CA PRO A 987 12.15 8.77 -1.92
C PRO A 987 11.23 7.55 -2.09
N LEU A 988 10.38 7.54 -3.12
CA LEU A 988 9.43 6.45 -3.40
C LEU A 988 10.04 5.21 -4.05
N LEU A 989 11.20 5.33 -4.69
CA LEU A 989 11.90 4.20 -5.34
C LEU A 989 12.67 3.31 -4.35
N GLN A 990 12.63 3.64 -3.05
CA GLN A 990 13.24 2.87 -1.99
C GLN A 990 12.24 1.81 -1.48
N GLU A 991 12.49 0.55 -1.84
CA GLU A 991 11.74 -0.62 -1.34
C GLU A 991 12.19 -1.03 0.08
N HIS A 992 13.35 -0.57 0.57
CA HIS A 992 13.93 -0.95 1.86
C HIS A 992 14.65 0.21 2.57
N ASP A 993 14.30 0.46 3.83
CA ASP A 993 14.93 1.46 4.71
C ASP A 993 16.23 0.90 5.36
N ASP A 994 17.06 0.22 4.56
CA ASP A 994 18.30 -0.44 5.01
C ASP A 994 19.52 0.47 4.88
N SER A 995 19.46 1.72 5.35
CA SER A 995 20.65 2.57 5.41
C SER A 995 21.42 2.36 6.71
N LYS A 996 22.01 1.17 6.89
CA LYS A 996 23.12 0.95 7.84
C LYS A 996 23.92 -0.35 7.66
N LYS A 997 23.98 -0.94 6.45
CA LYS A 997 24.70 -2.22 6.28
C LYS A 997 25.83 -2.32 5.26
N ASP A 998 26.01 -1.41 4.32
CA ASP A 998 27.14 -1.54 3.38
C ASP A 998 27.85 -0.21 3.16
N GLY A 999 29.16 -0.19 3.41
CA GLY A 999 30.06 0.96 3.21
C GLY A 999 30.29 1.36 1.75
N LYS A 1000 29.24 1.36 0.92
CA LYS A 1000 29.22 2.02 -0.40
C LYS A 1000 28.45 3.33 -0.26
N ALA A 1001 29.00 4.43 -0.77
CA ALA A 1001 28.35 5.74 -0.75
C ALA A 1001 26.96 5.65 -1.43
N GLY A 1002 25.89 5.73 -0.64
CA GLY A 1002 24.52 5.70 -1.12
C GLY A 1002 24.21 6.91 -2.00
N ALA A 1003 23.27 6.76 -2.94
CA ALA A 1003 22.78 7.85 -3.77
C ALA A 1003 22.15 8.96 -2.90
N TYR A 1004 22.37 10.24 -3.26
CA TYR A 1004 21.82 11.39 -2.52
C TYR A 1004 20.30 11.44 -2.62
N ILE A 1005 19.62 11.65 -1.48
CA ILE A 1005 18.16 11.79 -1.37
C ILE A 1005 17.85 13.02 -0.51
N MET A 1006 17.04 13.94 -1.03
CA MET A 1006 16.56 15.10 -0.28
C MET A 1006 15.30 14.74 0.53
N LYS A 1007 15.44 14.61 1.86
CA LYS A 1007 14.34 14.24 2.76
C LYS A 1007 13.48 15.44 3.19
N SER A 1008 14.13 16.50 3.67
CA SER A 1008 13.47 17.70 4.20
C SER A 1008 14.28 18.96 3.86
N ILE A 1009 13.60 20.10 3.85
CA ILE A 1009 14.15 21.42 3.53
C ILE A 1009 13.85 22.36 4.71
N ALA A 1010 14.86 23.08 5.20
CA ALA A 1010 14.69 24.07 6.26
C ALA A 1010 14.05 25.34 5.67
N HIS A 1011 12.77 25.54 5.94
CA HIS A 1011 11.99 26.69 5.46
C HIS A 1011 12.45 27.96 6.19
N ARG A 1012 12.86 28.98 5.41
CA ARG A 1012 13.52 30.20 5.90
C ARG A 1012 14.69 29.97 6.85
N GLY A 1013 15.40 28.85 6.69
CA GLY A 1013 16.46 28.43 7.60
C GLY A 1013 15.99 27.82 8.93
N ALA A 1014 14.77 27.27 8.98
CA ALA A 1014 14.10 26.78 10.20
C ALA A 1014 13.75 27.92 11.18
N ALA A 1015 12.79 28.75 10.77
CA ALA A 1015 12.34 29.97 11.44
C ALA A 1015 11.91 29.83 12.92
N LEU A 1016 11.64 28.62 13.42
CA LEU A 1016 11.34 28.37 14.84
C LEU A 1016 12.59 28.11 15.68
N ASP A 1017 13.70 27.70 15.06
CA ASP A 1017 14.95 27.33 15.75
C ASP A 1017 16.01 28.44 15.72
N ALA A 1018 15.93 29.35 14.75
CA ALA A 1018 16.74 30.56 14.63
C ALA A 1018 15.95 31.69 13.94
N PRO A 1019 16.38 32.96 14.08
CA PRO A 1019 15.78 34.08 13.35
C PRO A 1019 15.68 33.78 11.85
N GLU A 1020 14.46 33.84 11.31
CA GLU A 1020 14.18 33.47 9.91
C GLU A 1020 15.06 34.26 8.92
N ASN A 1021 15.44 33.62 7.81
CA ASN A 1021 16.20 34.25 6.72
C ASN A 1021 17.54 34.89 7.14
N SER A 1022 18.17 34.38 8.21
CA SER A 1022 19.47 34.86 8.72
C SER A 1022 20.63 33.93 8.38
N ILE A 1023 21.87 34.46 8.40
CA ILE A 1023 23.09 33.66 8.19
C ILE A 1023 23.22 32.60 9.30
N SER A 1024 22.92 33.00 10.54
CA SER A 1024 22.92 32.11 11.71
C SER A 1024 21.96 30.93 11.55
N ALA A 1025 20.78 31.14 10.96
CA ALA A 1025 19.80 30.09 10.70
C ALA A 1025 20.32 29.03 9.70
N PHE A 1026 20.95 29.47 8.60
CA PHE A 1026 21.52 28.54 7.61
C PHE A 1026 22.68 27.72 8.15
N ARG A 1027 23.55 28.33 8.97
CA ARG A 1027 24.63 27.60 9.68
C ARG A 1027 24.07 26.53 10.63
N GLN A 1028 23.06 26.89 11.42
CA GLN A 1028 22.42 25.95 12.34
C GLN A 1028 21.73 24.79 11.58
N ALA A 1029 21.07 25.07 10.46
CA ALA A 1029 20.49 24.03 9.62
C ALA A 1029 21.56 23.03 9.15
N LYS A 1030 22.74 23.52 8.72
CA LYS A 1030 23.86 22.65 8.34
C LYS A 1030 24.40 21.83 9.51
N GLU A 1031 24.60 22.43 10.68
CA GLU A 1031 25.05 21.74 11.90
C GLU A 1031 24.11 20.60 12.32
N LYS A 1032 22.80 20.78 12.08
CA LYS A 1032 21.76 19.77 12.33
C LYS A 1032 21.61 18.74 11.21
N GLY A 1033 22.50 18.74 10.22
CA GLY A 1033 22.53 17.74 9.15
C GLY A 1033 21.60 18.00 7.97
N MET A 1034 20.99 19.19 7.88
CA MET A 1034 20.16 19.55 6.74
C MET A 1034 21.01 19.69 5.47
N THR A 1035 20.45 19.29 4.33
CA THR A 1035 21.14 19.34 3.02
C THR A 1035 20.58 20.41 2.09
N ALA A 1036 19.43 20.98 2.43
CA ALA A 1036 18.74 22.00 1.64
C ALA A 1036 18.06 23.03 2.55
N VAL A 1037 18.07 24.28 2.11
CA VAL A 1037 17.44 25.43 2.77
C VAL A 1037 16.59 26.19 1.77
N GLU A 1038 15.52 26.79 2.26
CA GLU A 1038 14.69 27.73 1.52
C GLU A 1038 14.82 29.11 2.15
N PHE A 1039 14.78 30.16 1.33
CA PHE A 1039 14.79 31.54 1.78
C PHE A 1039 14.13 32.50 0.79
N ASP A 1040 13.66 33.63 1.31
CA ASP A 1040 12.85 34.60 0.58
C ASP A 1040 13.67 35.80 0.10
N VAL A 1041 13.54 36.20 -1.17
CA VAL A 1041 14.22 37.37 -1.73
C VAL A 1041 13.23 38.49 -2.01
N ALA A 1042 13.55 39.69 -1.52
CA ALA A 1042 12.80 40.92 -1.75
C ALA A 1042 13.72 42.06 -2.23
N LEU A 1043 13.14 43.07 -2.87
CA LEU A 1043 13.85 44.29 -3.27
C LEU A 1043 13.49 45.45 -2.35
N THR A 1044 14.52 46.20 -1.95
CA THR A 1044 14.38 47.49 -1.27
C THR A 1044 13.93 48.60 -2.24
N LYS A 1045 13.62 49.79 -1.72
CA LYS A 1045 13.28 50.98 -2.53
C LYS A 1045 14.37 51.35 -3.55
N ASP A 1046 15.63 51.20 -3.18
CA ASP A 1046 16.81 51.42 -4.03
C ASP A 1046 17.19 50.19 -4.88
N HIS A 1047 16.31 49.20 -4.96
CA HIS A 1047 16.45 47.97 -5.76
C HIS A 1047 17.64 47.09 -5.36
N VAL A 1048 18.02 47.12 -4.07
CA VAL A 1048 19.02 46.21 -3.51
C VAL A 1048 18.32 44.90 -3.12
N PRO A 1049 18.83 43.73 -3.54
CA PRO A 1049 18.23 42.45 -3.19
C PRO A 1049 18.65 42.00 -1.79
N ILE A 1050 17.65 41.80 -0.93
CA ILE A 1050 17.80 41.37 0.46
C ILE A 1050 17.03 40.07 0.69
N VAL A 1051 17.38 39.34 1.75
CA VAL A 1051 16.68 38.12 2.13
C VAL A 1051 15.70 38.41 3.28
N PHE A 1052 14.40 38.42 2.99
CA PHE A 1052 13.34 38.74 3.95
C PHE A 1052 11.95 38.30 3.45
N HIS A 1053 11.09 37.78 4.34
CA HIS A 1053 9.81 37.19 3.97
C HIS A 1053 8.65 38.20 3.85
N ASP A 1054 8.43 39.00 4.89
CA ASP A 1054 7.24 39.85 5.00
C ASP A 1054 7.36 41.12 4.15
N SER A 1055 6.23 41.69 3.73
CA SER A 1055 6.23 43.00 3.05
C SER A 1055 6.61 44.17 3.98
N THR A 1056 6.59 43.93 5.29
CA THR A 1056 6.81 44.93 6.36
C THR A 1056 7.79 44.39 7.39
N VAL A 1057 8.59 45.27 8.00
CA VAL A 1057 9.61 44.88 8.99
C VAL A 1057 9.05 44.66 10.41
N ASP A 1058 7.78 45.01 10.62
CA ASP A 1058 7.10 45.15 11.91
C ASP A 1058 7.05 43.86 12.75
N ARG A 1059 7.02 42.68 12.12
CA ARG A 1059 6.91 41.39 12.83
C ARG A 1059 8.22 41.00 13.53
N MET A 1060 9.35 41.27 12.88
CA MET A 1060 10.66 40.75 13.30
C MET A 1060 11.52 41.81 14.00
N THR A 1061 11.30 43.10 13.69
CA THR A 1061 12.14 44.21 14.13
C THR A 1061 11.33 45.22 14.96
N GLU A 1062 11.99 46.14 15.66
CA GLU A 1062 11.34 47.25 16.39
C GLU A 1062 10.86 48.39 15.49
N ALA A 1063 11.33 48.44 14.24
CA ALA A 1063 10.89 49.45 13.28
C ALA A 1063 9.53 49.09 12.66
N THR A 1064 8.86 50.09 12.10
CA THR A 1064 7.64 49.91 11.32
C THR A 1064 7.79 50.51 9.93
N GLY A 1065 7.43 49.76 8.89
CA GLY A 1065 7.57 50.23 7.52
C GLY A 1065 7.53 49.11 6.48
N ARG A 1066 7.21 49.47 5.23
CA ARG A 1066 7.25 48.52 4.11
C ARG A 1066 8.62 48.48 3.48
N ILE A 1067 9.08 47.30 3.08
CA ILE A 1067 10.41 47.10 2.48
C ILE A 1067 10.54 47.86 1.15
N ASP A 1068 9.47 47.89 0.36
CA ASP A 1068 9.41 48.64 -0.91
C ASP A 1068 9.54 50.16 -0.74
N SER A 1069 9.41 50.67 0.49
CA SER A 1069 9.49 52.09 0.83
C SER A 1069 10.78 52.49 1.55
N MET A 1070 11.61 51.54 1.97
CA MET A 1070 12.84 51.75 2.74
C MET A 1070 14.09 51.47 1.90
N THR A 1071 15.17 52.22 2.13
CA THR A 1071 16.47 52.04 1.48
C THR A 1071 17.32 50.99 2.19
N TRP A 1072 18.31 50.42 1.52
CA TRP A 1072 19.23 49.46 2.13
C TRP A 1072 19.95 50.00 3.38
N GLU A 1073 20.39 51.26 3.36
CA GLU A 1073 21.08 51.87 4.51
C GLU A 1073 20.20 51.97 5.76
N GLU A 1074 18.90 52.15 5.58
CA GLU A 1074 17.92 52.15 6.68
C GLU A 1074 17.69 50.73 7.21
N LEU A 1075 17.60 49.74 6.32
CA LEU A 1075 17.32 48.34 6.66
C LEU A 1075 18.52 47.62 7.28
N LYS A 1076 19.74 47.95 6.86
CA LYS A 1076 20.98 47.36 7.36
C LYS A 1076 21.19 47.55 8.87
N GLN A 1077 20.58 48.57 9.45
CA GLN A 1077 20.70 48.88 10.88
C GLN A 1077 19.74 48.05 11.76
N LEU A 1078 18.74 47.41 11.17
CA LEU A 1078 17.69 46.72 11.91
C LEU A 1078 18.13 45.33 12.39
N ASP A 1079 17.76 45.01 13.62
CA ASP A 1079 17.97 43.71 14.23
C ASP A 1079 16.75 42.80 13.97
N ILE A 1080 16.99 41.65 13.32
CA ILE A 1080 15.93 40.66 13.01
C ILE A 1080 15.73 39.62 14.12
N SER A 1081 16.61 39.59 15.13
CA SER A 1081 16.51 38.67 16.27
C SER A 1081 15.64 39.20 17.41
N GLU A 1082 15.34 40.50 17.42
CA GLU A 1082 14.78 41.22 18.57
C GLU A 1082 13.46 40.61 19.08
N LYS A 1083 12.54 40.29 18.15
CA LYS A 1083 11.23 39.69 18.47
C LYS A 1083 11.23 38.16 18.46
N HIS A 1084 12.39 37.51 18.28
CA HIS A 1084 12.49 36.05 18.25
C HIS A 1084 12.49 35.44 19.67
N PRO A 1085 11.81 34.31 19.92
CA PRO A 1085 11.76 33.68 21.25
C PRO A 1085 13.13 33.35 21.86
N MET A 1086 14.15 33.13 21.02
CA MET A 1086 15.52 32.82 21.43
C MET A 1086 16.51 33.98 21.25
N ARG A 1087 16.07 35.23 21.38
CA ARG A 1087 16.92 36.42 21.14
C ARG A 1087 18.27 36.39 21.87
N HIS A 1088 18.30 35.89 23.11
CA HIS A 1088 19.51 35.82 23.94
C HIS A 1088 20.67 35.03 23.32
N LYS A 1089 20.38 34.17 22.33
CA LYS A 1089 21.37 33.35 21.63
C LYS A 1089 21.87 34.01 20.33
N TYR A 1090 21.10 34.93 19.76
CA TYR A 1090 21.29 35.47 18.40
C TYR A 1090 21.30 37.01 18.36
N GLU A 1091 21.68 37.66 19.47
CA GLU A 1091 21.67 39.12 19.58
C GLU A 1091 22.54 39.76 18.50
N GLY A 1092 22.01 40.79 17.82
CA GLY A 1092 22.76 41.55 16.82
C GLY A 1092 22.62 41.06 15.37
N GLU A 1093 21.77 40.07 15.08
CA GLU A 1093 21.60 39.55 13.72
C GLU A 1093 20.94 40.60 12.81
N ARG A 1094 21.51 40.82 11.61
CA ARG A 1094 21.05 41.84 10.65
C ARG A 1094 20.40 41.20 9.44
N ILE A 1095 19.60 41.98 8.70
CA ILE A 1095 19.05 41.57 7.40
C ILE A 1095 20.22 41.34 6.43
N PRO A 1096 20.40 40.12 5.87
CA PRO A 1096 21.51 39.85 4.98
C PRO A 1096 21.20 40.22 3.52
N LEU A 1097 22.25 40.55 2.76
CA LEU A 1097 22.16 40.71 1.32
C LEU A 1097 21.99 39.34 0.65
N PHE A 1098 21.27 39.32 -0.48
CA PHE A 1098 21.06 38.09 -1.24
C PHE A 1098 22.37 37.44 -1.69
N GLU A 1099 23.37 38.23 -2.10
CA GLU A 1099 24.66 37.71 -2.54
C GLU A 1099 25.45 37.04 -1.40
N ASP A 1100 25.37 37.58 -0.17
CA ASP A 1100 26.07 37.04 0.99
C ASP A 1100 25.47 35.69 1.41
N VAL A 1101 24.13 35.56 1.35
CA VAL A 1101 23.44 34.30 1.63
C VAL A 1101 23.79 33.22 0.61
N VAL A 1102 23.87 33.58 -0.69
CA VAL A 1102 24.27 32.63 -1.74
C VAL A 1102 25.70 32.13 -1.52
N LYS A 1103 26.64 33.02 -1.19
CA LYS A 1103 28.03 32.63 -0.89
C LYS A 1103 28.09 31.69 0.31
N GLU A 1104 27.44 32.04 1.42
CA GLU A 1104 27.41 31.22 2.63
C GLU A 1104 26.80 29.83 2.35
N CYS A 1105 25.69 29.76 1.61
CA CYS A 1105 25.07 28.47 1.26
C CYS A 1105 25.98 27.60 0.38
N LEU A 1106 26.70 28.20 -0.56
CA LEU A 1106 27.66 27.49 -1.41
C LEU A 1106 28.85 26.97 -0.58
N ASP A 1107 29.38 27.77 0.34
CA ASP A 1107 30.49 27.39 1.24
C ASP A 1107 30.09 26.26 2.19
N LEU A 1108 28.85 26.29 2.72
CA LEU A 1108 28.29 25.21 3.54
C LEU A 1108 27.89 23.97 2.71
N GLY A 1109 27.92 24.07 1.38
CA GLY A 1109 27.52 23.01 0.45
C GLY A 1109 26.02 22.69 0.51
N LEU A 1110 25.19 23.64 0.92
CA LEU A 1110 23.73 23.53 0.97
C LEU A 1110 23.11 23.69 -0.42
N ARG A 1111 21.95 23.08 -0.62
CA ARG A 1111 21.08 23.34 -1.78
C ARG A 1111 20.06 24.42 -1.43
N MET A 1112 19.68 25.23 -2.41
CA MET A 1112 18.93 26.47 -2.18
C MET A 1112 17.60 26.45 -2.92
N PHE A 1113 16.52 26.75 -2.20
CA PHE A 1113 15.24 27.14 -2.78
C PHE A 1113 15.09 28.64 -2.59
N ILE A 1114 15.11 29.38 -3.69
CA ILE A 1114 15.09 30.85 -3.68
C ILE A 1114 13.66 31.29 -4.00
N ASP A 1115 12.87 31.66 -3.00
CA ASP A 1115 11.51 32.14 -3.21
C ASP A 1115 11.48 33.65 -3.47
N LEU A 1116 10.95 34.04 -4.63
CA LEU A 1116 10.91 35.43 -5.05
C LEU A 1116 9.62 36.09 -4.56
N LYS A 1117 9.76 37.07 -3.65
CA LYS A 1117 8.64 37.84 -3.11
C LYS A 1117 8.37 39.10 -3.94
N GLY A 1118 7.10 39.30 -4.26
CA GLY A 1118 6.61 40.48 -4.97
C GLY A 1118 6.45 40.27 -6.49
N ASP A 1119 6.00 41.34 -7.16
CA ASP A 1119 5.64 41.33 -8.58
C ASP A 1119 6.60 42.18 -9.44
N ASP A 1120 7.76 42.59 -8.90
CA ASP A 1120 8.72 43.43 -9.62
C ASP A 1120 9.55 42.59 -10.61
N PHE A 1121 9.37 42.87 -11.90
CA PHE A 1121 10.12 42.22 -12.98
C PHE A 1121 11.63 42.51 -12.95
N LYS A 1122 12.10 43.49 -12.17
CA LYS A 1122 13.55 43.70 -11.94
C LYS A 1122 14.20 42.53 -11.21
N LEU A 1123 13.46 41.70 -10.48
CA LEU A 1123 13.99 40.46 -9.90
C LEU A 1123 14.53 39.50 -10.97
N VAL A 1124 14.02 39.55 -12.20
CA VAL A 1124 14.49 38.71 -13.32
C VAL A 1124 15.96 39.00 -13.62
N SER A 1125 16.35 40.28 -13.71
CA SER A 1125 17.74 40.65 -14.00
C SER A 1125 18.67 40.35 -12.82
N VAL A 1126 18.19 40.51 -11.59
CA VAL A 1126 18.94 40.11 -10.37
C VAL A 1126 19.26 38.61 -10.40
N ILE A 1127 18.28 37.77 -10.71
CA ILE A 1127 18.48 36.32 -10.78
C ILE A 1127 19.40 35.92 -11.93
N HIS A 1128 19.25 36.51 -13.12
CA HIS A 1128 20.19 36.23 -14.21
C HIS A 1128 21.62 36.67 -13.89
N ASN A 1129 21.79 37.80 -13.19
CA ASN A 1129 23.12 38.28 -12.79
C ASN A 1129 23.77 37.38 -11.74
N ILE A 1130 23.02 36.91 -10.72
CA ILE A 1130 23.61 36.03 -9.69
C ILE A 1130 24.01 34.67 -10.26
N TYR A 1131 23.20 34.07 -11.15
CA TYR A 1131 23.54 32.79 -11.80
C TYR A 1131 24.73 32.93 -12.76
N LYS A 1132 24.90 34.08 -13.41
CA LYS A 1132 26.09 34.38 -14.22
C LYS A 1132 27.36 34.49 -13.37
N ASN A 1133 27.25 35.12 -12.20
CA ASN A 1133 28.36 35.30 -11.27
C ASN A 1133 28.73 33.99 -10.55
N HIS A 1134 27.75 33.14 -10.24
CA HIS A 1134 27.91 31.89 -9.49
C HIS A 1134 27.37 30.67 -10.27
N LYS A 1135 28.19 30.12 -11.17
CA LYS A 1135 27.79 28.98 -12.03
C LYS A 1135 27.43 27.70 -11.26
N ASP A 1136 27.89 27.53 -10.03
CA ASP A 1136 27.52 26.37 -9.21
C ASP A 1136 26.04 26.33 -8.83
N MET A 1137 25.34 27.47 -8.95
CA MET A 1137 23.90 27.57 -8.69
C MET A 1137 23.07 26.70 -9.65
N TYR A 1138 23.49 26.50 -10.90
CA TYR A 1138 22.76 25.63 -11.85
C TYR A 1138 22.62 24.17 -11.36
N ARG A 1139 23.49 23.73 -10.44
CA ARG A 1139 23.50 22.36 -9.89
C ARG A 1139 22.98 22.29 -8.45
N ARG A 1140 22.67 23.42 -7.82
CA ARG A 1140 22.36 23.49 -6.39
C ARG A 1140 21.12 24.32 -6.05
N ALA A 1141 20.65 25.17 -6.96
CA ALA A 1141 19.58 26.13 -6.69
C ALA A 1141 18.33 25.87 -7.54
N ILE A 1142 17.17 26.15 -6.94
CA ILE A 1142 15.86 26.16 -7.57
C ILE A 1142 15.22 27.52 -7.28
N VAL A 1143 14.66 28.14 -8.32
CA VAL A 1143 13.93 29.40 -8.18
C VAL A 1143 12.44 29.12 -7.99
N SER A 1144 11.82 29.71 -6.97
CA SER A 1144 10.39 29.61 -6.68
C SER A 1144 9.72 30.99 -6.71
N SER A 1145 8.41 31.00 -6.96
CA SER A 1145 7.57 32.18 -6.77
C SER A 1145 6.10 31.76 -6.73
N PHE A 1146 5.25 32.61 -6.16
CA PHE A 1146 3.80 32.54 -6.35
C PHE A 1146 3.33 33.15 -7.68
N ASN A 1147 4.17 33.95 -8.34
CA ASN A 1147 3.82 34.62 -9.59
C ASN A 1147 4.33 33.81 -10.81
N PRO A 1148 3.43 33.19 -11.61
CA PRO A 1148 3.84 32.37 -12.75
C PRO A 1148 4.49 33.19 -13.87
N LEU A 1149 4.16 34.49 -14.01
CA LEU A 1149 4.76 35.34 -15.03
C LEU A 1149 6.25 35.61 -14.75
N LEU A 1150 6.63 35.72 -13.47
CA LEU A 1150 8.02 35.96 -13.08
C LEU A 1150 8.88 34.75 -13.45
N ILE A 1151 8.41 33.54 -13.12
CA ILE A 1151 9.07 32.27 -13.49
C ILE A 1151 9.20 32.13 -15.01
N TYR A 1152 8.13 32.46 -15.75
CA TYR A 1152 8.17 32.45 -17.21
C TYR A 1152 9.25 33.38 -17.76
N MET A 1153 9.35 34.61 -17.26
CA MET A 1153 10.34 35.59 -17.72
C MET A 1153 11.78 35.17 -17.37
N ILE A 1154 12.01 34.56 -16.20
CA ILE A 1154 13.32 34.02 -15.80
C ILE A 1154 13.74 32.91 -16.75
N ARG A 1155 12.87 31.93 -17.00
CA ARG A 1155 13.17 30.80 -17.90
C ARG A 1155 13.27 31.19 -19.35
N ARG A 1156 12.52 32.21 -19.78
CA ARG A 1156 12.64 32.77 -21.13
C ARG A 1156 14.01 33.41 -21.36
N GLY A 1157 14.58 34.05 -20.33
CA GLY A 1157 15.92 34.61 -20.41
C GLY A 1157 17.03 33.56 -20.27
N ASP A 1158 16.82 32.54 -19.44
CA ASP A 1158 17.75 31.42 -19.27
C ASP A 1158 16.98 30.09 -19.01
N PRO A 1159 16.86 29.21 -20.02
CA PRO A 1159 16.09 27.97 -19.90
C PRO A 1159 16.78 26.89 -19.03
N CYS A 1160 18.06 27.05 -18.69
CA CYS A 1160 18.81 26.09 -17.87
C CYS A 1160 18.48 26.22 -16.37
N ILE A 1161 17.78 27.28 -15.96
CA ILE A 1161 17.41 27.50 -14.55
C ILE A 1161 16.25 26.58 -14.16
N THR A 1162 16.48 25.75 -13.13
CA THR A 1162 15.44 24.89 -12.55
C THR A 1162 14.43 25.73 -11.77
N SER A 1163 13.15 25.53 -12.06
CA SER A 1163 12.07 26.35 -11.49
C SER A 1163 11.02 25.53 -10.74
N SER A 1164 10.41 26.21 -9.78
CA SER A 1164 9.27 25.72 -9.01
C SER A 1164 8.18 26.78 -8.90
N LEU A 1165 6.94 26.35 -8.69
CA LEU A 1165 5.79 27.24 -8.53
C LEU A 1165 5.08 26.95 -7.22
N ALA A 1166 4.96 27.98 -6.37
CA ALA A 1166 4.26 27.91 -5.11
C ALA A 1166 2.77 28.22 -5.28
N TRP A 1167 1.92 27.44 -4.60
CA TRP A 1167 0.48 27.59 -4.70
C TRP A 1167 -0.25 27.30 -3.39
N ARG A 1168 -1.29 28.09 -3.14
CA ARG A 1168 -2.25 27.90 -2.05
C ARG A 1168 -3.67 28.23 -2.51
N PRO A 1169 -4.71 27.63 -1.88
CA PRO A 1169 -6.10 28.04 -2.11
C PRO A 1169 -6.35 29.51 -1.77
N TYR A 1170 -7.27 30.13 -2.51
CA TYR A 1170 -7.80 31.48 -2.23
C TYR A 1170 -6.74 32.58 -2.10
N ILE A 1171 -5.68 32.51 -2.91
CA ILE A 1171 -4.54 33.42 -2.85
C ILE A 1171 -4.94 34.89 -3.10
N TYR A 1172 -5.91 35.13 -4.00
CA TYR A 1172 -6.39 36.48 -4.31
C TYR A 1172 -7.49 36.95 -3.35
N THR A 1173 -8.33 36.03 -2.88
CA THR A 1173 -9.46 36.38 -2.01
C THR A 1173 -9.05 36.61 -0.55
N SER A 1174 -8.13 35.80 -0.01
CA SER A 1174 -7.82 35.73 1.43
C SER A 1174 -6.36 36.02 1.77
N VAL A 1175 -6.12 36.61 2.95
CA VAL A 1175 -4.75 36.89 3.42
C VAL A 1175 -4.06 35.61 3.90
N SER A 1176 -4.77 34.74 4.61
CA SER A 1176 -4.28 33.44 5.10
C SER A 1176 -5.26 32.33 4.75
N TYR A 1177 -4.77 31.09 4.75
CA TYR A 1177 -5.59 29.90 4.55
C TYR A 1177 -5.14 28.82 5.54
N SER A 1178 -6.10 28.08 6.10
CA SER A 1178 -5.87 26.91 6.96
C SER A 1178 -6.89 25.84 6.57
N GLY A 1179 -6.50 24.58 6.49
CA GLY A 1179 -7.42 23.48 6.19
C GLY A 1179 -8.53 23.33 7.24
N VAL A 1180 -8.29 23.74 8.48
CA VAL A 1180 -9.26 23.65 9.60
C VAL A 1180 -10.17 24.88 9.66
N GLU A 1181 -9.61 26.08 9.53
CA GLU A 1181 -10.34 27.34 9.69
C GLU A 1181 -10.90 27.89 8.37
N GLY A 1182 -10.44 27.37 7.23
CA GLY A 1182 -10.86 27.76 5.88
C GLY A 1182 -10.20 29.04 5.37
N GLU A 1183 -10.98 29.84 4.63
CA GLU A 1183 -10.57 31.18 4.16
C GLU A 1183 -10.33 32.09 5.38
N GLY A 1184 -9.11 32.62 5.51
CA GLY A 1184 -8.80 33.63 6.51
C GLY A 1184 -9.45 34.98 6.20
N ARG A 1185 -8.93 36.05 6.80
CA ARG A 1185 -9.49 37.39 6.60
C ARG A 1185 -9.49 37.77 5.10
N PRO A 1186 -10.61 38.29 4.56
CA PRO A 1186 -10.68 38.70 3.17
C PRO A 1186 -9.73 39.87 2.90
N ARG A 1187 -9.03 39.85 1.77
CA ARG A 1187 -8.07 40.89 1.38
C ARG A 1187 -8.76 42.20 1.00
N TYR A 1188 -10.00 42.11 0.51
CA TYR A 1188 -10.79 43.25 0.08
C TYR A 1188 -12.08 43.34 0.90
N ASN A 1189 -12.49 44.56 1.24
CA ASN A 1189 -13.73 44.80 1.99
C ASN A 1189 -14.94 45.05 1.07
N SER A 1190 -14.73 45.31 -0.23
CA SER A 1190 -15.81 45.61 -1.17
C SER A 1190 -16.31 44.36 -1.90
N LEU A 1191 -17.63 44.20 -1.97
CA LEU A 1191 -18.29 43.03 -2.55
C LEU A 1191 -17.91 42.75 -4.02
N PRO A 1192 -17.78 43.77 -4.91
CA PRO A 1192 -17.34 43.54 -6.29
C PRO A 1192 -15.90 43.03 -6.39
N GLN A 1193 -15.00 43.55 -5.56
CA GLN A 1193 -13.60 43.11 -5.54
C GLN A 1193 -13.47 41.67 -5.02
N ILE A 1194 -14.27 41.29 -4.01
CA ILE A 1194 -14.31 39.91 -3.50
C ILE A 1194 -14.80 38.94 -4.59
N LEU A 1195 -15.86 39.29 -5.33
CA LEU A 1195 -16.37 38.44 -6.42
C LEU A 1195 -15.37 38.30 -7.57
N ALA A 1196 -14.70 39.40 -7.93
CA ALA A 1196 -13.63 39.38 -8.93
C ALA A 1196 -12.44 38.52 -8.46
N ALA A 1197 -12.01 38.67 -7.20
CA ALA A 1197 -10.93 37.88 -6.61
C ALA A 1197 -11.26 36.39 -6.56
N ARG A 1198 -12.50 36.02 -6.19
CA ARG A 1198 -12.96 34.61 -6.23
C ARG A 1198 -12.96 34.04 -7.64
N SER A 1199 -13.36 34.84 -8.62
CA SER A 1199 -13.31 34.44 -10.03
C SER A 1199 -11.86 34.21 -10.47
N ALA A 1200 -10.95 35.10 -10.07
CA ALA A 1200 -9.52 34.95 -10.34
C ALA A 1200 -8.93 33.70 -9.67
N ASP A 1201 -9.32 33.37 -8.44
CA ASP A 1201 -8.89 32.14 -7.75
C ASP A 1201 -9.35 30.86 -8.49
N ILE A 1202 -10.60 30.84 -9.01
CA ILE A 1202 -11.11 29.72 -9.82
C ILE A 1202 -10.30 29.56 -11.10
N VAL A 1203 -10.06 30.68 -11.82
CA VAL A 1203 -9.28 30.68 -13.06
C VAL A 1203 -7.83 30.25 -12.78
N ASN A 1204 -7.23 30.75 -11.71
CA ASN A 1204 -5.86 30.41 -11.32
C ASN A 1204 -5.72 28.94 -10.96
N LYS A 1205 -6.67 28.36 -10.20
CA LYS A 1205 -6.70 26.92 -9.91
C LYS A 1205 -6.80 26.10 -11.19
N TRP A 1206 -7.72 26.45 -12.10
CA TRP A 1206 -7.85 25.77 -13.38
C TRP A 1206 -6.58 25.85 -14.23
N ALA A 1207 -5.94 27.02 -14.28
CA ALA A 1207 -4.70 27.23 -15.02
C ALA A 1207 -3.53 26.44 -14.39
N TYR A 1208 -3.47 26.36 -13.07
CA TYR A 1208 -2.47 25.58 -12.35
C TYR A 1208 -2.54 24.09 -12.69
N ASP A 1209 -3.75 23.51 -12.62
CA ASP A 1209 -3.97 22.08 -12.83
C ASP A 1209 -3.82 21.66 -14.31
N ASN A 1210 -4.05 22.54 -15.27
CA ASN A 1210 -4.09 22.18 -16.69
C ASN A 1210 -2.97 22.77 -17.55
N PHE A 1211 -2.44 23.94 -17.21
CA PHE A 1211 -1.67 24.76 -18.15
C PHE A 1211 -0.26 25.14 -17.65
N TYR A 1212 -0.11 25.54 -16.38
CA TYR A 1212 1.15 26.11 -15.89
C TYR A 1212 2.35 25.16 -15.93
N HIS A 1213 2.15 23.86 -15.65
CA HIS A 1213 3.24 22.89 -15.66
C HIS A 1213 3.89 22.75 -17.04
N HIS A 1214 3.09 22.79 -18.11
CA HIS A 1214 3.57 22.67 -19.48
C HIS A 1214 4.17 24.00 -20.00
N MET A 1215 3.49 25.12 -19.74
CA MET A 1215 3.96 26.44 -20.23
C MET A 1215 5.25 26.89 -19.55
N LEU A 1216 5.40 26.63 -18.25
CA LEU A 1216 6.53 27.09 -17.45
C LEU A 1216 7.69 26.08 -17.43
N GLY A 1217 7.47 24.81 -17.79
CA GLY A 1217 8.50 23.77 -17.67
C GLY A 1217 8.92 23.52 -16.22
N LEU A 1218 7.94 23.33 -15.33
CA LEU A 1218 8.18 23.16 -13.89
C LEU A 1218 8.82 21.80 -13.59
N SER A 1219 9.79 21.78 -12.68
CA SER A 1219 10.39 20.53 -12.16
C SER A 1219 9.87 20.17 -10.77
N VAL A 1220 9.46 21.18 -9.99
CA VAL A 1220 8.89 21.02 -8.65
C VAL A 1220 7.65 21.91 -8.49
N VAL A 1221 6.65 21.45 -7.75
CA VAL A 1221 5.51 22.27 -7.31
C VAL A 1221 5.43 22.28 -5.79
N LEU A 1222 5.36 23.50 -5.23
CA LEU A 1222 5.24 23.74 -3.80
C LEU A 1222 3.75 23.93 -3.46
N LEU A 1223 3.13 22.93 -2.83
CA LEU A 1223 1.71 22.95 -2.50
C LEU A 1223 1.49 23.18 -1.01
N HIS A 1224 0.41 23.87 -0.66
CA HIS A 1224 -0.01 23.97 0.72
C HIS A 1224 -0.29 22.57 1.30
N LYS A 1225 0.23 22.25 2.50
CA LYS A 1225 0.17 20.89 3.06
C LYS A 1225 -1.24 20.25 3.08
N ASP A 1226 -2.27 21.05 3.34
CA ASP A 1226 -3.65 20.58 3.50
C ASP A 1226 -4.33 20.18 2.19
N THR A 1227 -3.76 20.51 1.03
CA THR A 1227 -4.31 20.14 -0.28
C THR A 1227 -3.70 18.87 -0.85
N ILE A 1228 -2.69 18.30 -0.18
CA ILE A 1228 -1.92 17.18 -0.70
C ILE A 1228 -2.53 15.86 -0.24
N THR A 1229 -2.96 15.07 -1.23
CA THR A 1229 -3.38 13.69 -1.07
C THR A 1229 -2.48 12.77 -1.89
N SER A 1230 -2.55 11.46 -1.64
CA SER A 1230 -1.81 10.47 -2.45
C SER A 1230 -2.16 10.54 -3.94
N GLU A 1231 -3.40 10.92 -4.28
CA GLU A 1231 -3.84 11.12 -5.65
C GLU A 1231 -3.18 12.33 -6.32
N VAL A 1232 -3.09 13.45 -5.60
CA VAL A 1232 -2.41 14.67 -6.07
C VAL A 1232 -0.93 14.37 -6.35
N VAL A 1233 -0.25 13.68 -5.43
CA VAL A 1233 1.16 13.27 -5.61
C VAL A 1233 1.32 12.40 -6.87
N ARG A 1234 0.44 11.43 -7.08
CA ARG A 1234 0.48 10.56 -8.26
C ARG A 1234 0.26 11.34 -9.57
N LEU A 1235 -0.72 12.24 -9.60
CA LEU A 1235 -1.08 13.02 -10.79
C LEU A 1235 0.06 13.95 -11.23
N TRP A 1236 0.73 14.60 -10.29
CA TRP A 1236 1.89 15.44 -10.59
C TRP A 1236 3.11 14.62 -11.01
N ARG A 1237 3.31 13.43 -10.44
CA ARG A 1237 4.36 12.50 -10.87
C ARG A 1237 4.17 12.01 -12.30
N GLU A 1238 2.95 11.66 -12.70
CA GLU A 1238 2.65 11.25 -14.09
C GLU A 1238 3.02 12.34 -15.11
N ARG A 1239 3.08 13.60 -14.66
CA ARG A 1239 3.50 14.76 -15.45
C ARG A 1239 5.00 15.06 -15.37
N GLY A 1240 5.77 14.26 -14.64
CA GLY A 1240 7.21 14.43 -14.45
C GLY A 1240 7.60 15.55 -13.46
N VAL A 1241 6.68 16.00 -12.61
CA VAL A 1241 6.90 17.09 -11.66
C VAL A 1241 6.85 16.57 -10.22
N ARG A 1242 7.83 16.92 -9.38
CA ARG A 1242 7.85 16.51 -7.96
C ARG A 1242 7.00 17.45 -7.10
N VAL A 1243 6.29 16.89 -6.12
CA VAL A 1243 5.43 17.65 -5.19
C VAL A 1243 6.13 17.81 -3.85
N MET A 1244 6.11 19.02 -3.29
CA MET A 1244 6.63 19.30 -1.94
C MET A 1244 5.64 20.15 -1.12
N PRO A 1245 5.19 19.69 0.07
CA PRO A 1245 4.36 20.48 0.97
C PRO A 1245 5.12 21.58 1.72
N TRP A 1246 4.43 22.70 1.95
CA TRP A 1246 4.83 23.75 2.89
C TRP A 1246 3.63 24.17 3.78
N THR A 1247 3.77 24.44 5.10
CA THR A 1247 4.89 24.12 6.01
C THR A 1247 4.50 23.01 6.98
N VAL A 1248 5.35 22.00 7.13
CA VAL A 1248 5.09 20.76 7.89
C VAL A 1248 5.90 20.77 9.18
N ASN A 1249 5.29 21.28 10.26
CA ASN A 1249 5.99 21.52 11.52
C ASN A 1249 5.71 20.46 12.60
N LEU A 1250 4.54 19.80 12.56
CA LEU A 1250 4.17 18.82 13.59
C LEU A 1250 4.89 17.48 13.36
N PRO A 1251 5.46 16.84 14.40
CA PRO A 1251 6.18 15.55 14.26
C PRO A 1251 5.34 14.45 13.59
N LEU A 1252 4.04 14.39 13.89
CA LEU A 1252 3.11 13.44 13.26
C LEU A 1252 2.89 13.73 11.77
N GLU A 1253 2.78 15.02 11.39
CA GLU A 1253 2.64 15.40 9.97
C GLU A 1253 3.93 15.10 9.20
N LYS A 1254 5.10 15.37 9.79
CA LYS A 1254 6.40 15.02 9.22
C LYS A 1254 6.50 13.52 8.93
N GLN A 1255 6.10 12.67 9.89
CA GLN A 1255 6.05 11.23 9.68
C GLN A 1255 5.07 10.83 8.58
N TYR A 1256 3.91 11.48 8.48
CA TYR A 1256 2.95 11.24 7.41
C TYR A 1256 3.52 11.57 6.02
N PHE A 1257 4.10 12.76 5.84
CA PHE A 1257 4.68 13.16 4.55
C PHE A 1257 5.94 12.35 4.19
N SER A 1258 6.79 12.05 5.17
CA SER A 1258 8.03 11.29 4.99
C SER A 1258 7.80 9.79 4.75
N ARG A 1259 6.98 9.13 5.58
CA ARG A 1259 6.83 7.66 5.56
C ARG A 1259 5.65 7.17 4.72
N ILE A 1260 4.52 7.89 4.76
CA ILE A 1260 3.29 7.45 4.08
C ILE A 1260 3.24 7.99 2.66
N LEU A 1261 3.34 9.32 2.50
CA LEU A 1261 3.34 9.93 1.16
C LEU A 1261 4.71 9.87 0.48
N LYS A 1262 5.79 9.68 1.25
CA LYS A 1262 7.18 9.59 0.78
C LYS A 1262 7.55 10.76 -0.17
N VAL A 1263 7.28 11.98 0.28
CA VAL A 1263 7.61 13.23 -0.43
C VAL A 1263 8.52 14.12 0.42
N THR A 1264 9.38 14.90 -0.23
CA THR A 1264 10.20 15.93 0.43
C THR A 1264 9.32 17.08 0.91
N TYR A 1265 9.51 17.57 2.14
CA TYR A 1265 8.69 18.65 2.72
C TYR A 1265 9.54 19.80 3.27
N LEU A 1266 8.91 20.98 3.38
CA LEU A 1266 9.48 22.19 3.98
C LEU A 1266 9.03 22.31 5.45
N THR A 1267 9.96 22.59 6.36
CA THR A 1267 9.70 22.69 7.82
C THR A 1267 10.36 23.91 8.44
N ASP A 1268 9.65 24.61 9.32
CA ASP A 1268 10.15 25.73 10.13
C ASP A 1268 10.91 25.28 11.37
N THR A 1269 10.81 23.99 11.76
CA THR A 1269 11.55 23.42 12.90
C THR A 1269 12.28 22.14 12.50
N LEU A 1270 13.48 21.95 13.05
CA LEU A 1270 14.36 20.80 12.89
C LEU A 1270 14.12 19.73 13.96
N ILE A 1271 13.19 19.97 14.89
CA ILE A 1271 12.79 18.97 15.88
C ILE A 1271 12.22 17.74 15.16
N GLY A 1272 12.80 16.57 15.43
CA GLY A 1272 12.40 15.29 14.84
C GLY A 1272 13.09 14.91 13.51
N GLU A 1273 14.07 15.69 13.04
CA GLU A 1273 14.82 15.43 11.79
C GLU A 1273 16.12 14.60 11.99
N ASN A 1274 16.37 14.07 13.20
CA ASN A 1274 17.58 13.29 13.54
C ASN A 1274 17.50 11.80 13.17
#